data_AF-A0A2N6IJL7-F1
#
_entry.id   AF-A0A2N6IJL7-F1
#
_cell.length_a   1.000
_cell.length_b   1.000
_cell.length_c   1.000
_cell.angle_alpha   90.00
_cell.angle_beta   90.00
_cell.angle_gamma   90.00
#
_symmetry.space_group_name_H-M   'P 1'
#
loop_
_entity.id
_entity.type
_entity.pdbx_description
1 polymer ?
#
loop_
_entity_poly.entity_id
_entity_poly.type
_entity_poly.pdbx_seq_one_letter_code
_entity_poly.pdbx_strand_id
1 'polypeptide(L)'
;MSTPINNPIWAGPCLFTPLYLEALMTGQKNQTGDWAAVAVQYDQLGLRGGQVQPSAFQVGTPPATGIQLIWTPPSALRHGQTDELGGVSYPWLPNRWLVTRSFIAEPGDVPAITAWVLESDYLGPQGARSFPDPSGGTTAYLIGRRFDIGAWAGTTSTYDQPFLQAMGPGDPSYVAIYDNMSNVLAFHDDMQGAANGLYSYSVCGWFATPSCDLLYGKTPATPDGFTSEAQWQDIMARMRWTVGNDADLADAEQNWQAWLLEHPVTGGPALTPAQQAWPAQNLCHGMVYNLQWHGPAAFYPINPILQGTTPPTVAVGANSAESLSAWLASAIGSADAEDLLLAFQQDMIFDYVRNPSAFYMQAQAARFASSDGGRQWIAYQSGQTSSSGTIPSGSYSVPLDASATDALTALNSQQAALDSNTDLLAALQWQLYAAYWKKENCPRADPDYQTIMQLVQQQIASLTPQIDALSSQIAGQAAQLEQSKAQLLARIAPLQLALDTVNQARFDYRQDPVILLAGANQDTKFAPPGIYDDDSALFTRFTGQTIRAIHVVYSSDAVNVNVTLNTADFADIAWPTGVLIPKEMGDYWFETFLLDTNSARLIAQRAFAKAGVTPTPAQLAALTQQIQAQQTLLWNPTQYVDARTLAETAGMLGVPPMKSSVALWTPPWSPIFLDWEIEWHPSALTPQHMLDDWVLGEIDFEWLGTQVAAMAGLYSGRSLVNGEGAQGLKDKLNDFLDSDPNAASLPQYQLDQLRQMAATIGRFDVLTQSMSGVVQQLIMQQLKMSKLNAIQQAAVAKYLLSAASYLPATAGPFFPIHAGHFRFTRLQVVDAYGQILRGSQLSDNLVPIRSKSLTTPGAGTSNQQYMQLAPRVTQGQRLDFRMVQFDNDAVRSNSSDQTSPICGWVIPNHIDHSMVVFDAEGNNLGEVLMIDNSDDGASDGTGLRWDAVPGSNSVLGGAPEFGTSLRHLNGFVNGLLLSAAQGSSAMQSLLDVIDASLWKVDPLGQPMQGNLAILLGRPLAMVRALVTLGVDGTPACDQSYLNTGKNVTNGFTSVPLPLRIGDIGLSNNGVMGYFLDDDFSHFYPYHGYDPTLAVPRRVIASGIAPAQMLDQIDGLLAAPAAAAYADAGANPYVVANPGFSLPPDCSTTHTLTILVDPRGWIPAISGYLPVQWLSLPAGPVNKALSTMFVTFRTGPVLLETAQQSAQIALPLPAAINGKWTWVERSGVTTWSESAPLASSDSVAGLPASRPVLSEGWLKLSGAEGSP
;
A
#
# COMPACT_ATOMS: atom_id res chain seq x y z
N MET A 1 -61.29 5.29 -22.44
CA MET A 1 -61.01 4.40 -21.30
C MET A 1 -59.94 3.44 -21.78
N SER A 2 -58.75 3.52 -21.20
CA SER A 2 -57.62 2.66 -21.49
C SER A 2 -57.92 1.21 -21.13
N THR A 3 -57.24 0.28 -21.81
CA THR A 3 -57.31 -1.15 -21.49
C THR A 3 -56.60 -1.39 -20.15
N PRO A 4 -57.25 -2.01 -19.14
CA PRO A 4 -56.62 -2.30 -17.86
C PRO A 4 -55.39 -3.20 -18.03
N ILE A 5 -54.31 -2.90 -17.29
CA ILE A 5 -53.10 -3.71 -17.23
C ILE A 5 -53.35 -4.84 -16.24
N ASN A 6 -53.33 -6.08 -16.71
CA ASN A 6 -53.64 -7.26 -15.91
C ASN A 6 -52.38 -8.06 -15.59
N ASN A 7 -52.19 -8.36 -14.31
CA ASN A 7 -51.11 -9.17 -13.74
C ASN A 7 -49.69 -8.72 -14.17
N PRO A 8 -49.30 -7.46 -13.90
CA PRO A 8 -47.95 -6.99 -14.22
C PRO A 8 -46.89 -7.69 -13.36
N ILE A 9 -45.63 -7.61 -13.78
CA ILE A 9 -44.47 -8.06 -12.97
C ILE A 9 -44.45 -7.34 -11.62
N TRP A 10 -44.78 -6.06 -11.62
CA TRP A 10 -44.88 -5.22 -10.43
C TRP A 10 -46.03 -4.24 -10.58
N ALA A 11 -46.91 -4.21 -9.58
CA ALA A 11 -48.12 -3.40 -9.61
C ALA A 11 -47.90 -1.96 -9.11
N GLY A 12 -46.82 -1.71 -8.34
CA GLY A 12 -46.47 -0.38 -7.82
C GLY A 12 -45.66 0.44 -8.82
N PRO A 13 -45.19 1.64 -8.45
CA PRO A 13 -44.28 2.41 -9.29
C PRO A 13 -42.93 1.69 -9.40
N CYS A 14 -42.26 1.91 -10.53
CA CYS A 14 -40.89 1.47 -10.79
C CYS A 14 -39.96 2.69 -10.84
N LEU A 15 -38.68 2.47 -10.55
CA LEU A 15 -37.64 3.48 -10.64
C LEU A 15 -36.85 3.27 -11.94
N PHE A 16 -36.89 4.24 -12.84
CA PHE A 16 -36.04 4.28 -14.03
C PHE A 16 -34.64 4.75 -13.63
N THR A 17 -33.69 3.82 -13.70
CA THR A 17 -32.29 4.09 -13.37
C THR A 17 -31.45 4.07 -14.64
N PRO A 18 -30.68 5.13 -14.92
CA PRO A 18 -29.86 5.18 -16.13
C PRO A 18 -28.73 4.17 -16.08
N LEU A 19 -28.45 3.53 -17.21
CA LEU A 19 -27.24 2.74 -17.48
C LEU A 19 -26.52 3.27 -18.71
N TYR A 20 -25.27 2.88 -18.90
CA TYR A 20 -24.51 3.23 -20.11
C TYR A 20 -24.61 2.10 -21.14
N LEU A 21 -25.02 2.41 -22.37
CA LEU A 21 -25.12 1.46 -23.49
C LEU A 21 -24.16 1.87 -24.61
N GLU A 22 -23.36 0.91 -25.07
CA GLU A 22 -22.44 1.11 -26.18
C GLU A 22 -22.61 0.02 -27.25
N ALA A 23 -22.11 0.31 -28.44
CA ALA A 23 -22.22 -0.58 -29.58
C ALA A 23 -20.92 -0.57 -30.41
N LEU A 24 -20.32 -1.73 -30.59
CA LEU A 24 -19.27 -1.95 -31.59
C LEU A 24 -19.92 -2.43 -32.89
N MET A 25 -19.56 -1.81 -34.01
CA MET A 25 -19.99 -2.25 -35.34
C MET A 25 -18.84 -2.97 -36.02
N THR A 26 -19.07 -4.22 -36.42
CA THR A 26 -18.03 -5.06 -37.01
C THR A 26 -18.46 -5.56 -38.39
N GLY A 27 -17.72 -5.18 -39.42
CA GLY A 27 -17.81 -5.76 -40.77
C GLY A 27 -16.70 -6.78 -41.01
N GLN A 28 -16.77 -7.51 -42.12
CA GLN A 28 -15.73 -8.48 -42.53
C GLN A 28 -14.34 -7.84 -42.63
N LYS A 29 -14.27 -6.55 -43.01
CA LYS A 29 -13.02 -5.80 -43.07
C LYS A 29 -12.50 -5.37 -41.70
N ASN A 30 -13.36 -5.23 -40.68
CA ASN A 30 -12.93 -4.91 -39.32
C ASN A 30 -12.27 -6.11 -38.61
N GLN A 31 -12.56 -7.33 -39.07
CA GLN A 31 -12.02 -8.57 -38.51
C GLN A 31 -10.57 -8.85 -38.91
N THR A 32 -9.99 -8.02 -39.80
CA THR A 32 -8.59 -8.14 -40.21
C THR A 32 -7.68 -7.46 -39.19
N GLY A 33 -6.74 -8.20 -38.57
CA GLY A 33 -5.77 -7.68 -37.60
C GLY A 33 -5.73 -8.52 -36.33
N ASP A 34 -4.83 -8.16 -35.41
CA ASP A 34 -4.73 -8.83 -34.12
C ASP A 34 -5.81 -8.28 -33.16
N TRP A 35 -6.57 -9.18 -32.55
CA TRP A 35 -7.46 -8.91 -31.43
C TRP A 35 -6.95 -9.68 -30.22
N ALA A 36 -7.13 -9.14 -29.02
CA ALA A 36 -6.70 -9.82 -27.80
C ALA A 36 -7.76 -10.81 -27.33
N ALA A 37 -7.32 -11.96 -26.81
CA ALA A 37 -8.21 -12.86 -26.09
C ALA A 37 -8.54 -12.23 -24.73
N VAL A 38 -9.82 -12.03 -24.45
CA VAL A 38 -10.30 -11.38 -23.21
C VAL A 38 -11.25 -12.27 -22.40
N ALA A 39 -11.85 -13.27 -23.04
CA ALA A 39 -12.85 -14.15 -22.43
C ALA A 39 -12.23 -15.12 -21.40
N VAL A 40 -12.89 -15.28 -20.25
CA VAL A 40 -12.58 -16.35 -19.29
C VAL A 40 -13.17 -17.67 -19.79
N GLN A 41 -12.35 -18.71 -19.76
CA GLN A 41 -12.69 -20.05 -20.22
C GLN A 41 -12.91 -20.98 -19.02
N TYR A 42 -14.05 -20.85 -18.34
CA TYR A 42 -14.37 -21.70 -17.18
C TYR A 42 -14.51 -23.19 -17.50
N ASP A 43 -14.67 -23.56 -18.77
CA ASP A 43 -14.60 -24.95 -19.23
C ASP A 43 -13.18 -25.54 -19.12
N GLN A 44 -12.15 -24.68 -19.10
CA GLN A 44 -10.76 -25.08 -18.85
C GLN A 44 -10.42 -25.21 -17.36
N LEU A 45 -11.33 -24.81 -16.47
CA LEU A 45 -11.11 -24.81 -15.03
C LEU A 45 -10.99 -26.25 -14.50
N GLY A 46 -9.85 -26.57 -13.89
CA GLY A 46 -9.56 -27.90 -13.35
C GLY A 46 -9.12 -28.94 -14.40
N LEU A 47 -8.98 -28.56 -15.68
CA LEU A 47 -8.35 -29.39 -16.70
C LEU A 47 -6.83 -29.32 -16.60
N ARG A 48 -6.17 -30.45 -16.87
CA ARG A 48 -4.70 -30.55 -16.91
C ARG A 48 -4.13 -29.60 -17.96
N GLY A 49 -3.36 -28.60 -17.53
CA GLY A 49 -2.77 -27.58 -18.41
C GLY A 49 -3.76 -26.56 -18.96
N GLY A 50 -5.03 -26.60 -18.53
CA GLY A 50 -6.05 -25.65 -18.95
C GLY A 50 -5.67 -24.22 -18.58
N GLN A 51 -5.88 -23.28 -19.51
CA GLN A 51 -5.70 -21.85 -19.27
C GLN A 51 -7.08 -21.22 -19.13
N VAL A 52 -7.49 -20.95 -17.88
CA VAL A 52 -8.83 -20.40 -17.59
C VAL A 52 -8.88 -18.91 -17.92
N GLN A 53 -7.81 -18.17 -17.60
CA GLN A 53 -7.63 -16.78 -17.98
C GLN A 53 -6.74 -16.70 -19.23
N PRO A 54 -7.06 -15.81 -20.18
CA PRO A 54 -6.20 -15.57 -21.32
C PRO A 54 -4.83 -15.07 -20.86
N SER A 55 -3.78 -15.57 -21.49
CA SER A 55 -2.41 -15.09 -21.21
C SER A 55 -2.18 -13.71 -21.85
N ALA A 56 -1.23 -12.96 -21.31
CA ALA A 56 -0.81 -11.69 -21.91
C ALA A 56 -0.44 -11.89 -23.38
N PHE A 57 -0.84 -10.95 -24.24
CA PHE A 57 -0.60 -10.96 -25.69
C PHE A 57 -1.21 -12.14 -26.46
N GLN A 58 -2.07 -12.94 -25.83
CA GLN A 58 -2.77 -14.02 -26.52
C GLN A 58 -3.72 -13.43 -27.56
N VAL A 59 -3.55 -13.82 -28.82
CA VAL A 59 -4.43 -13.40 -29.91
C VAL A 59 -5.77 -14.15 -29.79
N GLY A 60 -6.85 -13.39 -29.73
CA GLY A 60 -8.23 -13.84 -29.65
C GLY A 60 -8.91 -13.90 -31.01
N THR A 61 -10.18 -14.30 -31.00
CA THR A 61 -11.03 -14.24 -32.19
C THR A 61 -11.67 -12.85 -32.24
N PRO A 62 -11.64 -12.15 -33.39
CA PRO A 62 -12.34 -10.88 -33.52
C PRO A 62 -13.86 -11.06 -33.30
N PRO A 63 -14.57 -10.02 -32.85
CA PRO A 63 -16.03 -10.03 -32.80
C PRO A 63 -16.66 -10.45 -34.14
N ALA A 64 -17.75 -11.20 -34.08
CA ALA A 64 -18.48 -11.63 -35.27
C ALA A 64 -19.03 -10.43 -36.06
N THR A 65 -19.33 -10.61 -37.35
CA THR A 65 -19.93 -9.54 -38.16
C THR A 65 -21.31 -9.16 -37.59
N GLY A 66 -21.61 -7.87 -37.54
CA GLY A 66 -22.87 -7.34 -37.00
C GLY A 66 -22.67 -6.20 -36.01
N ILE A 67 -23.63 -6.03 -35.10
CA ILE A 67 -23.61 -5.00 -34.06
C ILE A 67 -23.53 -5.68 -32.68
N GLN A 68 -22.50 -5.33 -31.92
CA GLN A 68 -22.19 -5.87 -30.60
C GLN A 68 -22.51 -4.85 -29.52
N LEU A 69 -23.61 -5.08 -28.80
CA LEU A 69 -24.04 -4.24 -27.68
C LEU A 69 -23.49 -4.78 -26.37
N ILE A 70 -23.07 -3.90 -25.48
CA ILE A 70 -22.85 -4.17 -24.07
C ILE A 70 -23.33 -2.97 -23.27
N TRP A 71 -23.85 -3.23 -22.09
CA TRP A 71 -24.27 -2.17 -21.18
C TRP A 71 -23.64 -2.34 -19.80
N THR A 72 -23.32 -1.21 -19.19
CA THR A 72 -22.71 -1.14 -17.86
C THR A 72 -23.80 -0.84 -16.83
N PRO A 73 -24.09 -1.75 -15.88
CA PRO A 73 -25.05 -1.49 -14.82
C PRO A 73 -24.65 -0.28 -13.95
N PRO A 74 -25.63 0.36 -13.26
CA PRO A 74 -25.36 1.45 -12.32
C PRO A 74 -24.26 1.08 -11.31
N SER A 75 -23.43 2.05 -10.96
CA SER A 75 -22.27 1.86 -10.06
C SER A 75 -22.65 1.16 -8.76
N ALA A 76 -23.78 1.50 -8.14
CA ALA A 76 -24.29 0.89 -6.91
C ALA A 76 -24.43 -0.64 -6.98
N LEU A 77 -24.76 -1.20 -8.15
CA LEU A 77 -24.89 -2.65 -8.34
C LEU A 77 -23.53 -3.34 -8.62
N ARG A 78 -22.45 -2.56 -8.72
CA ARG A 78 -21.08 -3.01 -8.99
C ARG A 78 -20.12 -2.79 -7.82
N HIS A 79 -20.56 -2.18 -6.72
CA HIS A 79 -19.72 -1.94 -5.54
C HIS A 79 -19.88 -3.08 -4.53
N GLY A 80 -18.75 -3.59 -4.05
CA GLY A 80 -18.71 -4.59 -3.00
C GLY A 80 -18.90 -3.96 -1.62
N GLN A 81 -19.57 -4.67 -0.72
CA GLN A 81 -19.71 -4.32 0.70
C GLN A 81 -18.88 -5.28 1.53
N THR A 82 -18.00 -4.75 2.37
CA THR A 82 -17.23 -5.52 3.34
C THR A 82 -18.09 -5.87 4.56
N ASP A 83 -18.08 -7.14 4.95
CA ASP A 83 -18.62 -7.62 6.22
C ASP A 83 -17.63 -7.39 7.38
N GLU A 84 -18.06 -7.66 8.61
CA GLU A 84 -17.25 -7.48 9.83
C GLU A 84 -15.99 -8.36 9.87
N LEU A 85 -15.94 -9.42 9.06
CA LEU A 85 -14.81 -10.34 8.92
C LEU A 85 -13.91 -9.99 7.72
N GLY A 86 -14.18 -8.89 7.03
CA GLY A 86 -13.44 -8.43 5.84
C GLY A 86 -13.84 -9.13 4.54
N GLY A 87 -14.88 -9.97 4.55
CA GLY A 87 -15.44 -10.58 3.35
C GLY A 87 -16.17 -9.55 2.49
N VAL A 88 -15.90 -9.52 1.19
CA VAL A 88 -16.57 -8.59 0.26
C VAL A 88 -17.74 -9.30 -0.43
N SER A 89 -18.94 -8.74 -0.32
CA SER A 89 -20.14 -9.23 -1.00
C SER A 89 -20.65 -8.22 -2.03
N TYR A 90 -21.11 -8.69 -3.19
CA TYR A 90 -21.62 -7.83 -4.26
C TYR A 90 -23.14 -7.97 -4.39
N PRO A 91 -23.87 -6.88 -4.71
CA PRO A 91 -25.28 -6.95 -5.05
C PRO A 91 -25.57 -7.86 -6.25
N TRP A 92 -26.79 -8.38 -6.30
CA TRP A 92 -27.28 -9.10 -7.47
C TRP A 92 -27.58 -8.13 -8.62
N LEU A 93 -27.38 -8.61 -9.85
CA LEU A 93 -27.67 -7.85 -11.07
C LEU A 93 -29.06 -8.18 -11.63
N PRO A 94 -29.69 -7.26 -12.38
CA PRO A 94 -30.89 -7.57 -13.14
C PRO A 94 -30.65 -8.75 -14.08
N ASN A 95 -31.58 -9.70 -14.08
CA ASN A 95 -31.45 -10.97 -14.79
C ASN A 95 -32.40 -11.10 -16.00
N ARG A 96 -33.21 -10.08 -16.28
CA ARG A 96 -34.02 -9.98 -17.49
C ARG A 96 -33.70 -8.69 -18.20
N TRP A 97 -33.50 -8.77 -19.51
CA TRP A 97 -33.20 -7.61 -20.34
C TRP A 97 -34.03 -7.64 -21.61
N LEU A 98 -34.66 -6.51 -21.90
CA LEU A 98 -35.37 -6.26 -23.15
C LEU A 98 -34.46 -5.40 -24.04
N VAL A 99 -34.03 -5.98 -25.16
CA VAL A 99 -33.25 -5.27 -26.20
C VAL A 99 -34.20 -4.93 -27.34
N THR A 100 -34.27 -3.67 -27.73
CA THR A 100 -35.13 -3.19 -28.81
C THR A 100 -34.29 -2.51 -29.87
N ARG A 101 -34.55 -2.84 -31.14
CA ARG A 101 -33.93 -2.24 -32.32
C ARG A 101 -34.99 -1.46 -33.10
N SER A 102 -34.68 -0.22 -33.42
CA SER A 102 -35.40 0.60 -34.39
C SER A 102 -34.61 0.65 -35.70
N PHE A 103 -35.27 0.39 -36.82
CA PHE A 103 -34.70 0.49 -38.17
C PHE A 103 -35.47 1.49 -39.02
N ILE A 104 -34.74 2.43 -39.63
CA ILE A 104 -35.27 3.40 -40.59
C ILE A 104 -34.50 3.21 -41.90
N ALA A 105 -35.21 2.81 -42.96
CA ALA A 105 -34.62 2.56 -44.27
C ALA A 105 -34.16 3.87 -44.92
N GLU A 106 -35.05 4.85 -45.03
CA GLU A 106 -34.74 6.21 -45.48
C GLU A 106 -35.27 7.26 -44.49
N PRO A 107 -34.61 8.42 -44.34
CA PRO A 107 -35.07 9.46 -43.43
C PRO A 107 -36.53 9.88 -43.69
N GLY A 108 -37.39 9.69 -42.69
CA GLY A 108 -38.81 10.00 -42.74
C GLY A 108 -39.73 8.78 -42.88
N ASP A 109 -39.18 7.59 -43.10
CA ASP A 109 -39.94 6.35 -43.03
C ASP A 109 -40.40 6.04 -41.61
N VAL A 110 -41.48 5.26 -41.50
CA VAL A 110 -41.96 4.72 -40.23
C VAL A 110 -40.96 3.68 -39.72
N PRO A 111 -40.47 3.79 -38.48
CA PRO A 111 -39.47 2.85 -37.97
C PRO A 111 -40.03 1.44 -37.82
N ALA A 112 -39.26 0.45 -38.28
CA ALA A 112 -39.54 -0.96 -38.01
C ALA A 112 -38.89 -1.36 -36.68
N ILE A 113 -39.72 -1.81 -35.73
CA ILE A 113 -39.27 -2.19 -34.39
C ILE A 113 -39.11 -3.71 -34.26
N THR A 114 -37.97 -4.17 -33.77
CA THR A 114 -37.72 -5.57 -33.39
C THR A 114 -37.29 -5.62 -31.93
N ALA A 115 -37.74 -6.61 -31.17
CA ALA A 115 -37.37 -6.73 -29.75
C ALA A 115 -37.09 -8.17 -29.33
N TRP A 116 -36.16 -8.31 -28.38
CA TRP A 116 -35.70 -9.56 -27.81
C TRP A 116 -35.69 -9.50 -26.29
N VAL A 117 -35.91 -10.65 -25.65
CA VAL A 117 -35.75 -10.81 -24.20
C VAL A 117 -34.57 -11.75 -23.93
N LEU A 118 -33.69 -11.31 -23.04
CA LEU A 118 -32.55 -12.10 -22.54
C LEU A 118 -32.86 -12.60 -21.14
N GLU A 119 -32.44 -13.84 -20.89
CA GLU A 119 -32.43 -14.47 -19.57
C GLU A 119 -30.98 -14.68 -19.14
N SER A 120 -30.46 -13.71 -18.40
CA SER A 120 -29.04 -13.62 -18.05
C SER A 120 -28.60 -14.66 -17.01
N ASP A 121 -29.54 -15.17 -16.22
CA ASP A 121 -29.32 -16.18 -15.16
C ASP A 121 -29.63 -17.62 -15.62
N TYR A 122 -29.95 -17.83 -16.89
CA TYR A 122 -30.17 -19.18 -17.41
C TYR A 122 -28.87 -19.98 -17.36
N LEU A 123 -28.92 -21.20 -16.82
CA LEU A 123 -27.83 -22.18 -16.84
C LEU A 123 -28.30 -23.45 -17.53
N GLY A 124 -27.70 -23.79 -18.68
CA GLY A 124 -28.07 -25.00 -19.42
C GLY A 124 -27.48 -25.06 -20.83
N PRO A 125 -27.83 -26.08 -21.64
CA PRO A 125 -27.21 -26.32 -22.94
C PRO A 125 -27.51 -25.24 -24.00
N GLN A 126 -28.52 -24.40 -23.79
CA GLN A 126 -28.86 -23.28 -24.67
C GLN A 126 -28.15 -21.98 -24.31
N GLY A 127 -27.25 -21.99 -23.32
CA GLY A 127 -26.50 -20.81 -22.90
C GLY A 127 -25.43 -20.41 -23.92
N ALA A 128 -24.87 -19.21 -23.77
CA ALA A 128 -23.87 -18.65 -24.68
C ALA A 128 -22.42 -18.90 -24.24
N ARG A 129 -22.11 -18.82 -22.94
CA ARG A 129 -20.73 -18.88 -22.42
C ARG A 129 -20.58 -19.81 -21.24
N SER A 130 -19.42 -20.42 -21.07
CA SER A 130 -19.15 -21.29 -19.91
C SER A 130 -19.19 -20.47 -18.61
N PHE A 131 -19.83 -21.00 -17.58
CA PHE A 131 -19.92 -20.44 -16.24
C PHE A 131 -19.89 -21.59 -15.22
N PRO A 132 -19.11 -21.49 -14.12
CA PRO A 132 -19.03 -22.56 -13.16
C PRO A 132 -20.33 -22.67 -12.37
N ASP A 133 -20.65 -23.87 -11.87
CA ASP A 133 -21.79 -24.07 -10.99
C ASP A 133 -21.78 -23.09 -9.81
N PRO A 134 -22.82 -22.22 -9.66
CA PRO A 134 -22.90 -21.26 -8.56
C PRO A 134 -22.85 -21.88 -7.17
N SER A 135 -23.20 -23.17 -7.04
CA SER A 135 -23.16 -23.91 -5.78
C SER A 135 -21.76 -24.45 -5.43
N GLY A 136 -20.74 -24.22 -6.28
CA GLY A 136 -19.36 -24.68 -6.07
C GLY A 136 -19.04 -26.07 -6.63
N GLY A 137 -19.94 -26.63 -7.45
CA GLY A 137 -19.76 -27.93 -8.11
C GLY A 137 -18.61 -28.00 -9.12
N THR A 138 -18.40 -29.18 -9.72
CA THR A 138 -17.36 -29.40 -10.75
C THR A 138 -17.85 -29.16 -12.18
N THR A 139 -19.16 -29.01 -12.35
CA THR A 139 -19.78 -28.82 -13.66
C THR A 139 -19.72 -27.34 -14.04
N ALA A 140 -19.31 -27.08 -15.28
CA ALA A 140 -19.54 -25.80 -15.92
C ALA A 140 -20.80 -25.90 -16.80
N TYR A 141 -21.67 -24.89 -16.72
CA TYR A 141 -22.87 -24.75 -17.54
C TYR A 141 -22.65 -23.65 -18.58
N LEU A 142 -23.51 -23.59 -19.60
CA LEU A 142 -23.55 -22.39 -20.43
C LEU A 142 -24.56 -21.39 -19.83
N ILE A 143 -24.13 -20.16 -19.61
CA ILE A 143 -24.92 -19.06 -19.07
C ILE A 143 -25.55 -18.20 -20.18
N GLY A 144 -26.74 -17.67 -19.92
CA GLY A 144 -27.36 -16.62 -20.72
C GLY A 144 -27.99 -17.10 -22.02
N ARG A 145 -29.27 -16.82 -22.24
CA ARG A 145 -29.97 -17.13 -23.50
C ARG A 145 -30.88 -15.99 -23.94
N ARG A 146 -31.31 -16.01 -25.20
CA ARG A 146 -32.17 -14.98 -25.80
C ARG A 146 -33.38 -15.55 -26.52
N PHE A 147 -34.43 -14.76 -26.61
CA PHE A 147 -35.66 -15.05 -27.35
C PHE A 147 -36.12 -13.83 -28.15
N ASP A 148 -36.72 -14.04 -29.32
CA ASP A 148 -37.59 -13.03 -29.91
C ASP A 148 -38.76 -12.77 -28.93
N ILE A 149 -39.17 -11.52 -28.75
CA ILE A 149 -40.16 -11.15 -27.72
C ILE A 149 -41.47 -11.95 -27.81
N GLY A 150 -41.93 -12.27 -29.03
CA GLY A 150 -43.17 -13.04 -29.24
C GLY A 150 -43.03 -14.55 -28.97
N ALA A 151 -41.80 -15.07 -28.91
CA ALA A 151 -41.52 -16.47 -28.58
C ALA A 151 -41.24 -16.67 -27.08
N TRP A 152 -41.05 -15.60 -26.31
CA TRP A 152 -40.76 -15.68 -24.89
C TRP A 152 -42.03 -15.93 -24.07
N ALA A 153 -41.98 -16.96 -23.21
CA ALA A 153 -43.12 -17.39 -22.40
C ALA A 153 -43.14 -16.81 -20.97
N GLY A 154 -42.22 -15.88 -20.64
CA GLY A 154 -42.22 -15.18 -19.35
C GLY A 154 -41.62 -15.96 -18.16
N THR A 155 -40.56 -16.72 -18.39
CA THR A 155 -39.89 -17.55 -17.35
C THR A 155 -39.17 -16.69 -16.29
N THR A 156 -39.34 -17.03 -15.01
CA THR A 156 -38.91 -16.20 -13.86
C THR A 156 -37.53 -16.55 -13.29
N SER A 157 -37.08 -17.81 -13.33
CA SER A 157 -35.67 -18.26 -13.26
C SER A 157 -35.62 -19.78 -13.45
N THR A 158 -34.49 -20.31 -13.93
CA THR A 158 -34.25 -21.78 -13.98
C THR A 158 -33.38 -22.28 -12.82
N TYR A 159 -32.85 -21.37 -11.98
CA TYR A 159 -31.99 -21.71 -10.85
C TYR A 159 -32.65 -21.22 -9.55
N ASP A 160 -32.64 -22.05 -8.51
CA ASP A 160 -33.45 -21.83 -7.29
C ASP A 160 -33.00 -20.62 -6.44
N GLN A 161 -31.79 -20.10 -6.68
CA GLN A 161 -31.21 -18.96 -5.95
C GLN A 161 -30.59 -17.93 -6.91
N PRO A 162 -30.68 -16.63 -6.63
CA PRO A 162 -29.95 -15.61 -7.39
C PRO A 162 -28.45 -15.80 -7.21
N PHE A 163 -27.68 -15.66 -8.29
CA PHE A 163 -26.22 -15.82 -8.26
C PHE A 163 -25.44 -14.79 -9.11
N LEU A 164 -26.12 -14.07 -10.00
CA LEU A 164 -25.46 -13.15 -10.94
C LEU A 164 -25.05 -11.85 -10.23
N GLN A 165 -23.75 -11.60 -10.16
CA GLN A 165 -23.14 -10.42 -9.53
C GLN A 165 -22.22 -9.67 -10.50
N ALA A 166 -21.75 -8.50 -10.09
CA ALA A 166 -20.73 -7.73 -10.84
C ALA A 166 -19.37 -8.44 -10.91
N MET A 167 -19.10 -9.40 -10.04
CA MET A 167 -17.89 -10.21 -10.04
C MET A 167 -18.16 -11.59 -10.64
N GLY A 168 -17.28 -12.05 -11.52
CA GLY A 168 -17.25 -13.44 -11.93
C GLY A 168 -16.53 -14.30 -10.90
N PRO A 169 -16.80 -15.61 -10.82
CA PRO A 169 -16.08 -16.52 -9.93
C PRO A 169 -14.56 -16.52 -10.17
N GLY A 170 -13.80 -15.78 -9.35
CA GLY A 170 -12.34 -15.65 -9.49
C GLY A 170 -11.86 -14.66 -10.55
N ASP A 171 -12.74 -13.80 -11.09
CA ASP A 171 -12.37 -12.72 -12.03
C ASP A 171 -13.15 -11.42 -11.78
N PRO A 172 -12.46 -10.34 -11.32
CA PRO A 172 -13.07 -9.02 -11.13
C PRO A 172 -13.43 -8.27 -12.41
N SER A 173 -12.86 -8.64 -13.56
CA SER A 173 -13.16 -7.97 -14.84
C SER A 173 -14.38 -8.53 -15.55
N TYR A 174 -14.99 -9.58 -15.00
CA TYR A 174 -15.95 -10.42 -15.69
C TYR A 174 -17.06 -9.64 -16.42
N VAL A 175 -17.76 -8.73 -15.73
CA VAL A 175 -18.88 -7.95 -16.31
C VAL A 175 -18.46 -6.83 -17.25
N ALA A 176 -17.19 -6.45 -17.23
CA ALA A 176 -16.67 -5.40 -18.09
C ALA A 176 -16.28 -5.93 -19.49
N ILE A 177 -16.11 -7.24 -19.65
CA ILE A 177 -15.68 -7.88 -20.90
C ILE A 177 -16.88 -8.34 -21.73
N TYR A 178 -16.96 -7.89 -22.99
CA TYR A 178 -18.02 -8.24 -23.93
C TYR A 178 -18.19 -9.76 -24.11
N ASP A 179 -17.07 -10.46 -24.33
CA ASP A 179 -17.11 -11.90 -24.59
C ASP A 179 -17.64 -12.70 -23.40
N ASN A 180 -17.37 -12.25 -22.17
CA ASN A 180 -17.89 -12.89 -20.95
C ASN A 180 -19.40 -12.70 -20.80
N MET A 181 -19.93 -11.58 -21.31
CA MET A 181 -21.30 -11.11 -21.07
C MET A 181 -22.31 -11.49 -22.15
N SER A 182 -21.96 -12.35 -23.11
CA SER A 182 -22.85 -12.72 -24.22
C SER A 182 -24.19 -13.28 -23.73
N ASN A 183 -25.31 -12.65 -24.12
CA ASN A 183 -26.68 -12.92 -23.63
C ASN A 183 -26.88 -12.77 -22.11
N VAL A 184 -25.98 -12.07 -21.42
CA VAL A 184 -26.07 -11.74 -19.99
C VAL A 184 -26.20 -10.23 -19.80
N LEU A 185 -25.16 -9.47 -20.18
CA LEU A 185 -25.15 -7.99 -20.25
C LEU A 185 -24.70 -7.48 -21.64
N ALA A 186 -24.62 -8.39 -22.61
CA ALA A 186 -24.23 -8.10 -23.97
C ALA A 186 -25.14 -8.83 -24.96
N PHE A 187 -25.30 -8.24 -26.14
CA PHE A 187 -26.15 -8.75 -27.21
C PHE A 187 -25.48 -8.60 -28.57
N HIS A 188 -25.48 -9.67 -29.36
CA HIS A 188 -25.00 -9.66 -30.74
C HIS A 188 -26.17 -9.67 -31.72
N ASP A 189 -26.38 -8.58 -32.44
CA ASP A 189 -27.22 -8.56 -33.63
C ASP A 189 -26.37 -8.98 -34.83
N ASP A 190 -26.65 -10.13 -35.44
CA ASP A 190 -25.84 -10.67 -36.54
C ASP A 190 -26.00 -9.87 -37.85
N MET A 191 -27.01 -9.00 -37.92
CA MET A 191 -27.35 -8.19 -39.08
C MET A 191 -27.52 -9.02 -40.37
N GLN A 192 -27.82 -10.32 -40.25
CA GLN A 192 -27.97 -11.20 -41.39
C GLN A 192 -29.26 -10.87 -42.15
N GLY A 193 -29.11 -10.45 -43.41
CA GLY A 193 -30.25 -10.00 -44.23
C GLY A 193 -30.79 -8.62 -43.84
N ALA A 194 -30.13 -7.91 -42.92
CA ALA A 194 -30.47 -6.54 -42.56
C ALA A 194 -30.22 -5.59 -43.74
N ALA A 195 -31.17 -4.68 -43.98
CA ALA A 195 -31.04 -3.67 -45.04
C ALA A 195 -30.08 -2.55 -44.63
N ASN A 196 -29.53 -1.85 -45.62
CA ASN A 196 -28.74 -0.65 -45.36
C ASN A 196 -29.66 0.46 -44.82
N GLY A 197 -29.20 1.23 -43.86
CA GLY A 197 -29.96 2.34 -43.28
C GLY A 197 -29.50 2.71 -41.87
N LEU A 198 -30.38 3.40 -41.14
CA LEU A 198 -30.12 3.90 -39.80
C LEU A 198 -30.75 2.98 -38.76
N TYR A 199 -29.94 2.63 -37.76
CA TYR A 199 -30.33 1.78 -36.65
C TYR A 199 -30.13 2.51 -35.33
N SER A 200 -31.00 2.19 -34.38
CA SER A 200 -30.92 2.63 -32.99
C SER A 200 -31.30 1.47 -32.08
N TYR A 201 -30.66 1.39 -30.92
CA TYR A 201 -30.91 0.34 -29.93
C TYR A 201 -31.26 0.94 -28.57
N SER A 202 -32.19 0.32 -27.87
CA SER A 202 -32.49 0.62 -26.47
C SER A 202 -32.55 -0.66 -25.66
N VAL A 203 -32.05 -0.59 -24.43
CA VAL A 203 -32.06 -1.69 -23.48
C VAL A 203 -32.83 -1.27 -22.22
N CYS A 204 -33.62 -2.19 -21.66
CA CYS A 204 -34.24 -2.04 -20.34
C CYS A 204 -34.13 -3.35 -19.57
N GLY A 205 -33.59 -3.32 -18.35
CA GLY A 205 -33.38 -4.48 -17.50
C GLY A 205 -34.17 -4.41 -16.19
N TRP A 206 -34.62 -5.57 -15.71
CA TRP A 206 -35.34 -5.70 -14.44
C TRP A 206 -34.99 -7.02 -13.74
N PHE A 207 -35.35 -7.11 -12.46
CA PHE A 207 -35.28 -8.35 -11.69
C PHE A 207 -36.55 -9.17 -11.93
N ALA A 208 -36.39 -10.41 -12.41
CA ALA A 208 -37.51 -11.33 -12.58
C ALA A 208 -38.24 -11.62 -11.25
N THR A 209 -37.49 -11.63 -10.15
CA THR A 209 -38.01 -11.75 -8.77
C THR A 209 -37.81 -10.40 -8.06
N PRO A 210 -38.86 -9.59 -7.85
CA PRO A 210 -38.72 -8.24 -7.29
C PRO A 210 -38.03 -8.18 -5.93
N SER A 211 -38.19 -9.18 -5.08
CA SER A 211 -37.55 -9.22 -3.75
C SER A 211 -36.02 -9.40 -3.78
N CYS A 212 -35.43 -9.67 -4.94
CA CYS A 212 -33.98 -9.73 -5.14
C CYS A 212 -33.37 -8.36 -5.47
N ASP A 213 -34.21 -7.36 -5.77
CA ASP A 213 -33.80 -5.98 -6.00
C ASP A 213 -33.41 -5.33 -4.67
N LEU A 214 -32.27 -4.61 -4.64
CA LEU A 214 -31.87 -3.86 -3.45
C LEU A 214 -32.89 -2.77 -3.08
N LEU A 215 -33.55 -2.18 -4.08
CA LEU A 215 -34.57 -1.16 -3.87
C LEU A 215 -35.80 -1.71 -3.12
N TYR A 216 -36.00 -3.03 -3.12
CA TYR A 216 -37.05 -3.68 -2.33
C TYR A 216 -36.83 -3.46 -0.82
N GLY A 217 -35.58 -3.31 -0.37
CA GLY A 217 -35.26 -3.03 1.03
C GLY A 217 -35.41 -4.23 1.97
N LYS A 218 -35.21 -5.45 1.44
CA LYS A 218 -35.31 -6.69 2.23
C LYS A 218 -34.18 -6.76 3.26
N THR A 219 -34.54 -6.88 4.54
CA THR A 219 -33.58 -7.17 5.62
C THR A 219 -34.14 -8.27 6.53
N PRO A 220 -33.33 -8.87 7.42
CA PRO A 220 -33.86 -9.79 8.43
C PRO A 220 -34.98 -9.18 9.30
N ALA A 221 -34.95 -7.86 9.53
CA ALA A 221 -35.98 -7.14 10.29
C ALA A 221 -37.21 -6.75 9.44
N THR A 222 -37.03 -6.59 8.13
CA THR A 222 -38.06 -6.18 7.16
C THR A 222 -38.11 -7.13 5.97
N PRO A 223 -38.63 -8.37 6.14
CA PRO A 223 -38.61 -9.40 5.10
C PRO A 223 -39.48 -9.06 3.87
N ASP A 224 -40.51 -8.22 4.06
CA ASP A 224 -41.42 -7.74 3.01
C ASP A 224 -40.98 -6.39 2.41
N GLY A 225 -39.76 -5.93 2.71
CA GLY A 225 -39.19 -4.69 2.19
C GLY A 225 -39.42 -3.45 3.08
N PHE A 226 -39.12 -2.26 2.55
CA PHE A 226 -39.30 -1.00 3.31
C PHE A 226 -40.78 -0.70 3.61
N THR A 227 -41.01 -0.01 4.73
CA THR A 227 -42.35 0.28 5.27
C THR A 227 -42.63 1.78 5.47
N SER A 228 -41.63 2.64 5.27
CA SER A 228 -41.73 4.10 5.41
C SER A 228 -40.84 4.81 4.39
N GLU A 229 -41.16 6.08 4.12
CA GLU A 229 -40.38 6.95 3.24
C GLU A 229 -38.92 7.10 3.69
N ALA A 230 -38.68 7.28 4.99
CA ALA A 230 -37.32 7.42 5.53
C ALA A 230 -36.45 6.19 5.26
N GLN A 231 -37.03 4.98 5.33
CA GLN A 231 -36.31 3.75 4.97
C GLN A 231 -36.00 3.70 3.47
N TRP A 232 -36.92 4.16 2.62
CA TRP A 232 -36.71 4.23 1.18
C TRP A 232 -35.61 5.25 0.80
N GLN A 233 -35.63 6.44 1.41
CA GLN A 233 -34.61 7.46 1.23
C GLN A 233 -33.22 6.98 1.67
N ASP A 234 -33.13 6.22 2.77
CA ASP A 234 -31.86 5.61 3.21
C ASP A 234 -31.31 4.59 2.20
N ILE A 235 -32.19 3.80 1.56
CA ILE A 235 -31.79 2.88 0.47
C ILE A 235 -31.26 3.68 -0.72
N MET A 236 -31.95 4.74 -1.14
CA MET A 236 -31.53 5.64 -2.23
C MET A 236 -30.18 6.31 -1.94
N ALA A 237 -29.98 6.83 -0.72
CA ALA A 237 -28.74 7.45 -0.29
C ALA A 237 -27.56 6.46 -0.30
N ARG A 238 -27.76 5.24 0.19
CA ARG A 238 -26.74 4.17 0.13
C ARG A 238 -26.35 3.78 -1.29
N MET A 239 -27.30 3.85 -2.23
CA MET A 239 -27.04 3.61 -3.66
C MET A 239 -26.49 4.85 -4.39
N ARG A 240 -26.39 6.00 -3.71
CA ARG A 240 -26.09 7.31 -4.32
C ARG A 240 -27.02 7.63 -5.49
N TRP A 241 -28.30 7.34 -5.35
CA TRP A 241 -29.34 7.67 -6.33
C TRP A 241 -30.19 8.81 -5.80
N THR A 242 -30.73 9.63 -6.70
CA THR A 242 -31.59 10.76 -6.36
C THR A 242 -32.73 10.91 -7.36
N VAL A 243 -33.85 11.44 -6.89
CA VAL A 243 -34.97 11.91 -7.74
C VAL A 243 -35.00 13.43 -7.87
N GLY A 244 -33.99 14.11 -7.33
CA GLY A 244 -33.94 15.56 -7.17
C GLY A 244 -34.12 15.97 -5.70
N ASN A 245 -34.69 17.15 -5.48
CA ASN A 245 -35.04 17.66 -4.16
C ASN A 245 -36.45 17.20 -3.72
N ASP A 246 -36.89 17.62 -2.53
CA ASP A 246 -38.21 17.26 -1.98
C ASP A 246 -39.39 17.66 -2.89
N ALA A 247 -39.27 18.78 -3.61
CA ALA A 247 -40.30 19.18 -4.58
C ALA A 247 -40.32 18.25 -5.79
N ASP A 248 -39.14 17.80 -6.25
CA ASP A 248 -39.05 16.85 -7.35
C ASP A 248 -39.63 15.47 -7.00
N LEU A 249 -39.48 15.03 -5.74
CA LEU A 249 -40.11 13.81 -5.21
C LEU A 249 -41.64 13.94 -5.19
N ALA A 250 -42.18 15.06 -4.68
CA ALA A 250 -43.62 15.31 -4.67
C ALA A 250 -44.22 15.31 -6.09
N ASP A 251 -43.52 15.93 -7.06
CA ASP A 251 -43.91 15.88 -8.48
C ASP A 251 -43.88 14.45 -9.03
N ALA A 252 -42.88 13.66 -8.66
CA ALA A 252 -42.75 12.27 -9.10
C ALA A 252 -43.91 11.40 -8.60
N GLU A 253 -44.31 11.57 -7.34
CA GLU A 253 -45.48 10.91 -6.76
C GLU A 253 -46.77 11.31 -7.48
N GLN A 254 -46.95 12.61 -7.77
CA GLN A 254 -48.12 13.10 -8.48
C GLN A 254 -48.21 12.53 -9.91
N ASN A 255 -47.07 12.46 -10.62
CA ASN A 255 -47.01 11.87 -11.97
C ASN A 255 -47.34 10.38 -11.95
N TRP A 256 -46.87 9.64 -10.95
CA TRP A 256 -47.24 8.23 -10.75
C TRP A 256 -48.76 8.07 -10.55
N GLN A 257 -49.38 8.87 -9.68
CA GLN A 257 -50.83 8.80 -9.45
C GLN A 257 -51.64 9.14 -10.69
N ALA A 258 -51.21 10.14 -11.47
CA ALA A 258 -51.83 10.49 -12.74
C ALA A 258 -51.70 9.34 -13.76
N TRP A 259 -50.51 8.73 -13.86
CA TRP A 259 -50.28 7.59 -14.74
C TRP A 259 -51.14 6.38 -14.38
N LEU A 260 -51.30 6.08 -13.08
CA LEU A 260 -52.12 4.97 -12.59
C LEU A 260 -53.62 5.16 -12.89
N LEU A 261 -54.11 6.41 -12.86
CA LEU A 261 -55.48 6.75 -13.27
C LEU A 261 -55.70 6.53 -14.76
N GLU A 262 -54.69 6.87 -15.58
CA GLU A 262 -54.71 6.66 -17.02
C GLU A 262 -54.51 5.19 -17.41
N HIS A 263 -53.86 4.38 -16.57
CA HIS A 263 -53.54 2.98 -16.83
C HIS A 263 -53.91 2.09 -15.63
N PRO A 264 -55.20 1.78 -15.41
CA PRO A 264 -55.62 0.99 -14.25
C PRO A 264 -54.94 -0.39 -14.21
N VAL A 265 -54.33 -0.72 -13.08
CA VAL A 265 -53.60 -1.98 -12.86
C VAL A 265 -54.43 -2.93 -12.00
N THR A 266 -54.51 -4.22 -12.37
CA THR A 266 -55.10 -5.28 -11.55
C THR A 266 -54.20 -6.53 -11.50
N GLY A 267 -54.11 -7.22 -10.36
CA GLY A 267 -53.22 -8.38 -10.17
C GLY A 267 -51.76 -8.02 -9.83
N GLY A 268 -50.83 -8.95 -10.02
CA GLY A 268 -49.41 -8.79 -9.68
C GLY A 268 -49.05 -9.19 -8.24
N PRO A 269 -47.77 -9.06 -7.83
CA PRO A 269 -47.31 -9.32 -6.46
C PRO A 269 -47.99 -8.40 -5.43
N ALA A 270 -48.19 -8.91 -4.20
CA ALA A 270 -48.75 -8.11 -3.11
C ALA A 270 -47.78 -6.99 -2.68
N LEU A 271 -48.32 -5.79 -2.45
CA LEU A 271 -47.57 -4.59 -2.11
C LEU A 271 -47.94 -4.09 -0.71
N THR A 272 -46.96 -3.59 0.04
CA THR A 272 -47.21 -2.78 1.24
C THR A 272 -47.77 -1.39 0.86
N PRO A 273 -48.41 -0.65 1.79
CA PRO A 273 -48.83 0.73 1.52
C PRO A 273 -47.68 1.63 1.06
N ALA A 274 -46.48 1.43 1.62
CA ALA A 274 -45.29 2.17 1.20
C ALA A 274 -44.87 1.83 -0.24
N GLN A 275 -44.93 0.56 -0.63
CA GLN A 275 -44.61 0.09 -1.99
C GLN A 275 -45.65 0.49 -3.05
N GLN A 276 -46.82 0.98 -2.65
CA GLN A 276 -47.80 1.59 -3.56
C GLN A 276 -47.47 3.06 -3.87
N ALA A 277 -46.77 3.74 -2.95
CA ALA A 277 -46.36 5.13 -3.08
C ALA A 277 -44.97 5.28 -3.69
N TRP A 278 -44.00 4.48 -3.23
CA TRP A 278 -42.59 4.59 -3.62
C TRP A 278 -42.08 3.36 -4.36
N PRO A 279 -41.14 3.52 -5.31
CA PRO A 279 -40.63 2.41 -6.09
C PRO A 279 -39.85 1.39 -5.25
N ALA A 280 -40.15 0.11 -5.45
CA ALA A 280 -39.40 -1.01 -4.87
C ALA A 280 -38.76 -1.92 -5.93
N GLN A 281 -38.94 -1.58 -7.21
CA GLN A 281 -38.35 -2.27 -8.34
C GLN A 281 -37.65 -1.26 -9.26
N ASN A 282 -36.46 -1.64 -9.72
CA ASN A 282 -35.63 -0.88 -10.63
C ASN A 282 -35.79 -1.34 -12.09
N LEU A 283 -35.84 -0.36 -13.00
CA LEU A 283 -35.79 -0.51 -14.45
C LEU A 283 -34.52 0.17 -14.97
N CYS A 284 -33.45 -0.59 -15.13
CA CYS A 284 -32.17 -0.08 -15.64
C CYS A 284 -32.26 0.16 -17.15
N HIS A 285 -32.06 1.38 -17.65
CA HIS A 285 -32.35 1.71 -19.04
C HIS A 285 -31.28 2.56 -19.73
N GLY A 286 -31.12 2.37 -21.04
CA GLY A 286 -30.28 3.23 -21.89
C GLY A 286 -30.49 2.98 -23.38
N MET A 287 -30.05 3.93 -24.20
CA MET A 287 -30.17 3.90 -25.66
C MET A 287 -28.92 4.40 -26.36
N VAL A 288 -28.69 3.87 -27.57
CA VAL A 288 -27.67 4.33 -28.50
C VAL A 288 -28.30 4.50 -29.89
N TYR A 289 -28.05 5.63 -30.54
CA TYR A 289 -28.69 5.98 -31.81
C TYR A 289 -27.68 6.41 -32.87
N ASN A 290 -28.15 6.56 -34.11
CA ASN A 290 -27.35 6.95 -35.29
C ASN A 290 -26.28 5.90 -35.71
N LEU A 291 -26.61 4.61 -35.62
CA LEU A 291 -25.76 3.54 -36.15
C LEU A 291 -26.05 3.36 -37.65
N GLN A 292 -25.11 3.72 -38.51
CA GLN A 292 -25.28 3.66 -39.95
C GLN A 292 -24.74 2.33 -40.52
N TRP A 293 -25.62 1.38 -40.82
CA TRP A 293 -25.23 0.07 -41.37
C TRP A 293 -25.18 0.10 -42.90
N HIS A 294 -24.05 -0.34 -43.45
CA HIS A 294 -23.78 -0.40 -44.89
C HIS A 294 -23.59 -1.83 -45.43
N GLY A 295 -23.94 -2.82 -44.62
CA GLY A 295 -23.80 -4.24 -44.95
C GLY A 295 -22.54 -4.89 -44.38
N PRO A 296 -22.45 -6.23 -44.45
CA PRO A 296 -21.40 -7.01 -43.80
C PRO A 296 -20.00 -6.84 -44.41
N ALA A 297 -19.89 -6.38 -45.67
CA ALA A 297 -18.60 -6.20 -46.35
C ALA A 297 -17.98 -4.80 -46.12
N ALA A 298 -18.68 -3.91 -45.40
CA ALA A 298 -18.20 -2.58 -45.08
C ALA A 298 -17.07 -2.62 -44.02
N PHE A 299 -16.29 -1.55 -43.95
CA PHE A 299 -15.42 -1.26 -42.82
C PHE A 299 -16.11 -0.17 -42.00
N TYR A 300 -16.33 -0.42 -40.72
CA TYR A 300 -16.87 0.57 -39.80
C TYR A 300 -15.75 1.30 -39.08
N PRO A 301 -15.93 2.59 -38.73
CA PRO A 301 -14.95 3.35 -37.97
C PRO A 301 -14.53 2.65 -36.67
N ILE A 302 -13.25 2.75 -36.33
CA ILE A 302 -12.69 2.38 -35.02
C ILE A 302 -12.33 3.65 -34.26
N ASN A 303 -12.17 3.54 -32.94
CA ASN A 303 -11.80 4.71 -32.13
C ASN A 303 -10.49 5.33 -32.64
N PRO A 304 -10.40 6.67 -32.81
CA PRO A 304 -9.21 7.32 -33.33
C PRO A 304 -7.91 6.97 -32.59
N ILE A 305 -7.97 6.69 -31.28
CA ILE A 305 -6.79 6.31 -30.49
C ILE A 305 -6.11 5.02 -31.00
N LEU A 306 -6.91 4.09 -31.52
CA LEU A 306 -6.44 2.82 -32.06
C LEU A 306 -5.68 2.97 -33.40
N GLN A 307 -5.74 4.15 -34.02
CA GLN A 307 -4.99 4.43 -35.24
C GLN A 307 -3.50 4.67 -34.97
N GLY A 308 -3.09 4.79 -33.70
CA GLY A 308 -1.67 4.85 -33.29
C GLY A 308 -0.96 6.16 -33.65
N THR A 309 -1.70 7.21 -33.99
CA THR A 309 -1.14 8.53 -34.34
C THR A 309 -0.47 9.22 -33.15
N THR A 310 -0.96 8.96 -31.94
CA THR A 310 -0.42 9.47 -30.67
C THR A 310 -0.44 8.35 -29.61
N PRO A 311 0.64 7.56 -29.48
CA PRO A 311 0.69 6.51 -28.45
C PRO A 311 0.66 7.13 -27.04
N PRO A 312 0.17 6.39 -26.04
CA PRO A 312 0.18 6.86 -24.66
C PRO A 312 1.61 7.05 -24.16
N THR A 313 1.82 8.06 -23.32
CA THR A 313 3.10 8.25 -22.63
C THR A 313 3.23 7.21 -21.53
N VAL A 314 4.39 6.55 -21.44
CA VAL A 314 4.66 5.52 -20.43
C VAL A 314 5.64 6.05 -19.40
N ALA A 315 5.28 5.99 -18.12
CA ALA A 315 6.19 6.24 -17.00
C ALA A 315 6.26 5.03 -16.06
N VAL A 316 7.38 4.83 -15.39
CA VAL A 316 7.64 3.66 -14.53
C VAL A 316 8.27 4.13 -13.23
N GLY A 317 7.73 3.65 -12.11
CA GLY A 317 8.21 3.94 -10.76
C GLY A 317 8.21 2.70 -9.89
N ALA A 318 8.88 2.75 -8.73
CA ALA A 318 8.83 1.63 -7.78
C ALA A 318 7.44 1.47 -7.14
N ASN A 319 6.66 2.56 -7.10
CA ASN A 319 5.26 2.61 -6.71
C ASN A 319 4.52 3.66 -7.57
N SER A 320 3.21 3.82 -7.33
CA SER A 320 2.36 4.77 -8.09
C SER A 320 2.74 6.24 -7.87
N ALA A 321 3.17 6.60 -6.66
CA ALA A 321 3.57 7.98 -6.34
C ALA A 321 4.85 8.39 -7.08
N GLU A 322 5.83 7.49 -7.16
CA GLU A 322 7.06 7.71 -7.93
C GLU A 322 6.79 7.78 -9.44
N SER A 323 5.95 6.89 -10.01
CA SER A 323 5.64 6.92 -11.44
C SER A 323 4.87 8.17 -11.85
N LEU A 324 3.93 8.62 -11.01
CA LEU A 324 3.18 9.87 -11.21
C LEU A 324 4.08 11.10 -11.08
N SER A 325 4.96 11.13 -10.07
CA SER A 325 5.91 12.24 -9.86
C SER A 325 6.89 12.36 -11.03
N ALA A 326 7.42 11.23 -11.52
CA ALA A 326 8.32 11.20 -12.67
C ALA A 326 7.63 11.69 -13.95
N TRP A 327 6.38 11.27 -14.19
CA TRP A 327 5.59 11.75 -15.33
C TRP A 327 5.29 13.26 -15.23
N LEU A 328 4.82 13.75 -14.08
CA LEU A 328 4.55 15.17 -13.86
C LEU A 328 5.81 16.04 -14.01
N ALA A 329 6.94 15.61 -13.43
CA ALA A 329 8.23 16.29 -13.56
C ALA A 329 8.65 16.40 -15.03
N SER A 330 8.47 15.31 -15.80
CA SER A 330 8.72 15.31 -17.25
C SER A 330 7.75 16.22 -18.02
N ALA A 331 6.45 16.21 -17.68
CA ALA A 331 5.44 17.04 -18.32
C ALA A 331 5.65 18.54 -18.08
N ILE A 332 6.16 18.92 -16.90
CA ILE A 332 6.52 20.31 -16.54
C ILE A 332 7.89 20.70 -17.13
N GLY A 333 8.74 19.73 -17.46
CA GLY A 333 10.08 19.96 -17.99
C GLY A 333 11.13 20.27 -16.92
N SER A 334 10.94 19.78 -15.68
CA SER A 334 11.86 19.97 -14.56
C SER A 334 12.13 18.64 -13.84
N ALA A 335 13.29 18.05 -14.06
CA ALA A 335 13.68 16.77 -13.44
C ALA A 335 13.84 16.88 -11.90
N ASP A 336 14.17 18.07 -11.40
CA ASP A 336 14.33 18.32 -9.95
C ASP A 336 12.99 18.38 -9.21
N ALA A 337 11.87 18.48 -9.93
CA ALA A 337 10.54 18.52 -9.34
C ALA A 337 10.06 17.15 -8.82
N GLU A 338 10.65 16.03 -9.25
CA GLU A 338 10.19 14.68 -8.86
C GLU A 338 10.19 14.49 -7.34
N ASP A 339 11.30 14.84 -6.65
CA ASP A 339 11.41 14.66 -5.20
C ASP A 339 10.44 15.56 -4.43
N LEU A 340 10.20 16.79 -4.92
CA LEU A 340 9.23 17.71 -4.32
C LEU A 340 7.79 17.20 -4.47
N LEU A 341 7.44 16.66 -5.66
CA LEU A 341 6.13 16.08 -5.92
C LEU A 341 5.93 14.79 -5.11
N LEU A 342 6.97 13.98 -4.96
CA LEU A 342 6.94 12.78 -4.13
C LEU A 342 6.82 13.13 -2.65
N ALA A 343 7.56 14.12 -2.16
CA ALA A 343 7.47 14.62 -0.80
C ALA A 343 6.08 15.19 -0.50
N PHE A 344 5.48 15.92 -1.44
CA PHE A 344 4.08 16.36 -1.31
C PHE A 344 3.12 15.18 -1.21
N GLN A 345 3.25 14.17 -2.09
CA GLN A 345 2.40 12.98 -2.05
C GLN A 345 2.56 12.14 -0.78
N GLN A 346 3.64 12.31 -0.02
CA GLN A 346 3.91 11.59 1.23
C GLN A 346 3.67 12.46 2.48
N ASP A 347 3.08 13.65 2.34
CA ASP A 347 2.87 14.62 3.43
C ASP A 347 4.18 15.08 4.10
N MET A 348 5.27 15.08 3.34
CA MET A 348 6.65 15.30 3.79
C MET A 348 7.31 16.54 3.17
N ILE A 349 6.56 17.44 2.54
CA ILE A 349 7.13 18.57 1.80
C ILE A 349 8.03 19.47 2.67
N PHE A 350 7.65 19.70 3.94
CA PHE A 350 8.46 20.48 4.87
C PHE A 350 9.63 19.70 5.47
N ASP A 351 9.46 18.39 5.66
CA ASP A 351 10.52 17.50 6.12
C ASP A 351 11.62 17.36 5.07
N TYR A 352 11.26 17.28 3.79
CA TYR A 352 12.23 17.28 2.70
C TYR A 352 13.14 18.52 2.74
N VAL A 353 12.60 19.69 3.10
CA VAL A 353 13.38 20.93 3.18
C VAL A 353 14.24 21.00 4.46
N ARG A 354 13.73 20.51 5.60
CA ARG A 354 14.40 20.61 6.90
C ARG A 354 15.35 19.45 7.19
N ASN A 355 14.97 18.25 6.78
CA ASN A 355 15.64 16.98 7.03
C ASN A 355 15.46 16.01 5.83
N PRO A 356 16.22 16.20 4.74
CA PRO A 356 16.11 15.38 3.54
C PRO A 356 16.27 13.87 3.80
N SER A 357 17.10 13.48 4.77
CA SER A 357 17.33 12.07 5.12
C SER A 357 16.06 11.38 5.62
N ALA A 358 15.21 12.08 6.37
CA ALA A 358 13.91 11.55 6.80
C ALA A 358 12.99 11.26 5.60
N PHE A 359 12.97 12.16 4.62
CA PHE A 359 12.23 11.96 3.37
C PHE A 359 12.74 10.75 2.60
N TYR A 360 14.05 10.64 2.38
CA TYR A 360 14.59 9.52 1.63
C TYR A 360 14.37 8.16 2.31
N MET A 361 14.35 8.11 3.65
CA MET A 361 13.99 6.91 4.40
C MET A 361 12.52 6.53 4.21
N GLN A 362 11.59 7.50 4.31
CA GLN A 362 10.17 7.25 4.08
C GLN A 362 9.90 6.83 2.62
N ALA A 363 10.56 7.50 1.67
CA ALA A 363 10.47 7.18 0.26
C ALA A 363 11.00 5.77 -0.04
N GLN A 364 12.10 5.36 0.58
CA GLN A 364 12.63 3.99 0.49
C GLN A 364 11.68 2.97 1.13
N ALA A 365 11.16 3.25 2.33
CA ALA A 365 10.20 2.38 3.01
C ALA A 365 8.90 2.18 2.20
N ALA A 366 8.43 3.22 1.49
CA ALA A 366 7.26 3.16 0.61
C ALA A 366 7.43 2.26 -0.64
N ARG A 367 8.62 1.68 -0.86
CA ARG A 367 8.89 0.69 -1.92
C ARG A 367 8.69 -0.75 -1.45
N PHE A 368 8.41 -0.94 -0.17
CA PHE A 368 8.19 -2.23 0.45
C PHE A 368 6.72 -2.45 0.78
N ALA A 369 6.27 -3.70 0.64
CA ALA A 369 5.05 -4.19 1.25
C ALA A 369 5.45 -5.07 2.44
N SER A 370 4.53 -5.24 3.38
CA SER A 370 4.79 -5.97 4.62
C SER A 370 3.70 -6.99 4.90
N SER A 371 4.09 -8.18 5.35
CA SER A 371 3.22 -9.15 6.00
C SER A 371 3.44 -9.16 7.51
N ASP A 372 2.49 -9.74 8.27
CA ASP A 372 2.57 -9.79 9.73
C ASP A 372 3.82 -10.58 10.18
N GLY A 373 4.52 -10.06 11.19
CA GLY A 373 5.73 -10.66 11.75
C GLY A 373 5.51 -11.36 13.10
N GLY A 374 4.26 -11.42 13.55
CA GLY A 374 3.87 -11.98 14.84
C GLY A 374 3.67 -10.92 15.92
N ARG A 375 3.38 -11.36 17.15
CA ARG A 375 2.95 -10.49 18.25
C ARG A 375 3.83 -10.62 19.48
N GLN A 376 3.90 -9.56 20.28
CA GLN A 376 4.52 -9.55 21.60
C GLN A 376 3.53 -9.04 22.63
N TRP A 377 3.35 -9.77 23.72
CA TRP A 377 2.62 -9.32 24.88
C TRP A 377 3.43 -8.30 25.67
N ILE A 378 2.78 -7.20 26.04
CA ILE A 378 3.33 -6.14 26.90
C ILE A 378 2.39 -5.88 28.06
N ALA A 379 2.97 -5.50 29.20
CA ALA A 379 2.26 -4.98 30.36
C ALA A 379 2.40 -3.45 30.38
N TYR A 380 1.29 -2.74 30.58
CA TYR A 380 1.25 -1.28 30.59
C TYR A 380 0.29 -0.75 31.67
N GLN A 381 0.40 0.53 32.01
CA GLN A 381 -0.47 1.18 33.00
C GLN A 381 -1.85 1.51 32.42
N SER A 382 -2.91 1.10 33.13
CA SER A 382 -4.29 1.36 32.71
C SER A 382 -4.59 2.86 32.65
N GLY A 383 -4.91 3.41 31.48
CA GLY A 383 -5.17 4.84 31.25
C GLY A 383 -4.11 5.58 30.44
N GLN A 384 -2.96 4.96 30.17
CA GLN A 384 -2.04 5.43 29.12
C GLN A 384 -2.52 4.92 27.76
N THR A 385 -3.49 5.58 27.14
CA THR A 385 -3.80 5.38 25.72
C THR A 385 -2.88 6.28 24.90
N SER A 386 -2.08 5.70 24.00
CA SER A 386 -1.50 6.50 22.92
C SER A 386 -2.64 7.08 22.07
N SER A 387 -2.51 8.33 21.66
CA SER A 387 -3.51 9.07 20.88
C SER A 387 -3.76 8.53 19.47
N SER A 388 -3.25 7.35 19.12
CA SER A 388 -3.32 6.75 17.79
C SER A 388 -3.65 5.25 17.76
N GLY A 389 -3.93 4.60 18.90
CA GLY A 389 -4.35 3.18 18.91
C GLY A 389 -3.27 2.16 18.55
N THR A 390 -2.03 2.58 18.30
CA THR A 390 -0.85 1.73 18.15
C THR A 390 0.11 2.02 19.31
N ILE A 391 0.49 0.99 20.07
CA ILE A 391 1.46 1.14 21.16
C ILE A 391 2.88 1.00 20.55
N PRO A 392 3.73 2.05 20.55
CA PRO A 392 5.08 1.94 20.02
C PRO A 392 5.90 0.87 20.78
N SER A 393 6.58 0.02 20.03
CA SER A 393 7.44 -1.05 20.54
C SER A 393 8.69 -0.48 21.24
N GLY A 394 8.91 -0.87 22.50
CA GLY A 394 10.18 -0.66 23.22
C GLY A 394 10.25 0.53 24.19
N SER A 395 9.30 1.48 24.16
CA SER A 395 9.36 2.68 25.03
C SER A 395 8.67 2.52 26.38
N TYR A 396 7.79 1.52 26.53
CA TYR A 396 7.11 1.27 27.80
C TYR A 396 7.89 0.27 28.64
N SER A 397 8.22 0.67 29.85
CA SER A 397 8.75 -0.22 30.87
C SER A 397 7.95 -0.01 32.16
N VAL A 398 7.72 -1.11 32.87
CA VAL A 398 6.97 -1.15 34.11
C VAL A 398 7.76 -1.96 35.16
N PRO A 399 7.71 -1.53 36.43
CA PRO A 399 8.37 -2.25 37.50
C PRO A 399 7.55 -3.49 37.85
N LEU A 400 7.94 -4.65 37.29
CA LEU A 400 7.39 -5.95 37.66
C LEU A 400 8.30 -6.66 38.66
N ASP A 401 7.71 -7.50 39.52
CA ASP A 401 8.48 -8.44 40.32
C ASP A 401 9.04 -9.59 39.47
N ALA A 402 9.94 -10.39 40.05
CA ALA A 402 10.59 -11.49 39.34
C ALA A 402 9.58 -12.53 38.84
N SER A 403 8.55 -12.87 39.64
CA SER A 403 7.58 -13.89 39.25
C SER A 403 6.68 -13.44 38.10
N ALA A 404 6.26 -12.18 38.08
CA ALA A 404 5.47 -11.60 37.00
C ALA A 404 6.32 -11.40 35.74
N THR A 405 7.60 -11.02 35.90
CA THR A 405 8.57 -10.93 34.81
C THR A 405 8.78 -12.28 34.14
N ASP A 406 9.05 -13.34 34.91
CA ASP A 406 9.22 -14.69 34.38
C ASP A 406 7.98 -15.18 33.62
N ALA A 407 6.79 -14.88 34.16
CA ALA A 407 5.53 -15.23 33.52
C ALA A 407 5.30 -14.47 32.20
N LEU A 408 5.63 -13.18 32.14
CA LEU A 408 5.55 -12.39 30.90
C LEU A 408 6.59 -12.85 29.86
N THR A 409 7.82 -13.13 30.28
CA THR A 409 8.86 -13.68 29.41
C THR A 409 8.43 -15.03 28.84
N ALA A 410 7.91 -15.92 29.68
CA ALA A 410 7.40 -17.23 29.24
C ALA A 410 6.20 -17.10 28.28
N LEU A 411 5.28 -16.16 28.55
CA LEU A 411 4.14 -15.88 27.66
C LEU A 411 4.61 -15.42 26.27
N ASN A 412 5.60 -14.53 26.23
CA ASN A 412 6.19 -14.05 24.98
C ASN A 412 6.96 -15.15 24.22
N SER A 413 7.67 -16.03 24.92
CA SER A 413 8.29 -17.20 24.28
C SER A 413 7.24 -18.17 23.71
N GLN A 414 6.10 -18.36 24.40
CA GLN A 414 4.99 -19.16 23.89
C GLN A 414 4.35 -18.52 22.65
N GLN A 415 4.13 -17.20 22.66
CA GLN A 415 3.60 -16.46 21.52
C GLN A 415 4.53 -16.58 20.30
N ALA A 416 5.83 -16.33 20.47
CA ALA A 416 6.80 -16.44 19.38
C ALA A 416 6.86 -17.86 18.78
N ALA A 417 6.73 -18.90 19.61
CA ALA A 417 6.68 -20.29 19.15
C ALA A 417 5.37 -20.62 18.41
N LEU A 418 4.24 -20.02 18.82
CA LEU A 418 2.95 -20.15 18.13
C LEU A 418 3.00 -19.46 16.76
N ASP A 419 3.53 -18.24 16.70
CA ASP A 419 3.65 -17.45 15.48
C ASP A 419 4.55 -18.18 14.46
N SER A 420 5.77 -18.57 14.87
CA SER A 420 6.71 -19.29 14.01
C SER A 420 6.14 -20.62 13.47
N ASN A 421 5.39 -21.37 14.29
CA ASN A 421 4.73 -22.60 13.83
C ASN A 421 3.56 -22.32 12.88
N THR A 422 2.85 -21.22 13.06
CA THR A 422 1.75 -20.80 12.19
C THR A 422 2.28 -20.42 10.80
N ASP A 423 3.39 -19.67 10.75
CA ASP A 423 4.07 -19.31 9.51
C ASP A 423 4.61 -20.56 8.79
N LEU A 424 5.21 -21.49 9.55
CA LEU A 424 5.67 -22.78 9.01
C LEU A 424 4.49 -23.60 8.47
N LEU A 425 3.34 -23.63 9.15
CA LEU A 425 2.15 -24.33 8.69
C LEU A 425 1.69 -23.77 7.34
N ALA A 426 1.61 -22.44 7.19
CA ALA A 426 1.22 -21.80 5.94
C ALA A 426 2.19 -22.16 4.79
N ALA A 427 3.50 -22.13 5.05
CA ALA A 427 4.51 -22.54 4.07
C ALA A 427 4.37 -24.01 3.65
N LEU A 428 4.18 -24.93 4.60
CA LEU A 428 4.00 -26.36 4.31
C LEU A 428 2.68 -26.64 3.57
N GLN A 429 1.60 -25.94 3.92
CA GLN A 429 0.32 -26.01 3.21
C GLN A 429 0.47 -25.56 1.74
N TRP A 430 1.21 -24.47 1.48
CA TRP A 430 1.52 -24.06 0.12
C TRP A 430 2.38 -25.08 -0.63
N GLN A 431 3.41 -25.67 0.01
CA GLN A 431 4.20 -26.73 -0.62
C GLN A 431 3.35 -27.96 -0.96
N LEU A 432 2.40 -28.33 -0.09
CA LEU A 432 1.45 -29.42 -0.34
C LEU A 432 0.53 -29.06 -1.53
N TYR A 433 0.01 -27.83 -1.55
CA TYR A 433 -0.77 -27.29 -2.66
C TYR A 433 0.00 -27.40 -3.99
N ALA A 434 1.24 -26.93 -4.01
CA ALA A 434 2.13 -26.99 -5.17
C ALA A 434 2.39 -28.43 -5.62
N ALA A 435 2.57 -29.38 -4.70
CA ALA A 435 2.76 -30.80 -5.03
C ALA A 435 1.49 -31.41 -5.66
N TYR A 436 0.30 -31.14 -5.14
CA TYR A 436 -0.96 -31.57 -5.75
C TYR A 436 -1.17 -30.93 -7.12
N TRP A 437 -0.86 -29.64 -7.27
CA TRP A 437 -0.90 -28.97 -8.55
C TRP A 437 0.01 -29.64 -9.57
N LYS A 438 1.27 -29.94 -9.21
CA LYS A 438 2.23 -30.65 -10.07
C LYS A 438 1.75 -32.05 -10.43
N LYS A 439 1.13 -32.77 -9.49
CA LYS A 439 0.51 -34.10 -9.74
C LYS A 439 -0.57 -34.03 -10.82
N GLU A 440 -1.44 -33.02 -10.75
CA GLU A 440 -2.55 -32.85 -11.67
C GLU A 440 -2.09 -32.32 -13.03
N ASN A 441 -1.04 -31.49 -13.08
CA ASN A 441 -0.61 -30.74 -14.27
C ASN A 441 0.65 -31.24 -14.99
N CYS A 442 1.40 -32.21 -14.44
CA CYS A 442 2.58 -32.75 -15.12
C CYS A 442 2.24 -33.35 -16.51
N PRO A 443 2.92 -32.94 -17.59
CA PRO A 443 2.69 -33.48 -18.93
C PRO A 443 2.99 -34.98 -18.99
N ARG A 444 2.07 -35.81 -19.49
CA ARG A 444 2.31 -37.26 -19.64
C ARG A 444 3.37 -37.61 -20.69
N ALA A 445 3.64 -36.68 -21.60
CA ALA A 445 4.65 -36.81 -22.65
C ALA A 445 6.06 -36.44 -22.17
N ASP A 446 6.21 -35.95 -20.93
CA ASP A 446 7.51 -35.63 -20.35
C ASP A 446 8.37 -36.91 -20.23
N PRO A 447 9.62 -36.93 -20.73
CA PRO A 447 10.51 -38.09 -20.64
C PRO A 447 10.72 -38.60 -19.21
N ASP A 448 10.70 -37.70 -18.23
CA ASP A 448 10.95 -37.99 -16.82
C ASP A 448 9.65 -38.16 -16.01
N TYR A 449 8.48 -38.28 -16.66
CA TYR A 449 7.17 -38.32 -16.01
C TYR A 449 7.09 -39.30 -14.83
N GLN A 450 7.64 -40.52 -14.96
CA GLN A 450 7.60 -41.51 -13.87
C GLN A 450 8.43 -41.07 -12.66
N THR A 451 9.62 -40.54 -12.90
CA THR A 451 10.50 -39.98 -11.86
C THR A 451 9.82 -38.80 -11.18
N ILE A 452 9.24 -37.88 -11.95
CA ILE A 452 8.53 -36.71 -11.44
C ILE A 452 7.34 -37.13 -10.57
N MET A 453 6.51 -38.07 -11.04
CA MET A 453 5.38 -38.57 -10.27
C MET A 453 5.82 -39.27 -8.98
N GLN A 454 6.94 -40.00 -9.00
CA GLN A 454 7.50 -40.58 -7.79
C GLN A 454 7.91 -39.51 -6.77
N LEU A 455 8.62 -38.47 -7.21
CA LEU A 455 9.03 -37.34 -6.35
C LEU A 455 7.82 -36.60 -5.76
N VAL A 456 6.83 -36.28 -6.61
CA VAL A 456 5.59 -35.62 -6.18
C VAL A 456 4.82 -36.47 -5.17
N GLN A 457 4.71 -37.78 -5.39
CA GLN A 457 4.03 -38.69 -4.48
C GLN A 457 4.76 -38.82 -3.14
N GLN A 458 6.09 -38.87 -3.15
CA GLN A 458 6.92 -38.87 -1.94
C GLN A 458 6.76 -37.56 -1.14
N GLN A 459 6.72 -36.42 -1.82
CA GLN A 459 6.51 -35.12 -1.17
C GLN A 459 5.14 -35.04 -0.49
N ILE A 460 4.06 -35.45 -1.18
CA ILE A 460 2.71 -35.48 -0.59
C ILE A 460 2.66 -36.40 0.64
N ALA A 461 3.25 -37.59 0.55
CA ALA A 461 3.30 -38.56 1.64
C ALA A 461 4.11 -38.06 2.85
N SER A 462 5.12 -37.22 2.61
CA SER A 462 5.95 -36.59 3.65
C SER A 462 5.25 -35.42 4.35
N LEU A 463 4.60 -34.54 3.58
CA LEU A 463 4.03 -33.29 4.10
C LEU A 463 2.72 -33.49 4.87
N THR A 464 1.84 -34.39 4.42
CA THR A 464 0.52 -34.59 5.04
C THR A 464 0.58 -34.87 6.55
N PRO A 465 1.36 -35.86 7.05
CA PRO A 465 1.46 -36.11 8.49
C PRO A 465 2.14 -34.97 9.26
N GLN A 466 3.06 -34.22 8.64
CA GLN A 466 3.71 -33.06 9.27
C GLN A 466 2.70 -31.93 9.50
N ILE A 467 1.86 -31.64 8.51
CA ILE A 467 0.80 -30.62 8.60
C ILE A 467 -0.22 -30.99 9.69
N ASP A 468 -0.63 -32.27 9.79
CA ASP A 468 -1.55 -32.73 10.84
C ASP A 468 -0.94 -32.57 12.24
N ALA A 469 0.31 -32.98 12.40
CA ALA A 469 1.02 -32.88 13.67
C ALA A 469 1.20 -31.41 14.08
N LEU A 470 1.61 -30.55 13.14
CA LEU A 470 1.83 -29.12 13.38
C LEU A 470 0.53 -28.38 13.67
N SER A 471 -0.56 -28.67 12.94
CA SER A 471 -1.88 -28.10 13.21
C SER A 471 -2.37 -28.46 14.62
N SER A 472 -2.15 -29.71 15.04
CA SER A 472 -2.50 -30.17 16.40
C SER A 472 -1.63 -29.48 17.47
N GLN A 473 -0.34 -29.28 17.17
CA GLN A 473 0.59 -28.57 18.04
C GLN A 473 0.19 -27.10 18.21
N ILE A 474 -0.16 -26.40 17.13
CA ILE A 474 -0.63 -25.01 17.14
C ILE A 474 -1.89 -24.86 17.99
N ALA A 475 -2.87 -25.75 17.84
CA ALA A 475 -4.08 -25.74 18.66
C ALA A 475 -3.77 -25.92 20.16
N GLY A 476 -2.81 -26.79 20.49
CA GLY A 476 -2.33 -26.96 21.86
C GLY A 476 -1.59 -25.74 22.41
N GLN A 477 -0.71 -25.14 21.61
CA GLN A 477 0.04 -23.93 21.96
C GLN A 477 -0.90 -22.74 22.17
N ALA A 478 -1.91 -22.55 21.33
CA ALA A 478 -2.92 -21.50 21.46
C ALA A 478 -3.72 -21.64 22.77
N ALA A 479 -4.13 -22.86 23.13
CA ALA A 479 -4.81 -23.11 24.39
C ALA A 479 -3.92 -22.85 25.61
N GLN A 480 -2.64 -23.25 25.54
CA GLN A 480 -1.66 -22.98 26.60
C GLN A 480 -1.38 -21.48 26.76
N LEU A 481 -1.28 -20.75 25.65
CA LEU A 481 -1.07 -19.30 25.65
C LEU A 481 -2.22 -18.58 26.38
N GLU A 482 -3.47 -18.90 26.07
CA GLU A 482 -4.63 -18.29 26.74
C GLU A 482 -4.66 -18.60 28.24
N GLN A 483 -4.22 -19.80 28.65
CA GLN A 483 -4.07 -20.14 30.07
C GLN A 483 -2.97 -19.30 30.74
N SER A 484 -1.78 -19.21 30.14
CA SER A 484 -0.66 -18.41 30.66
C SER A 484 -1.03 -16.93 30.76
N LYS A 485 -1.74 -16.40 29.75
CA LYS A 485 -2.24 -15.04 29.71
C LYS A 485 -3.22 -14.76 30.85
N ALA A 486 -4.20 -15.64 31.08
CA ALA A 486 -5.13 -15.49 32.19
C ALA A 486 -4.43 -15.52 33.56
N GLN A 487 -3.41 -16.37 33.71
CA GLN A 487 -2.60 -16.43 34.93
C GLN A 487 -1.78 -15.16 35.16
N LEU A 488 -1.16 -14.61 34.12
CA LEU A 488 -0.42 -13.36 34.21
C LEU A 488 -1.35 -12.19 34.52
N LEU A 489 -2.49 -12.10 33.84
CA LEU A 489 -3.48 -11.04 34.07
C LEU A 489 -3.95 -11.00 35.53
N ALA A 490 -4.21 -12.16 36.13
CA ALA A 490 -4.57 -12.26 37.55
C ALA A 490 -3.46 -11.78 38.51
N ARG A 491 -2.18 -11.92 38.12
CA ARG A 491 -1.02 -11.50 38.92
C ARG A 491 -0.76 -10.00 38.85
N ILE A 492 -0.97 -9.39 37.69
CA ILE A 492 -0.67 -7.97 37.47
C ILE A 492 -1.88 -7.05 37.76
N ALA A 493 -3.10 -7.59 37.81
CA ALA A 493 -4.31 -6.82 38.11
C ALA A 493 -4.21 -5.98 39.42
N PRO A 494 -3.63 -6.47 40.54
CA PRO A 494 -3.42 -5.66 41.75
C PRO A 494 -2.51 -4.45 41.54
N LEU A 495 -1.66 -4.46 40.51
CA LEU A 495 -0.73 -3.38 40.17
C LEU A 495 -1.37 -2.33 39.23
N GLN A 496 -2.67 -2.45 38.92
CA GLN A 496 -3.40 -1.59 37.96
C GLN A 496 -2.80 -1.62 36.54
N LEU A 497 -2.12 -2.72 36.21
CA LEU A 497 -1.56 -2.96 34.89
C LEU A 497 -2.53 -3.77 34.02
N ALA A 498 -2.49 -3.52 32.72
CA ALA A 498 -3.22 -4.27 31.69
C ALA A 498 -2.24 -4.96 30.75
N LEU A 499 -2.74 -5.96 30.00
CA LEU A 499 -2.01 -6.64 28.93
C LEU A 499 -2.56 -6.27 27.57
N ASP A 500 -1.67 -6.05 26.62
CA ASP A 500 -2.02 -5.91 25.20
C ASP A 500 -0.89 -6.50 24.34
N THR A 501 -1.13 -6.62 23.04
CA THR A 501 -0.14 -7.07 22.05
C THR A 501 0.38 -5.92 21.21
N VAL A 502 1.69 -5.92 20.97
CA VAL A 502 2.33 -5.11 19.93
C VAL A 502 2.82 -5.99 18.80
N ASN A 503 2.82 -5.47 17.58
CA ASN A 503 3.35 -6.20 16.43
C ASN A 503 4.88 -6.28 16.51
N GLN A 504 5.43 -7.45 16.20
CA GLN A 504 6.86 -7.62 16.00
C GLN A 504 7.31 -6.97 14.68
N ALA A 505 8.63 -6.93 14.46
CA ALA A 505 9.18 -6.55 13.15
C ALA A 505 8.53 -7.39 12.05
N ARG A 506 8.01 -6.73 11.03
CA ARG A 506 7.25 -7.34 9.93
C ARG A 506 8.18 -8.09 8.97
N PHE A 507 7.61 -8.95 8.14
CA PHE A 507 8.31 -9.46 6.96
C PHE A 507 8.09 -8.48 5.81
N ASP A 508 9.14 -7.77 5.42
CA ASP A 508 9.10 -6.82 4.32
C ASP A 508 9.61 -7.49 3.04
N TYR A 509 8.95 -7.18 1.93
CA TYR A 509 9.34 -7.59 0.59
C TYR A 509 9.18 -6.42 -0.37
N ARG A 510 9.89 -6.49 -1.49
CA ARG A 510 9.80 -5.45 -2.52
C ARG A 510 8.44 -5.49 -3.21
N GLN A 511 7.83 -4.31 -3.40
CA GLN A 511 6.66 -4.18 -4.25
C GLN A 511 7.02 -4.36 -5.73
N ASP A 512 6.06 -4.86 -6.52
CA ASP A 512 6.19 -4.90 -7.97
C ASP A 512 6.22 -3.47 -8.55
N PRO A 513 7.10 -3.16 -9.51
CA PRO A 513 7.13 -1.85 -10.18
C PRO A 513 5.76 -1.47 -10.76
N VAL A 514 5.50 -0.17 -10.84
CA VAL A 514 4.23 0.39 -11.34
C VAL A 514 4.45 1.06 -12.68
N ILE A 515 3.59 0.73 -13.65
CA ILE A 515 3.50 1.39 -14.95
C ILE A 515 2.38 2.43 -14.87
N LEU A 516 2.69 3.64 -15.32
CA LEU A 516 1.74 4.71 -15.55
C LEU A 516 1.60 4.93 -17.06
N LEU A 517 0.36 4.98 -17.54
CA LEU A 517 0.02 5.33 -18.91
C LEU A 517 -0.78 6.63 -18.90
N ALA A 518 -0.28 7.66 -19.59
CA ALA A 518 -0.99 8.92 -19.77
C ALA A 518 -1.44 9.08 -21.23
N GLY A 519 -2.70 9.45 -21.45
CA GLY A 519 -3.27 9.61 -22.79
C GLY A 519 -3.80 8.31 -23.40
N ALA A 520 -4.30 7.39 -22.59
CA ALA A 520 -4.93 6.14 -23.03
C ALA A 520 -6.44 6.29 -23.33
N ASN A 521 -7.00 7.50 -23.15
CA ASN A 521 -8.38 7.90 -23.28
C ASN A 521 -9.36 6.97 -22.56
N GLN A 522 -9.21 6.85 -21.24
CA GLN A 522 -10.04 5.97 -20.42
C GLN A 522 -11.52 6.34 -20.53
N ASP A 523 -12.36 5.30 -20.66
CA ASP A 523 -13.80 5.43 -20.60
C ASP A 523 -14.28 5.66 -19.16
N THR A 524 -15.14 6.66 -18.98
CA THR A 524 -15.68 7.05 -17.67
C THR A 524 -16.88 6.21 -17.25
N LYS A 525 -17.42 5.34 -18.11
CA LYS A 525 -18.63 4.54 -17.83
C LYS A 525 -18.55 3.66 -16.58
N PHE A 526 -17.35 3.30 -16.15
CA PHE A 526 -17.16 2.47 -14.95
C PHE A 526 -17.09 3.28 -13.66
N ALA A 527 -16.88 4.59 -13.75
CA ALA A 527 -16.74 5.48 -12.62
C ALA A 527 -18.06 5.68 -11.85
N PRO A 528 -18.02 5.77 -10.52
CA PRO A 528 -19.11 6.35 -9.74
C PRO A 528 -19.52 7.77 -10.19
N PRO A 529 -20.78 8.18 -9.95
CA PRO A 529 -21.18 9.59 -10.05
C PRO A 529 -20.28 10.51 -9.21
N GLY A 530 -19.97 11.69 -9.74
CA GLY A 530 -19.20 12.76 -9.10
C GLY A 530 -17.70 12.74 -9.37
N ILE A 531 -17.18 11.72 -10.07
CA ILE A 531 -15.75 11.58 -10.35
C ILE A 531 -15.34 12.43 -11.56
N TYR A 532 -16.08 12.31 -12.66
CA TYR A 532 -15.82 12.99 -13.92
C TYR A 532 -16.94 13.94 -14.35
N ASP A 533 -18.08 13.91 -13.65
CA ASP A 533 -19.21 14.83 -13.78
C ASP A 533 -19.39 15.65 -12.49
N ASP A 534 -20.20 16.72 -12.57
CA ASP A 534 -20.45 17.62 -11.43
C ASP A 534 -21.56 17.06 -10.49
N ASP A 535 -22.14 15.90 -10.83
CA ASP A 535 -23.28 15.28 -10.12
C ASP A 535 -22.83 14.19 -9.13
N SER A 536 -22.93 14.46 -7.83
CA SER A 536 -22.53 13.52 -6.76
C SER A 536 -23.42 12.26 -6.61
N ALA A 537 -24.54 12.20 -7.33
CA ALA A 537 -25.51 11.11 -7.28
C ALA A 537 -26.13 10.85 -8.67
N LEU A 538 -26.56 9.62 -8.90
CA LEU A 538 -27.22 9.21 -10.14
C LEU A 538 -28.68 9.67 -10.15
N PHE A 539 -29.07 10.50 -11.11
CA PHE A 539 -30.46 10.95 -11.24
C PHE A 539 -31.36 9.82 -11.78
N THR A 540 -32.52 9.64 -11.15
CA THR A 540 -33.50 8.57 -11.42
C THR A 540 -34.91 9.14 -11.52
N ARG A 541 -35.84 8.40 -12.16
CA ARG A 541 -37.21 8.88 -12.45
C ARG A 541 -38.27 7.84 -12.07
N PHE A 542 -39.47 8.28 -11.74
CA PHE A 542 -40.62 7.42 -11.44
C PHE A 542 -41.38 7.02 -12.71
N THR A 543 -42.15 5.94 -12.61
CA THR A 543 -43.23 5.64 -13.57
C THR A 543 -44.10 6.88 -13.79
N GLY A 544 -44.36 7.23 -15.06
CA GLY A 544 -45.16 8.40 -15.45
C GLY A 544 -44.36 9.69 -15.73
N GLN A 545 -43.04 9.69 -15.53
CA GLN A 545 -42.17 10.85 -15.79
C GLN A 545 -41.45 10.82 -17.15
N THR A 546 -41.65 9.81 -17.98
CA THR A 546 -41.05 9.71 -19.33
C THR A 546 -41.49 10.85 -20.25
N ILE A 547 -40.68 11.14 -21.28
CA ILE A 547 -41.03 12.11 -22.33
C ILE A 547 -42.18 11.53 -23.16
N ARG A 548 -43.35 12.14 -23.04
CA ARG A 548 -44.61 11.67 -23.65
C ARG A 548 -45.04 12.45 -24.88
N ALA A 549 -44.40 13.59 -25.16
CA ALA A 549 -44.72 14.43 -26.30
C ALA A 549 -43.58 15.42 -26.63
N ILE A 550 -43.59 15.91 -27.87
CA ILE A 550 -42.71 16.98 -28.37
C ILE A 550 -43.54 18.14 -28.93
N HIS A 551 -43.20 19.35 -28.53
CA HIS A 551 -43.81 20.62 -28.95
C HIS A 551 -42.95 21.26 -30.04
N VAL A 552 -43.51 21.36 -31.24
CA VAL A 552 -42.80 21.82 -32.44
C VAL A 552 -43.35 23.17 -32.85
N VAL A 553 -42.47 24.18 -32.88
CA VAL A 553 -42.77 25.55 -33.34
C VAL A 553 -41.89 25.87 -34.53
N TYR A 554 -42.47 26.14 -35.70
CA TYR A 554 -41.73 26.49 -36.92
C TYR A 554 -42.41 27.63 -37.66
N SER A 555 -41.66 28.67 -37.98
CA SER A 555 -42.14 29.82 -38.74
C SER A 555 -41.22 30.11 -39.94
N SER A 556 -41.79 30.21 -41.13
CA SER A 556 -41.14 30.71 -42.35
C SER A 556 -42.11 31.64 -43.09
N ASP A 557 -41.65 32.31 -44.16
CA ASP A 557 -42.50 33.21 -44.95
C ASP A 557 -43.78 32.47 -45.40
N ALA A 558 -44.92 32.88 -44.84
CA ALA A 558 -46.27 32.34 -45.03
C ALA A 558 -46.61 30.95 -44.43
N VAL A 559 -45.75 30.33 -43.60
CA VAL A 559 -46.05 29.07 -42.89
C VAL A 559 -45.74 29.18 -41.41
N ASN A 560 -46.72 28.83 -40.57
CA ASN A 560 -46.56 28.75 -39.11
C ASN A 560 -47.10 27.39 -38.63
N VAL A 561 -46.24 26.61 -37.98
CA VAL A 561 -46.55 25.34 -37.32
C VAL A 561 -46.34 25.54 -35.84
N ASN A 562 -47.36 25.26 -35.03
CA ASN A 562 -47.28 25.26 -33.57
C ASN A 562 -48.15 24.12 -33.06
N VAL A 563 -47.55 22.95 -32.89
CA VAL A 563 -48.27 21.71 -32.58
C VAL A 563 -47.52 20.88 -31.54
N THR A 564 -48.27 20.19 -30.69
CA THR A 564 -47.73 19.13 -29.81
C THR A 564 -48.01 17.78 -30.43
N LEU A 565 -46.98 16.95 -30.60
CA LEU A 565 -47.08 15.58 -31.09
C LEU A 565 -46.96 14.61 -29.92
N ASN A 566 -47.89 13.66 -29.81
CA ASN A 566 -47.91 12.61 -28.79
C ASN A 566 -48.09 11.22 -29.44
N THR A 567 -48.17 10.18 -28.62
CA THR A 567 -48.31 8.78 -29.08
C THR A 567 -49.42 8.56 -30.11
N ALA A 568 -50.54 9.28 -30.02
CA ALA A 568 -51.67 9.13 -30.94
C ALA A 568 -51.38 9.62 -32.36
N ASP A 569 -50.41 10.53 -32.54
CA ASP A 569 -50.00 11.05 -33.86
C ASP A 569 -49.11 10.05 -34.65
N PHE A 570 -48.67 8.97 -33.99
CA PHE A 570 -47.79 7.93 -34.53
C PHE A 570 -48.41 6.53 -34.43
N ALA A 571 -49.74 6.44 -34.55
CA ALA A 571 -50.48 5.18 -34.42
C ALA A 571 -50.13 4.10 -35.47
N ASP A 572 -49.37 4.47 -36.52
CA ASP A 572 -48.87 3.55 -37.54
C ASP A 572 -47.54 2.87 -37.15
N ILE A 573 -46.88 3.29 -36.08
CA ILE A 573 -45.74 2.57 -35.52
C ILE A 573 -46.24 1.30 -34.81
N ALA A 574 -45.80 0.14 -35.28
CA ALA A 574 -46.13 -1.14 -34.67
C ALA A 574 -45.18 -1.43 -33.49
N TRP A 575 -45.64 -1.15 -32.28
CA TRP A 575 -44.90 -1.47 -31.06
C TRP A 575 -44.92 -2.98 -30.75
N PRO A 576 -43.82 -3.56 -30.25
CA PRO A 576 -43.78 -4.98 -29.89
C PRO A 576 -44.76 -5.32 -28.76
N THR A 577 -45.32 -6.53 -28.79
CA THR A 577 -46.14 -7.08 -27.71
C THR A 577 -45.44 -8.29 -27.08
N GLY A 578 -45.40 -8.34 -25.75
CA GLY A 578 -44.79 -9.45 -25.00
C GLY A 578 -45.61 -9.81 -23.76
N VAL A 579 -45.31 -10.96 -23.18
CA VAL A 579 -45.90 -11.43 -21.91
C VAL A 579 -44.90 -11.20 -20.79
N LEU A 580 -45.37 -10.78 -19.60
CA LEU A 580 -44.51 -10.56 -18.43
C LEU A 580 -43.30 -9.63 -18.72
N ILE A 581 -43.54 -8.56 -19.48
CA ILE A 581 -42.64 -7.40 -19.62
C ILE A 581 -43.11 -6.27 -18.69
N PRO A 582 -42.22 -5.34 -18.28
CA PRO A 582 -42.63 -4.19 -17.46
C PRO A 582 -43.76 -3.39 -18.12
N LYS A 583 -44.68 -2.88 -17.30
CA LYS A 583 -45.88 -2.17 -17.79
C LYS A 583 -45.55 -0.83 -18.43
N GLU A 584 -44.38 -0.28 -18.13
CA GLU A 584 -43.89 1.02 -18.59
C GLU A 584 -43.22 0.98 -19.98
N MET A 585 -43.09 -0.19 -20.60
CA MET A 585 -42.32 -0.35 -21.84
C MET A 585 -42.89 0.44 -23.03
N GLY A 586 -44.20 0.60 -23.11
CA GLY A 586 -44.84 1.42 -24.16
C GLY A 586 -44.38 2.88 -24.12
N ASP A 587 -44.35 3.46 -22.92
CA ASP A 587 -43.91 4.85 -22.72
C ASP A 587 -42.41 4.99 -22.96
N TYR A 588 -41.62 4.01 -22.51
CA TYR A 588 -40.18 4.00 -22.73
C TYR A 588 -39.82 3.92 -24.21
N TRP A 589 -40.46 3.06 -25.00
CA TRP A 589 -40.22 2.97 -26.44
C TRP A 589 -40.62 4.25 -27.19
N PHE A 590 -41.69 4.92 -26.76
CA PHE A 590 -42.06 6.21 -27.34
C PHE A 590 -41.06 7.31 -26.99
N GLU A 591 -40.58 7.34 -25.74
CA GLU A 591 -39.51 8.25 -25.32
C GLU A 591 -38.23 8.04 -26.16
N THR A 592 -37.77 6.81 -26.33
CA THR A 592 -36.56 6.55 -27.13
C THR A 592 -36.73 6.92 -28.60
N PHE A 593 -37.93 6.75 -29.16
CA PHE A 593 -38.28 7.25 -30.49
C PHE A 593 -38.21 8.78 -30.59
N LEU A 594 -38.73 9.50 -29.59
CA LEU A 594 -38.67 10.96 -29.53
C LEU A 594 -37.26 11.50 -29.31
N LEU A 595 -36.38 10.75 -28.65
CA LEU A 595 -34.99 11.12 -28.42
C LEU A 595 -34.06 10.74 -29.59
N ASP A 596 -34.47 9.82 -30.46
CA ASP A 596 -33.69 9.40 -31.62
C ASP A 596 -33.70 10.47 -32.74
N THR A 597 -32.51 11.00 -33.06
CA THR A 597 -32.36 11.99 -34.15
C THR A 597 -32.66 11.44 -35.54
N ASN A 598 -32.64 10.11 -35.70
CA ASN A 598 -33.02 9.45 -36.95
C ASN A 598 -34.52 9.64 -37.25
N SER A 599 -35.34 9.77 -36.21
CA SER A 599 -36.81 9.97 -36.30
C SER A 599 -37.22 11.40 -36.64
N ALA A 600 -36.29 12.37 -36.56
CA ALA A 600 -36.60 13.81 -36.69
C ALA A 600 -37.36 14.17 -37.97
N ARG A 601 -37.04 13.50 -39.09
CA ARG A 601 -37.70 13.73 -40.37
C ARG A 601 -39.15 13.28 -40.36
N LEU A 602 -39.47 12.15 -39.72
CA LEU A 602 -40.84 11.66 -39.56
C LEU A 602 -41.63 12.58 -38.62
N ILE A 603 -41.01 13.01 -37.52
CA ILE A 603 -41.61 14.00 -36.58
C ILE A 603 -41.95 15.29 -37.33
N ALA A 604 -41.04 15.80 -38.19
CA ALA A 604 -41.29 16.98 -39.02
C ALA A 604 -42.49 16.79 -39.97
N GLN A 605 -42.59 15.64 -40.64
CA GLN A 605 -43.72 15.31 -41.51
C GLN A 605 -45.04 15.28 -40.73
N ARG A 606 -45.06 14.69 -39.54
CA ARG A 606 -46.24 14.64 -38.65
C ARG A 606 -46.61 16.01 -38.12
N ALA A 607 -45.64 16.86 -37.81
CA ALA A 607 -45.90 18.24 -37.38
C ALA A 607 -46.61 19.04 -38.48
N PHE A 608 -46.12 18.98 -39.72
CA PHE A 608 -46.77 19.62 -40.86
C PHE A 608 -48.16 19.04 -41.15
N ALA A 609 -48.31 17.71 -41.12
CA ALA A 609 -49.59 17.05 -41.34
C ALA A 609 -50.64 17.46 -40.29
N LYS A 610 -50.25 17.51 -39.01
CA LYS A 610 -51.12 17.94 -37.91
C LYS A 610 -51.48 19.43 -37.99
N ALA A 611 -50.57 20.26 -38.49
CA ALA A 611 -50.83 21.68 -38.77
C ALA A 611 -51.66 21.92 -40.05
N GLY A 612 -51.92 20.88 -40.86
CA GLY A 612 -52.66 21.01 -42.12
C GLY A 612 -51.88 21.71 -43.24
N VAL A 613 -50.55 21.70 -43.18
CA VAL A 613 -49.65 22.40 -44.12
C VAL A 613 -48.91 21.39 -45.00
N THR A 614 -48.81 21.66 -46.30
CA THR A 614 -47.93 20.91 -47.21
C THR A 614 -46.59 21.64 -47.37
N PRO A 615 -45.48 21.11 -46.82
CA PRO A 615 -44.19 21.80 -46.84
C PRO A 615 -43.46 21.65 -48.18
N THR A 616 -42.65 22.65 -48.53
CA THR A 616 -41.62 22.49 -49.57
C THR A 616 -40.46 21.60 -49.06
N PRO A 617 -39.65 20.98 -49.94
CA PRO A 617 -38.49 20.19 -49.52
C PRO A 617 -37.51 20.95 -48.62
N ALA A 618 -37.32 22.25 -48.87
CA ALA A 618 -36.47 23.12 -48.07
C ALA A 618 -37.07 23.38 -46.67
N GLN A 619 -38.38 23.64 -46.57
CA GLN A 619 -39.06 23.81 -45.29
C GLN A 619 -39.04 22.53 -44.46
N LEU A 620 -39.26 21.38 -45.09
CA LEU A 620 -39.20 20.09 -44.41
C LEU A 620 -37.78 19.79 -43.91
N ALA A 621 -36.74 20.11 -44.70
CA ALA A 621 -35.35 19.98 -44.27
C ALA A 621 -34.99 20.92 -43.11
N ALA A 622 -35.43 22.18 -43.18
CA ALA A 622 -35.23 23.16 -42.12
C ALA A 622 -35.89 22.72 -40.80
N LEU A 623 -37.13 22.25 -40.84
CA LEU A 623 -37.81 21.73 -39.65
C LEU A 623 -37.16 20.45 -39.13
N THR A 624 -36.67 19.58 -40.02
CA THR A 624 -35.92 18.37 -39.61
C THR A 624 -34.67 18.75 -38.80
N GLN A 625 -33.86 19.70 -39.31
CA GLN A 625 -32.69 20.20 -38.57
C GLN A 625 -33.08 20.87 -37.26
N GLN A 626 -34.17 21.63 -37.23
CA GLN A 626 -34.65 22.24 -36.00
C GLN A 626 -35.05 21.19 -34.96
N ILE A 627 -35.74 20.12 -35.36
CA ILE A 627 -36.12 19.03 -34.44
C ILE A 627 -34.86 18.28 -33.96
N GLN A 628 -33.88 18.02 -34.83
CA GLN A 628 -32.60 17.45 -34.40
C GLN A 628 -31.90 18.35 -33.37
N ALA A 629 -31.96 19.66 -33.55
CA ALA A 629 -31.44 20.62 -32.58
C ALA A 629 -32.25 20.58 -31.26
N GLN A 630 -33.58 20.47 -31.30
CA GLN A 630 -34.42 20.28 -30.11
C GLN A 630 -34.05 19.00 -29.34
N GLN A 631 -33.91 17.87 -30.06
CA GLN A 631 -33.56 16.57 -29.48
C GLN A 631 -32.17 16.56 -28.84
N THR A 632 -31.22 17.32 -29.40
CA THR A 632 -29.84 17.39 -28.90
C THR A 632 -29.61 18.51 -27.89
N LEU A 633 -30.51 19.50 -27.79
CA LEU A 633 -30.41 20.63 -26.85
C LEU A 633 -30.34 20.16 -25.40
N LEU A 634 -31.05 19.08 -25.07
CA LEU A 634 -31.06 18.43 -23.75
C LEU A 634 -29.65 18.00 -23.28
N TRP A 635 -28.73 17.77 -24.22
CA TRP A 635 -27.41 17.20 -23.95
C TRP A 635 -26.28 18.24 -23.97
N ASN A 636 -26.62 19.50 -24.28
CA ASN A 636 -25.66 20.59 -24.37
C ASN A 636 -25.24 21.06 -22.96
N PRO A 637 -23.94 21.24 -22.71
CA PRO A 637 -23.45 21.64 -21.40
C PRO A 637 -23.88 23.08 -21.10
N THR A 638 -24.82 23.24 -20.17
CA THR A 638 -25.11 24.55 -19.56
C THR A 638 -25.03 24.38 -18.05
N GLN A 639 -23.99 24.95 -17.45
CA GLN A 639 -23.63 24.78 -16.03
C GLN A 639 -24.63 25.40 -15.03
N TYR A 640 -25.76 25.94 -15.50
CA TYR A 640 -26.62 26.84 -14.72
C TYR A 640 -28.13 26.61 -14.93
N VAL A 641 -28.55 25.61 -15.70
CA VAL A 641 -29.97 25.38 -16.02
C VAL A 641 -30.33 23.93 -15.70
N ASP A 642 -31.39 23.73 -14.91
CA ASP A 642 -31.84 22.38 -14.58
C ASP A 642 -32.38 21.64 -15.83
N ALA A 643 -32.35 20.31 -15.79
CA ALA A 643 -32.72 19.46 -16.93
C ALA A 643 -34.20 19.57 -17.35
N ARG A 644 -35.13 19.86 -16.43
CA ARG A 644 -36.55 20.10 -16.72
C ARG A 644 -36.74 21.43 -17.43
N THR A 645 -36.08 22.49 -16.96
CA THR A 645 -36.10 23.80 -17.64
C THR A 645 -35.52 23.70 -19.06
N LEU A 646 -34.46 22.90 -19.25
CA LEU A 646 -33.92 22.60 -20.57
C LEU A 646 -34.90 21.79 -21.43
N ALA A 647 -35.60 20.81 -20.87
CA ALA A 647 -36.61 20.03 -21.58
C ALA A 647 -37.80 20.88 -22.03
N GLU A 648 -38.33 21.73 -21.15
CA GLU A 648 -39.39 22.67 -21.48
C GLU A 648 -38.95 23.64 -22.58
N THR A 649 -37.72 24.15 -22.50
CA THR A 649 -37.12 25.02 -23.53
C THR A 649 -36.93 24.29 -24.86
N ALA A 650 -36.56 23.01 -24.83
CA ALA A 650 -36.47 22.15 -26.01
C ALA A 650 -37.84 21.77 -26.59
N GLY A 651 -38.93 22.03 -25.86
CA GLY A 651 -40.29 21.64 -26.22
C GLY A 651 -40.61 20.18 -25.88
N MET A 652 -39.81 19.51 -25.05
CA MET A 652 -40.07 18.14 -24.62
C MET A 652 -40.97 18.13 -23.38
N LEU A 653 -42.04 17.34 -23.40
CA LEU A 653 -43.01 17.24 -22.30
C LEU A 653 -42.74 15.96 -21.49
N GLY A 654 -42.16 16.14 -20.30
CA GLY A 654 -41.77 15.06 -19.38
C GLY A 654 -40.47 15.43 -18.66
N VAL A 655 -39.92 14.49 -17.88
CA VAL A 655 -38.61 14.65 -17.24
C VAL A 655 -37.57 13.90 -18.09
N PRO A 656 -36.56 14.57 -18.66
CA PRO A 656 -35.58 13.89 -19.49
C PRO A 656 -34.74 12.90 -18.68
N PRO A 657 -34.27 11.80 -19.30
CA PRO A 657 -33.34 10.89 -18.65
C PRO A 657 -31.96 11.53 -18.46
N MET A 658 -31.12 10.92 -17.61
CA MET A 658 -29.73 11.35 -17.45
C MET A 658 -28.95 11.14 -18.76
N LYS A 659 -28.08 12.10 -19.12
CA LYS A 659 -27.30 12.09 -20.37
C LYS A 659 -26.52 10.79 -20.59
N SER A 660 -25.99 10.17 -19.54
CA SER A 660 -25.25 8.90 -19.61
C SER A 660 -26.07 7.73 -20.18
N SER A 661 -27.40 7.81 -20.14
CA SER A 661 -28.31 6.80 -20.69
C SER A 661 -28.74 7.03 -22.13
N VAL A 662 -28.34 8.15 -22.76
CA VAL A 662 -28.67 8.48 -24.15
C VAL A 662 -27.39 8.82 -24.90
N ALA A 663 -26.87 7.84 -25.65
CA ALA A 663 -25.60 7.97 -26.35
C ALA A 663 -25.80 8.15 -27.87
N LEU A 664 -25.18 9.19 -28.43
CA LEU A 664 -24.91 9.22 -29.87
C LEU A 664 -23.83 8.18 -30.17
N TRP A 665 -24.03 7.33 -31.19
CA TRP A 665 -23.06 6.30 -31.51
C TRP A 665 -21.68 6.89 -31.87
N THR A 666 -20.67 6.41 -31.16
CA THR A 666 -19.25 6.58 -31.46
C THR A 666 -18.56 5.22 -31.33
N PRO A 667 -17.51 4.92 -32.10
CA PRO A 667 -16.80 3.66 -31.96
C PRO A 667 -16.22 3.52 -30.54
N PRO A 668 -16.58 2.44 -29.81
CA PRO A 668 -16.24 2.28 -28.40
C PRO A 668 -14.74 2.09 -28.21
N TRP A 669 -14.27 2.43 -27.01
CA TRP A 669 -12.92 2.19 -26.52
C TRP A 669 -12.96 2.27 -24.99
N SER A 670 -12.78 1.13 -24.32
CA SER A 670 -12.88 1.06 -22.86
C SER A 670 -11.74 0.19 -22.30
N PRO A 671 -10.56 0.78 -22.01
CA PRO A 671 -9.37 0.03 -21.61
C PRO A 671 -9.58 -0.69 -20.28
N ILE A 672 -9.27 -1.98 -20.20
CA ILE A 672 -9.45 -2.83 -19.02
C ILE A 672 -8.16 -3.54 -18.62
N PHE A 673 -7.38 -4.03 -19.57
CA PHE A 673 -6.13 -4.74 -19.27
C PHE A 673 -4.90 -3.99 -19.76
N LEU A 674 -3.82 -4.13 -19.00
CA LEU A 674 -2.47 -3.81 -19.38
C LEU A 674 -1.67 -5.10 -19.51
N ASP A 675 -1.31 -5.45 -20.74
CA ASP A 675 -0.40 -6.54 -21.06
C ASP A 675 1.02 -6.00 -21.16
N TRP A 676 1.93 -6.57 -20.38
CA TRP A 676 3.34 -6.18 -20.34
C TRP A 676 4.24 -7.41 -20.54
N GLU A 677 5.35 -7.20 -21.23
CA GLU A 677 6.43 -8.17 -21.41
C GLU A 677 7.75 -7.46 -21.17
N ILE A 678 8.61 -8.08 -20.36
CA ILE A 678 9.92 -7.58 -20.04
C ILE A 678 11.01 -8.62 -20.29
N GLU A 679 12.17 -8.13 -20.68
CA GLU A 679 13.42 -8.86 -20.57
C GLU A 679 14.03 -8.60 -19.19
N TRP A 680 14.45 -9.67 -18.53
CA TRP A 680 15.17 -9.61 -17.26
C TRP A 680 16.67 -9.80 -17.49
N HIS A 681 17.45 -8.87 -16.96
CA HIS A 681 18.90 -8.78 -17.06
C HIS A 681 19.50 -8.80 -15.65
N PRO A 682 19.65 -9.98 -15.02
CA PRO A 682 20.17 -10.08 -13.66
C PRO A 682 21.64 -9.67 -13.62
N SER A 683 22.09 -9.04 -12.53
CA SER A 683 23.50 -8.73 -12.29
C SER A 683 24.40 -9.98 -12.32
N ALA A 684 23.87 -11.13 -11.87
CA ALA A 684 24.51 -12.43 -12.02
C ALA A 684 23.50 -13.57 -12.12
N LEU A 685 23.92 -14.72 -12.67
CA LEU A 685 23.06 -15.91 -12.77
C LEU A 685 22.94 -16.71 -11.47
N THR A 686 23.87 -16.50 -10.52
CA THR A 686 23.87 -17.19 -9.23
C THR A 686 23.77 -16.19 -8.08
N PRO A 687 23.07 -16.52 -6.98
CA PRO A 687 22.87 -15.59 -5.86
C PRO A 687 24.16 -15.02 -5.26
N GLN A 688 25.27 -15.77 -5.29
CA GLN A 688 26.55 -15.40 -4.67
C GLN A 688 27.22 -14.19 -5.32
N HIS A 689 26.89 -13.88 -6.57
CA HIS A 689 27.53 -12.81 -7.37
C HIS A 689 26.57 -11.66 -7.68
N MET A 690 25.34 -11.69 -7.16
CA MET A 690 24.30 -10.72 -7.52
C MET A 690 24.56 -9.30 -7.00
N LEU A 691 25.41 -9.16 -5.97
CA LEU A 691 25.77 -7.89 -5.36
C LEU A 691 27.11 -7.33 -5.87
N ASP A 692 27.84 -8.03 -6.76
CA ASP A 692 29.22 -7.69 -7.13
C ASP A 692 29.35 -6.26 -7.72
N ASP A 693 28.33 -5.78 -8.44
CA ASP A 693 28.26 -4.44 -9.03
C ASP A 693 27.43 -3.44 -8.20
N TRP A 694 27.11 -3.77 -6.94
CA TRP A 694 26.24 -2.97 -6.08
C TRP A 694 26.92 -2.63 -4.76
N VAL A 695 26.76 -1.38 -4.33
CA VAL A 695 27.22 -0.93 -3.01
C VAL A 695 26.04 -0.38 -2.22
N LEU A 696 26.00 -0.62 -0.91
CA LEU A 696 25.06 0.07 -0.04
C LEU A 696 25.47 1.54 0.05
N GLY A 697 24.66 2.45 -0.52
CA GLY A 697 24.85 3.89 -0.44
C GLY A 697 24.47 4.43 0.94
N GLU A 698 23.85 5.62 1.00
CA GLU A 698 23.37 6.19 2.28
C GLU A 698 22.18 5.41 2.85
N ILE A 699 21.17 5.11 2.03
CA ILE A 699 19.91 4.47 2.47
C ILE A 699 19.59 3.21 1.65
N ASP A 700 19.89 3.18 0.35
CA ASP A 700 19.59 2.07 -0.57
C ASP A 700 20.84 1.70 -1.38
N PHE A 701 20.77 0.62 -2.16
CA PHE A 701 21.86 0.19 -3.01
C PHE A 701 22.03 1.09 -4.25
N GLU A 702 23.27 1.39 -4.58
CA GLU A 702 23.70 2.10 -5.78
C GLU A 702 24.42 1.14 -6.73
N TRP A 703 24.09 1.23 -8.01
CA TRP A 703 24.73 0.42 -9.04
C TRP A 703 26.02 1.10 -9.52
N LEU A 704 27.15 0.38 -9.41
CA LEU A 704 28.47 0.83 -9.85
C LEU A 704 28.92 0.17 -11.16
N GLY A 705 28.09 -0.70 -11.74
CA GLY A 705 28.40 -1.38 -12.99
C GLY A 705 28.53 -0.42 -14.17
N THR A 706 29.22 -0.88 -15.21
CA THR A 706 29.44 -0.07 -16.43
C THR A 706 28.57 -0.51 -17.60
N GLN A 707 28.05 -1.73 -17.58
CA GLN A 707 27.20 -2.30 -18.63
C GLN A 707 26.11 -3.20 -18.02
N VAL A 708 24.91 -3.15 -18.60
CA VAL A 708 23.82 -4.06 -18.23
C VAL A 708 24.13 -5.47 -18.75
N ALA A 709 23.92 -6.48 -17.92
CA ALA A 709 24.15 -7.88 -18.26
C ALA A 709 23.25 -8.37 -19.41
N ALA A 710 23.55 -9.56 -19.96
CA ALA A 710 22.72 -10.19 -20.98
C ALA A 710 21.35 -10.62 -20.42
N MET A 711 20.35 -10.70 -21.30
CA MET A 711 19.01 -11.19 -20.94
C MET A 711 19.09 -12.65 -20.45
N ALA A 712 18.48 -12.92 -19.30
CA ALA A 712 18.37 -14.26 -18.73
C ALA A 712 16.97 -14.88 -18.84
N GLY A 713 15.92 -14.06 -18.99
CA GLY A 713 14.55 -14.54 -19.07
C GLY A 713 13.59 -13.49 -19.59
N LEU A 714 12.44 -13.97 -20.08
CA LEU A 714 11.31 -13.15 -20.49
C LEU A 714 10.19 -13.37 -19.48
N TYR A 715 9.63 -12.28 -18.96
CA TYR A 715 8.50 -12.32 -18.04
C TYR A 715 7.36 -11.50 -18.61
N SER A 716 6.15 -11.99 -18.45
CA SER A 716 4.96 -11.27 -18.90
C SER A 716 3.83 -11.42 -17.90
N GLY A 717 2.91 -10.48 -17.98
CA GLY A 717 1.73 -10.47 -17.15
C GLY A 717 0.65 -9.60 -17.75
N ARG A 718 -0.55 -9.83 -17.24
CA ARG A 718 -1.75 -9.07 -17.55
C ARG A 718 -2.25 -8.51 -16.24
N SER A 719 -2.41 -7.20 -16.18
CA SER A 719 -2.90 -6.49 -15.01
C SER A 719 -4.17 -5.72 -15.35
N LEU A 720 -5.06 -5.52 -14.38
CA LEU A 720 -6.24 -4.68 -14.55
C LEU A 720 -5.88 -3.22 -14.44
N VAL A 721 -6.36 -2.41 -15.35
CA VAL A 721 -6.11 -0.98 -15.38
C VAL A 721 -6.87 -0.29 -14.25
N ASN A 722 -6.19 0.59 -13.49
CA ASN A 722 -6.81 1.46 -12.50
C ASN A 722 -6.64 2.95 -12.88
N GLY A 723 -7.75 3.68 -12.92
CA GLY A 723 -7.80 5.12 -13.24
C GLY A 723 -7.88 6.05 -12.03
N GLU A 724 -7.90 5.52 -10.79
CA GLU A 724 -8.08 6.33 -9.59
C GLU A 724 -6.81 7.08 -9.14
N GLY A 725 -5.64 6.81 -9.75
CA GLY A 725 -4.38 7.44 -9.36
C GLY A 725 -4.41 8.97 -9.40
N ALA A 726 -5.09 9.55 -10.40
CA ALA A 726 -5.28 11.00 -10.51
C ALA A 726 -6.27 11.56 -9.46
N GLN A 727 -7.31 10.80 -9.12
CA GLN A 727 -8.27 11.17 -8.09
C GLN A 727 -7.63 11.16 -6.70
N GLY A 728 -6.80 10.16 -6.40
CA GLY A 728 -6.06 10.13 -5.13
C GLY A 728 -5.16 11.35 -4.92
N LEU A 729 -4.54 11.89 -5.99
CA LEU A 729 -3.77 13.14 -5.89
C LEU A 729 -4.67 14.37 -5.69
N LYS A 730 -5.83 14.43 -6.35
CA LYS A 730 -6.84 15.47 -6.11
C LYS A 730 -7.31 15.44 -4.65
N ASP A 731 -7.61 14.27 -4.12
CA ASP A 731 -8.09 14.09 -2.75
C ASP A 731 -7.01 14.51 -1.75
N LYS A 732 -5.76 14.06 -1.93
CA LYS A 732 -4.63 14.53 -1.11
C LYS A 732 -4.43 16.04 -1.15
N LEU A 733 -4.56 16.64 -2.32
CA LEU A 733 -4.40 18.10 -2.45
C LEU A 733 -5.56 18.84 -1.76
N ASN A 734 -6.79 18.33 -1.84
CA ASN A 734 -7.92 18.88 -1.09
C ASN A 734 -7.73 18.68 0.43
N ASP A 735 -7.30 17.51 0.86
CA ASP A 735 -7.03 17.21 2.28
C ASP A 735 -5.95 18.15 2.85
N PHE A 736 -4.87 18.39 2.10
CA PHE A 736 -3.85 19.38 2.46
C PHE A 736 -4.45 20.79 2.58
N LEU A 737 -5.29 21.20 1.62
CA LEU A 737 -5.93 22.51 1.64
C LEU A 737 -6.95 22.68 2.78
N ASP A 738 -7.60 21.59 3.21
CA ASP A 738 -8.64 21.58 4.22
C ASP A 738 -8.09 21.40 5.65
N SER A 739 -7.00 20.64 5.79
CA SER A 739 -6.52 20.16 7.09
C SER A 739 -5.18 20.75 7.53
N ASP A 740 -4.33 21.23 6.62
CA ASP A 740 -2.99 21.72 6.99
C ASP A 740 -3.06 23.14 7.59
N PRO A 741 -2.53 23.37 8.80
CA PRO A 741 -2.49 24.70 9.44
C PRO A 741 -1.77 25.77 8.61
N ASN A 742 -0.80 25.37 7.79
CA ASN A 742 -0.06 26.26 6.91
C ASN A 742 -0.89 26.68 5.69
N ALA A 743 -1.80 25.84 5.20
CA ALA A 743 -2.69 26.19 4.09
C ALA A 743 -3.63 27.34 4.49
N ALA A 744 -4.07 27.40 5.76
CA ALA A 744 -4.88 28.49 6.28
C ALA A 744 -4.19 29.87 6.26
N SER A 745 -2.86 29.91 6.10
CA SER A 745 -2.10 31.16 5.98
C SER A 745 -2.08 31.74 4.56
N LEU A 746 -2.55 30.97 3.57
CA LEU A 746 -2.62 31.40 2.17
C LEU A 746 -3.83 32.31 1.92
N PRO A 747 -3.69 33.39 1.12
CA PRO A 747 -4.83 34.17 0.65
C PRO A 747 -5.89 33.32 -0.06
N GLN A 748 -7.18 33.66 0.12
CA GLN A 748 -8.31 32.93 -0.46
C GLN A 748 -8.17 32.70 -1.98
N TYR A 749 -7.67 33.68 -2.74
CA TYR A 749 -7.50 33.52 -4.19
C TYR A 749 -6.48 32.43 -4.57
N GLN A 750 -5.48 32.17 -3.72
CA GLN A 750 -4.51 31.08 -3.93
C GLN A 750 -5.14 29.73 -3.59
N LEU A 751 -5.95 29.67 -2.53
CA LEU A 751 -6.72 28.46 -2.19
C LEU A 751 -7.68 28.09 -3.32
N ASP A 752 -8.40 29.07 -3.88
CA ASP A 752 -9.31 28.85 -5.01
C ASP A 752 -8.56 28.36 -6.26
N GLN A 753 -7.38 28.93 -6.56
CA GLN A 753 -6.52 28.46 -7.65
C GLN A 753 -6.00 27.04 -7.42
N LEU A 754 -5.59 26.70 -6.20
CA LEU A 754 -5.12 25.35 -5.85
C LEU A 754 -6.25 24.32 -5.94
N ARG A 755 -7.47 24.65 -5.51
CA ARG A 755 -8.66 23.78 -5.69
C ARG A 755 -9.00 23.59 -7.17
N GLN A 756 -8.91 24.65 -7.97
CA GLN A 756 -9.10 24.53 -9.41
C GLN A 756 -8.03 23.61 -10.04
N MET A 757 -6.78 23.75 -9.61
CA MET A 757 -5.70 22.86 -10.04
C MET A 757 -5.96 21.41 -9.61
N ALA A 758 -6.42 21.16 -8.38
CA ALA A 758 -6.83 19.84 -7.89
C ALA A 758 -7.90 19.22 -8.79
N ALA A 759 -8.93 20.00 -9.13
CA ALA A 759 -10.02 19.55 -9.99
C ALA A 759 -9.53 19.24 -11.42
N THR A 760 -8.58 20.02 -11.96
CA THR A 760 -7.94 19.73 -13.25
C THR A 760 -7.10 18.45 -13.19
N ILE A 761 -6.31 18.26 -12.14
CA ILE A 761 -5.48 17.06 -11.96
C ILE A 761 -6.34 15.80 -11.85
N GLY A 762 -7.44 15.84 -11.09
CA GLY A 762 -8.36 14.69 -10.98
C GLY A 762 -8.97 14.26 -12.32
N ARG A 763 -9.00 15.15 -13.32
CA ARG A 763 -9.49 14.87 -14.68
C ARG A 763 -8.39 14.41 -15.64
N PHE A 764 -7.15 14.22 -15.18
CA PHE A 764 -6.09 13.68 -16.02
C PHE A 764 -6.39 12.22 -16.40
N ASP A 765 -6.21 11.93 -17.68
CA ASP A 765 -6.32 10.58 -18.23
C ASP A 765 -5.02 9.81 -17.97
N VAL A 766 -4.92 9.30 -16.73
CA VAL A 766 -3.75 8.61 -16.20
C VAL A 766 -4.18 7.28 -15.61
N LEU A 767 -3.60 6.21 -16.13
CA LEU A 767 -3.81 4.84 -15.68
C LEU A 767 -2.56 4.38 -14.96
N THR A 768 -2.68 3.96 -13.71
CA THR A 768 -1.56 3.42 -12.93
C THR A 768 -1.81 1.97 -12.61
N GLN A 769 -0.85 1.09 -12.91
CA GLN A 769 -0.99 -0.31 -12.56
C GLN A 769 0.33 -0.98 -12.22
N SER A 770 0.31 -1.75 -11.13
CA SER A 770 1.41 -2.62 -10.72
C SER A 770 1.64 -3.74 -11.73
N MET A 771 2.90 -4.04 -12.01
CA MET A 771 3.34 -5.23 -12.75
C MET A 771 3.20 -6.48 -11.88
N SER A 772 1.98 -6.73 -11.41
CA SER A 772 1.69 -7.72 -10.38
C SER A 772 2.21 -9.09 -10.78
N GLY A 773 3.02 -9.69 -9.91
CA GLY A 773 3.60 -11.01 -10.13
C GLY A 773 5.00 -11.02 -10.73
N VAL A 774 5.61 -9.88 -11.10
CA VAL A 774 7.01 -9.87 -11.61
C VAL A 774 7.95 -10.45 -10.58
N VAL A 775 7.93 -9.93 -9.35
CA VAL A 775 8.81 -10.36 -8.26
C VAL A 775 8.54 -11.84 -7.93
N GLN A 776 7.27 -12.27 -7.88
CA GLN A 776 6.93 -13.68 -7.62
C GLN A 776 7.37 -14.63 -8.76
N GLN A 777 7.35 -14.18 -10.02
CA GLN A 777 7.83 -14.99 -11.14
C GLN A 777 9.34 -15.28 -11.03
N LEU A 778 10.13 -14.42 -10.38
CA LEU A 778 11.56 -14.66 -10.13
C LEU A 778 11.81 -15.83 -9.17
N ILE A 779 10.90 -16.10 -8.23
CA ILE A 779 10.91 -17.30 -7.37
C ILE A 779 10.03 -18.43 -7.92
N MET A 780 9.75 -18.42 -9.23
CA MET A 780 8.97 -19.43 -9.93
C MET A 780 7.54 -19.61 -9.38
N GLN A 781 6.88 -18.49 -9.06
CA GLN A 781 5.48 -18.44 -8.67
C GLN A 781 4.67 -17.56 -9.63
N GLN A 782 3.43 -17.97 -9.94
CA GLN A 782 2.57 -17.26 -10.90
C GLN A 782 1.18 -17.00 -10.34
N LEU A 783 0.66 -15.80 -10.59
CA LEU A 783 -0.72 -15.41 -10.32
C LEU A 783 -1.61 -15.88 -11.48
N LYS A 784 -2.30 -17.01 -11.28
CA LYS A 784 -3.26 -17.53 -12.26
C LYS A 784 -4.43 -18.18 -11.53
N MET A 785 -5.63 -18.03 -12.08
CA MET A 785 -6.78 -18.78 -11.60
C MET A 785 -6.55 -20.30 -11.80
N SER A 786 -6.87 -21.07 -10.77
CA SER A 786 -6.80 -22.54 -10.81
C SER A 786 -7.87 -23.19 -9.94
N LYS A 787 -8.15 -24.45 -10.23
CA LYS A 787 -8.98 -25.34 -9.41
C LYS A 787 -8.27 -26.67 -9.29
N LEU A 788 -7.99 -27.09 -8.05
CA LEU A 788 -7.46 -28.41 -7.79
C LEU A 788 -8.60 -29.40 -7.60
N ASN A 789 -8.54 -30.53 -8.32
CA ASN A 789 -9.53 -31.60 -8.14
C ASN A 789 -9.36 -32.28 -6.77
N ALA A 790 -8.13 -32.36 -6.26
CA ALA A 790 -7.83 -32.91 -4.94
C ALA A 790 -8.60 -32.22 -3.79
N ILE A 791 -8.89 -30.92 -3.89
CA ILE A 791 -9.65 -30.16 -2.86
C ILE A 791 -11.09 -30.68 -2.71
N GLN A 792 -11.65 -31.37 -3.70
CA GLN A 792 -12.99 -31.97 -3.58
C GLN A 792 -13.04 -33.11 -2.56
N GLN A 793 -11.88 -33.67 -2.18
CA GLN A 793 -11.80 -34.64 -1.10
C GLN A 793 -11.75 -33.90 0.22
N ALA A 794 -12.75 -34.12 1.09
CA ALA A 794 -12.85 -33.44 2.39
C ALA A 794 -11.56 -33.55 3.24
N ALA A 795 -10.84 -34.67 3.13
CA ALA A 795 -9.58 -34.89 3.82
C ALA A 795 -8.43 -33.97 3.35
N VAL A 796 -8.43 -33.55 2.07
CA VAL A 796 -7.41 -32.67 1.48
C VAL A 796 -7.85 -31.20 1.55
N ALA A 797 -9.16 -30.95 1.38
CA ALA A 797 -9.76 -29.62 1.43
C ALA A 797 -9.34 -28.85 2.68
N LYS A 798 -9.40 -29.51 3.85
CA LYS A 798 -9.08 -28.92 5.16
C LYS A 798 -7.65 -28.35 5.27
N TYR A 799 -6.72 -28.77 4.42
CA TYR A 799 -5.34 -28.28 4.43
C TYR A 799 -5.05 -27.20 3.38
N LEU A 800 -5.83 -27.14 2.30
CA LEU A 800 -5.48 -26.39 1.10
C LEU A 800 -6.37 -25.17 0.85
N LEU A 801 -7.51 -25.05 1.55
CA LEU A 801 -8.47 -23.95 1.39
C LEU A 801 -7.85 -22.55 1.65
N SER A 802 -6.84 -22.47 2.53
CA SER A 802 -6.13 -21.22 2.89
C SER A 802 -4.82 -20.98 2.11
N ALA A 803 -4.36 -21.95 1.31
CA ALA A 803 -2.99 -21.97 0.79
C ALA A 803 -2.83 -21.37 -0.62
N ALA A 804 -3.93 -21.06 -1.32
CA ALA A 804 -3.93 -20.88 -2.76
C ALA A 804 -3.94 -19.40 -3.20
N SER A 805 -2.77 -18.77 -3.18
CA SER A 805 -2.58 -17.43 -3.79
C SER A 805 -1.70 -17.47 -5.05
N TYR A 806 -0.81 -18.47 -5.17
CA TYR A 806 0.15 -18.58 -6.28
C TYR A 806 0.31 -20.03 -6.76
N LEU A 807 0.46 -20.21 -8.08
CA LEU A 807 0.80 -21.49 -8.70
C LEU A 807 2.31 -21.65 -8.87
N PRO A 808 2.86 -22.87 -8.73
CA PRO A 808 4.27 -23.10 -9.03
C PRO A 808 4.51 -23.03 -10.55
N ALA A 809 5.45 -22.20 -10.98
CA ALA A 809 5.97 -22.20 -12.34
C ALA A 809 7.05 -23.28 -12.47
N THR A 810 6.82 -24.32 -13.27
CA THR A 810 7.72 -25.48 -13.32
C THR A 810 8.86 -25.35 -14.35
N ALA A 811 9.02 -24.17 -14.95
CA ALA A 811 10.01 -23.84 -15.96
C ALA A 811 10.48 -22.39 -15.80
N GLY A 812 11.67 -22.08 -16.32
CA GLY A 812 12.30 -20.77 -16.19
C GLY A 812 13.41 -20.75 -15.12
N PRO A 813 14.25 -19.69 -15.11
CA PRO A 813 15.30 -19.53 -14.13
C PRO A 813 14.75 -19.14 -12.75
N PHE A 814 15.45 -19.56 -11.69
CA PHE A 814 15.14 -19.26 -10.30
C PHE A 814 16.09 -18.18 -9.75
N PHE A 815 15.54 -17.01 -9.44
CA PHE A 815 16.25 -15.83 -8.90
C PHE A 815 15.70 -15.45 -7.51
N PRO A 816 16.18 -16.11 -6.44
CA PRO A 816 15.74 -15.85 -5.06
C PRO A 816 16.21 -14.49 -4.52
N ILE A 817 17.25 -13.91 -5.12
CA ILE A 817 17.63 -12.50 -4.94
C ILE A 817 17.37 -11.82 -6.28
N HIS A 818 16.71 -10.66 -6.27
CA HIS A 818 16.54 -9.85 -7.46
C HIS A 818 17.51 -8.67 -7.39
N ALA A 819 18.52 -8.72 -8.26
CA ALA A 819 19.48 -7.66 -8.49
C ALA A 819 19.72 -7.59 -9.99
N GLY A 820 19.55 -6.43 -10.61
CA GLY A 820 19.76 -6.26 -12.04
C GLY A 820 18.83 -5.25 -12.67
N HIS A 821 18.49 -5.48 -13.93
CA HIS A 821 17.75 -4.54 -14.76
C HIS A 821 16.64 -5.24 -15.53
N PHE A 822 15.62 -4.49 -15.93
CA PHE A 822 14.63 -4.95 -16.89
C PHE A 822 14.36 -3.88 -17.95
N ARG A 823 13.85 -4.28 -19.10
CA ARG A 823 13.33 -3.38 -20.13
C ARG A 823 12.06 -3.96 -20.75
N PHE A 824 11.19 -3.08 -21.25
CA PHE A 824 9.97 -3.51 -21.95
C PHE A 824 10.30 -3.94 -23.38
N THR A 825 9.78 -5.11 -23.77
CA THR A 825 9.73 -5.53 -25.18
C THR A 825 8.37 -5.25 -25.78
N ARG A 826 7.30 -5.47 -25.01
CA ARG A 826 5.92 -5.30 -25.47
C ARG A 826 5.06 -4.68 -24.38
N LEU A 827 4.24 -3.73 -24.78
CA LEU A 827 3.23 -3.09 -23.93
C LEU A 827 1.96 -2.85 -24.73
N GLN A 828 0.83 -3.36 -24.25
CA GLN A 828 -0.47 -3.26 -24.92
C GLN A 828 -1.56 -2.95 -23.89
N VAL A 829 -2.43 -2.00 -24.22
CA VAL A 829 -3.68 -1.76 -23.51
C VAL A 829 -4.79 -2.46 -24.29
N VAL A 830 -5.59 -3.26 -23.60
CA VAL A 830 -6.68 -4.05 -24.19
C VAL A 830 -8.00 -3.59 -23.62
N ASP A 831 -8.99 -3.40 -24.49
CA ASP A 831 -10.32 -2.95 -24.10
C ASP A 831 -11.32 -4.09 -23.85
N ALA A 832 -12.55 -3.71 -23.48
CA ALA A 832 -13.69 -4.61 -23.25
C ALA A 832 -14.04 -5.57 -24.41
N TYR A 833 -13.73 -5.20 -25.65
CA TYR A 833 -14.02 -5.97 -26.85
C TYR A 833 -12.80 -6.73 -27.38
N GLY A 834 -11.62 -6.57 -26.78
CA GLY A 834 -10.36 -7.14 -27.25
C GLY A 834 -9.62 -6.27 -28.29
N GLN A 835 -10.00 -5.01 -28.47
CA GLN A 835 -9.25 -4.03 -29.26
C GLN A 835 -7.92 -3.72 -28.55
N ILE A 836 -6.86 -3.49 -29.35
CA ILE A 836 -5.49 -3.34 -28.85
C ILE A 836 -4.95 -1.94 -29.16
N LEU A 837 -4.65 -1.17 -28.12
CA LEU A 837 -3.80 0.02 -28.21
C LEU A 837 -2.36 -0.36 -27.86
N ARG A 838 -1.43 -0.13 -28.80
CA ARG A 838 -0.01 -0.43 -28.60
C ARG A 838 0.68 0.73 -27.88
N GLY A 839 1.55 0.43 -26.91
CA GLY A 839 2.27 1.42 -26.13
C GLY A 839 3.37 2.19 -26.89
N SER A 840 3.69 1.79 -28.13
CA SER A 840 4.63 2.48 -29.01
C SER A 840 4.15 2.45 -30.46
N GLN A 841 4.65 3.37 -31.27
CA GLN A 841 4.48 3.32 -32.72
C GLN A 841 5.32 2.18 -33.30
N LEU A 842 4.72 0.98 -33.42
CA LEU A 842 5.13 -0.12 -34.31
C LEU A 842 6.62 -0.55 -34.22
N SER A 843 7.32 -0.19 -33.15
CA SER A 843 8.74 -0.50 -32.91
C SER A 843 8.91 -1.01 -31.49
N ASP A 844 9.63 -2.12 -31.35
CA ASP A 844 9.87 -2.84 -30.07
C ASP A 844 10.79 -2.08 -29.10
N ASN A 845 11.00 -0.77 -29.30
CA ASN A 845 11.94 0.06 -28.55
C ASN A 845 11.20 1.14 -27.76
N LEU A 846 10.38 0.72 -26.78
CA LEU A 846 9.77 1.65 -25.82
C LEU A 846 10.85 2.25 -24.91
N VAL A 847 10.90 3.58 -24.82
CA VAL A 847 11.73 4.32 -23.84
C VAL A 847 10.79 5.00 -22.85
N PRO A 848 10.55 4.42 -21.66
CA PRO A 848 9.66 5.02 -20.68
C PRO A 848 10.33 6.20 -19.96
N ILE A 849 9.50 7.08 -19.40
CA ILE A 849 9.93 7.99 -18.33
C ILE A 849 10.18 7.13 -17.08
N ARG A 850 11.32 7.30 -16.41
CA ARG A 850 11.72 6.49 -15.26
C ARG A 850 11.82 7.39 -14.04
N SER A 851 11.34 6.93 -12.90
CA SER A 851 11.66 7.57 -11.62
C SER A 851 13.17 7.52 -11.35
N LYS A 852 13.64 8.44 -10.50
CA LYS A 852 15.05 8.47 -10.07
C LYS A 852 15.52 7.14 -9.48
N SER A 853 14.66 6.48 -8.70
CA SER A 853 14.93 5.18 -8.05
C SER A 853 15.19 4.03 -9.04
N LEU A 854 14.56 4.07 -10.22
CA LEU A 854 14.68 3.05 -11.26
C LEU A 854 15.63 3.47 -12.39
N THR A 855 16.26 4.63 -12.30
CA THR A 855 17.19 5.11 -13.33
C THR A 855 18.47 4.30 -13.30
N THR A 856 18.86 3.76 -14.45
CA THR A 856 20.15 3.09 -14.62
C THR A 856 21.24 4.11 -14.96
N PRO A 857 22.28 4.30 -14.12
CA PRO A 857 23.41 5.17 -14.41
C PRO A 857 24.15 4.82 -15.73
N GLY A 858 24.83 5.78 -16.35
CA GLY A 858 25.68 5.53 -17.53
C GLY A 858 25.75 6.71 -18.51
N ALA A 859 26.88 6.86 -19.19
CA ALA A 859 27.11 7.94 -20.16
C ALA A 859 26.55 7.56 -21.55
N GLY A 860 25.34 8.02 -21.89
CA GLY A 860 24.78 7.96 -23.25
C GLY A 860 23.33 7.49 -23.33
N THR A 861 22.80 7.39 -24.57
CA THR A 861 21.42 6.97 -24.86
C THR A 861 21.17 5.47 -24.70
N SER A 862 22.21 4.64 -24.50
CA SER A 862 22.09 3.17 -24.45
C SER A 862 21.35 2.64 -23.23
N ASN A 863 21.44 3.33 -22.08
CA ASN A 863 20.86 2.84 -20.82
C ASN A 863 19.45 3.39 -20.56
N GLN A 864 18.89 4.20 -21.47
CA GLN A 864 17.59 4.87 -21.27
C GLN A 864 16.41 3.88 -21.27
N GLN A 865 16.57 2.69 -21.86
CA GLN A 865 15.54 1.65 -21.93
C GLN A 865 15.49 0.74 -20.69
N TYR A 866 16.53 0.75 -19.86
CA TYR A 866 16.67 -0.17 -18.74
C TYR A 866 16.23 0.50 -17.43
N MET A 867 15.46 -0.24 -16.63
CA MET A 867 15.07 0.12 -15.28
C MET A 867 15.80 -0.79 -14.30
N GLN A 868 16.43 -0.21 -13.29
CA GLN A 868 17.20 -0.97 -12.30
C GLN A 868 16.30 -1.49 -11.17
N LEU A 869 16.56 -2.72 -10.70
CA LEU A 869 16.03 -3.27 -9.46
C LEU A 869 17.21 -3.54 -8.51
N ALA A 870 17.35 -2.68 -7.51
CA ALA A 870 18.35 -2.83 -6.45
C ALA A 870 18.24 -4.18 -5.68
N PRO A 871 19.37 -4.77 -5.24
CA PRO A 871 19.46 -6.10 -4.63
C PRO A 871 18.55 -6.28 -3.41
N ARG A 872 17.64 -7.26 -3.46
CA ARG A 872 16.86 -7.72 -2.30
C ARG A 872 16.53 -9.21 -2.45
N VAL A 873 16.33 -9.94 -1.35
CA VAL A 873 15.72 -11.28 -1.43
C VAL A 873 14.27 -11.11 -1.87
N THR A 874 13.85 -11.93 -2.82
CA THR A 874 12.53 -11.89 -3.46
C THR A 874 11.43 -12.35 -2.50
N GLN A 875 11.73 -13.31 -1.62
CA GLN A 875 10.88 -13.70 -0.51
C GLN A 875 10.87 -12.63 0.59
N GLY A 876 9.76 -12.49 1.31
CA GLY A 876 9.69 -11.61 2.49
C GLY A 876 10.77 -11.92 3.50
N GLN A 877 11.39 -10.88 4.02
CA GLN A 877 12.48 -10.96 4.99
C GLN A 877 12.17 -10.13 6.22
N ARG A 878 12.71 -10.55 7.35
CA ARG A 878 12.60 -9.82 8.62
C ARG A 878 13.97 -9.70 9.25
N LEU A 879 14.35 -8.47 9.58
CA LEU A 879 15.49 -8.21 10.46
C LEU A 879 14.99 -8.23 11.91
N ASP A 880 15.25 -9.33 12.63
CA ASP A 880 14.96 -9.40 14.06
C ASP A 880 16.08 -8.71 14.86
N PHE A 881 16.10 -7.38 14.76
CA PHE A 881 16.96 -6.53 15.57
C PHE A 881 16.31 -6.33 16.93
N ARG A 882 16.86 -6.96 17.97
CA ARG A 882 16.22 -7.05 19.29
C ARG A 882 17.19 -6.76 20.43
N MET A 883 16.70 -6.09 21.45
CA MET A 883 17.38 -5.99 22.74
C MET A 883 17.19 -7.26 23.56
N VAL A 884 18.21 -7.65 24.30
CA VAL A 884 18.19 -8.80 25.22
C VAL A 884 18.67 -8.37 26.60
N GLN A 885 18.27 -9.11 27.63
CA GLN A 885 18.68 -8.83 29.00
C GLN A 885 20.21 -8.81 29.11
N PHE A 886 20.74 -7.84 29.85
CA PHE A 886 22.17 -7.53 29.87
C PHE A 886 23.10 -8.68 30.32
N ASP A 887 22.61 -9.62 31.13
CA ASP A 887 23.36 -10.77 31.65
C ASP A 887 22.89 -12.13 31.09
N ASN A 888 21.84 -12.14 30.27
CA ASN A 888 21.28 -13.35 29.66
C ASN A 888 20.74 -13.11 28.25
N ASP A 889 21.56 -13.42 27.25
CA ASP A 889 21.23 -13.25 25.83
C ASP A 889 20.00 -14.07 25.36
N ALA A 890 19.54 -15.07 26.13
CA ALA A 890 18.35 -15.87 25.79
C ALA A 890 17.03 -15.16 26.12
N VAL A 891 17.07 -14.11 26.96
CA VAL A 891 15.87 -13.37 27.38
C VAL A 891 15.74 -12.12 26.54
N ARG A 892 14.75 -12.09 25.63
CA ARG A 892 14.38 -10.86 24.91
C ARG A 892 13.87 -9.82 25.90
N SER A 893 14.37 -8.60 25.80
CA SER A 893 13.89 -7.47 26.59
C SER A 893 12.40 -7.23 26.31
N ASN A 894 11.62 -7.03 27.37
CA ASN A 894 10.18 -6.79 27.31
C ASN A 894 9.81 -5.59 28.18
N SER A 895 8.51 -5.37 28.40
CA SER A 895 8.03 -4.23 29.18
C SER A 895 8.41 -4.30 30.67
N SER A 896 9.08 -5.33 31.17
CA SER A 896 9.60 -5.38 32.53
C SER A 896 10.95 -4.69 32.66
N ASP A 897 11.08 -3.79 33.64
CA ASP A 897 12.35 -3.16 34.01
C ASP A 897 13.45 -4.19 34.36
N GLN A 898 13.07 -5.40 34.81
CA GLN A 898 13.99 -6.48 35.15
C GLN A 898 14.65 -7.14 33.93
N THR A 899 14.12 -6.93 32.73
CA THR A 899 14.69 -7.45 31.47
C THR A 899 15.52 -6.40 30.73
N SER A 900 16.01 -5.39 31.47
CA SER A 900 16.80 -4.27 30.95
C SER A 900 17.98 -4.77 30.08
N PRO A 901 18.22 -4.16 28.91
CA PRO A 901 19.35 -4.49 28.05
C PRO A 901 20.63 -3.72 28.39
N ILE A 902 20.59 -2.88 29.42
CA ILE A 902 21.69 -1.98 29.78
C ILE A 902 22.73 -2.75 30.59
N CYS A 903 23.93 -2.92 30.01
CA CYS A 903 25.08 -3.58 30.63
C CYS A 903 25.84 -2.70 31.62
N GLY A 904 25.66 -1.38 31.54
CA GLY A 904 26.37 -0.38 32.32
C GLY A 904 26.36 0.97 31.60
N TRP A 905 27.01 1.96 32.21
CA TRP A 905 27.13 3.29 31.64
C TRP A 905 28.56 3.78 31.64
N VAL A 906 28.86 4.67 30.71
CA VAL A 906 30.16 5.34 30.65
C VAL A 906 29.96 6.85 30.52
N ILE A 907 30.81 7.62 31.20
CA ILE A 907 30.87 9.07 31.09
C ILE A 907 32.28 9.47 30.69
N PRO A 908 32.48 10.14 29.55
CA PRO A 908 33.78 10.72 29.21
C PRO A 908 34.11 11.84 30.20
N ASN A 909 35.29 11.84 30.80
CA ASN A 909 35.78 12.95 31.62
C ASN A 909 36.84 13.72 30.83
N HIS A 910 36.46 14.90 30.34
CA HIS A 910 37.33 15.75 29.53
C HIS A 910 38.40 16.49 30.33
N ILE A 911 38.29 16.53 31.66
CA ILE A 911 39.26 17.20 32.55
C ILE A 911 40.50 16.32 32.72
N ASP A 912 40.30 15.05 33.11
CA ASP A 912 41.40 14.13 33.42
C ASP A 912 41.74 13.19 32.26
N HIS A 913 41.13 13.40 31.09
CA HIS A 913 41.19 12.48 29.94
C HIS A 913 40.91 11.02 30.37
N SER A 914 39.87 10.84 31.20
CA SER A 914 39.47 9.55 31.76
C SER A 914 38.08 9.13 31.27
N MET A 915 37.72 7.87 31.49
CA MET A 915 36.36 7.39 31.26
C MET A 915 35.83 6.75 32.55
N VAL A 916 34.79 7.36 33.12
CA VAL A 916 34.13 6.88 34.33
C VAL A 916 33.13 5.79 33.95
N VAL A 917 33.10 4.70 34.71
CA VAL A 917 32.32 3.50 34.42
C VAL A 917 31.32 3.23 35.56
N PHE A 918 30.09 2.91 35.18
CA PHE A 918 28.97 2.64 36.09
C PHE A 918 28.32 1.30 35.77
N ASP A 919 27.70 0.66 36.77
CA ASP A 919 26.84 -0.50 36.56
C ASP A 919 25.48 -0.13 35.93
N ALA A 920 24.64 -1.13 35.64
CA ALA A 920 23.35 -0.93 34.98
C ALA A 920 22.39 -0.01 35.77
N GLU A 921 22.47 -0.03 37.10
CA GLU A 921 21.69 0.81 38.02
C GLU A 921 22.26 2.22 38.22
N GLY A 922 23.40 2.55 37.62
CA GLY A 922 24.04 3.87 37.72
C GLY A 922 24.94 4.04 38.94
N ASN A 923 25.35 2.97 39.63
CA ASN A 923 26.36 3.04 40.68
C ASN A 923 27.76 3.15 40.06
N ASN A 924 28.59 4.05 40.60
CA ASN A 924 29.95 4.27 40.12
C ASN A 924 30.87 3.09 40.49
N LEU A 925 31.55 2.49 39.51
CA LEU A 925 32.48 1.38 39.69
C LEU A 925 33.95 1.82 39.75
N GLY A 926 34.28 2.93 39.07
CA GLY A 926 35.63 3.46 38.95
C GLY A 926 35.84 4.18 37.62
N GLU A 927 37.10 4.42 37.26
CA GLU A 927 37.47 5.09 36.02
C GLU A 927 38.73 4.49 35.37
N VAL A 928 38.79 4.58 34.04
CA VAL A 928 39.98 4.29 33.25
C VAL A 928 40.72 5.60 32.98
N LEU A 929 41.94 5.73 33.48
CA LEU A 929 42.78 6.92 33.40
C LEU A 929 43.92 6.73 32.39
N MET A 930 44.24 7.78 31.65
CA MET A 930 45.52 7.86 30.94
C MET A 930 46.64 8.17 31.94
N ILE A 931 47.70 7.37 31.91
CA ILE A 931 48.91 7.57 32.72
C ILE A 931 50.12 7.77 31.80
N ASP A 932 51.04 8.63 32.23
CA ASP A 932 52.34 8.75 31.59
C ASP A 932 53.28 7.69 32.19
N ASN A 933 53.84 6.81 31.35
CA ASN A 933 54.79 5.78 31.81
C ASN A 933 56.25 6.28 31.77
N SER A 934 56.48 7.60 31.76
CA SER A 934 57.80 8.21 31.70
C SER A 934 58.60 8.08 33.02
N ASP A 935 59.00 6.86 33.40
CA ASP A 935 59.85 6.67 34.59
C ASP A 935 61.36 6.80 34.30
N ASP A 936 61.82 6.91 33.04
CA ASP A 936 63.27 6.92 32.72
C ASP A 936 63.69 7.78 31.51
N GLY A 937 62.92 8.80 31.13
CA GLY A 937 63.33 9.78 30.10
C GLY A 937 63.71 9.22 28.72
N ALA A 938 63.38 7.96 28.44
CA ALA A 938 63.77 7.23 27.22
C ALA A 938 62.64 6.43 26.55
N SER A 939 61.39 6.54 27.00
CA SER A 939 60.23 5.93 26.34
C SER A 939 59.01 6.85 26.41
N ASP A 940 58.67 7.48 25.29
CA ASP A 940 57.39 8.15 25.06
C ASP A 940 56.29 7.07 25.03
N GLY A 941 55.64 6.81 26.16
CA GLY A 941 54.56 5.82 26.24
C GLY A 941 53.46 6.30 27.17
N THR A 942 52.29 6.63 26.62
CA THR A 942 51.06 6.80 27.39
C THR A 942 50.43 5.43 27.60
N GLY A 943 50.08 5.09 28.84
CA GLY A 943 49.40 3.85 29.22
C GLY A 943 48.00 4.11 29.75
N LEU A 944 47.21 3.05 29.96
CA LEU A 944 45.92 3.14 30.66
C LEU A 944 45.99 2.39 32.00
N ARG A 945 45.37 2.96 33.03
CA ARG A 945 45.23 2.35 34.36
C ARG A 945 43.77 2.38 34.80
N TRP A 946 43.31 1.33 35.48
CA TRP A 946 42.03 1.30 36.18
C TRP A 946 42.19 1.79 37.63
N ASP A 947 41.37 2.75 38.04
CA ASP A 947 41.23 3.17 39.44
C ASP A 947 39.78 2.90 39.90
N ALA A 948 39.63 2.09 40.95
CA ALA A 948 38.32 1.78 41.52
C ALA A 948 37.70 2.99 42.24
N VAL A 949 36.37 3.04 42.31
CA VAL A 949 35.63 4.14 42.95
C VAL A 949 36.13 4.41 44.39
N PRO A 950 36.27 5.69 44.79
CA PRO A 950 36.57 6.05 46.17
C PRO A 950 35.54 5.48 47.13
N GLY A 951 35.98 4.81 48.20
CA GLY A 951 35.10 4.05 49.09
C GLY A 951 35.22 2.53 48.96
N SER A 952 35.85 2.02 47.90
CA SER A 952 36.07 0.59 47.70
C SER A 952 37.29 0.05 48.49
N ASN A 953 37.29 -1.26 48.77
CA ASN A 953 38.42 -1.96 49.41
C ASN A 953 39.45 -2.48 48.39
N SER A 954 39.30 -2.12 47.10
CA SER A 954 40.19 -2.54 46.03
C SER A 954 41.58 -1.92 46.17
N VAL A 955 42.61 -2.66 45.75
CA VAL A 955 43.98 -2.13 45.70
C VAL A 955 44.04 -1.06 44.62
N LEU A 956 44.69 0.08 44.92
CA LEU A 956 44.90 1.16 43.94
C LEU A 956 45.69 0.62 42.74
N GLY A 957 45.18 0.82 41.52
CA GLY A 957 45.76 0.26 40.30
C GLY A 957 45.59 -1.25 40.13
N GLY A 958 44.74 -1.90 40.93
CA GLY A 958 44.37 -3.30 40.74
C GLY A 958 43.54 -3.52 39.47
N ALA A 959 43.47 -4.76 38.98
CA ALA A 959 42.64 -5.09 37.82
C ALA A 959 41.14 -4.86 38.10
N PRO A 960 40.35 -4.43 37.10
CA PRO A 960 38.90 -4.31 37.23
C PRO A 960 38.24 -5.69 37.38
N GLU A 961 37.36 -5.86 38.36
CA GLU A 961 36.53 -7.06 38.54
C GLU A 961 35.13 -6.66 38.98
N PHE A 962 34.16 -6.67 38.06
CA PHE A 962 32.77 -6.26 38.31
C PHE A 962 31.82 -7.44 38.58
N GLY A 963 32.35 -8.65 38.75
CA GLY A 963 31.57 -9.88 38.88
C GLY A 963 31.07 -10.45 37.53
N THR A 964 30.50 -11.65 37.57
CA THR A 964 30.12 -12.39 36.35
C THR A 964 28.86 -11.87 35.66
N SER A 965 27.99 -11.15 36.37
CA SER A 965 26.77 -10.54 35.81
C SER A 965 27.09 -9.35 34.88
N LEU A 966 28.19 -8.62 35.14
CA LEU A 966 28.63 -7.47 34.33
C LEU A 966 29.75 -7.86 33.36
N ARG A 967 29.67 -9.06 32.76
CA ARG A 967 30.71 -9.62 31.88
C ARG A 967 31.05 -8.73 30.68
N HIS A 968 30.05 -8.08 30.07
CA HIS A 968 30.27 -7.20 28.90
C HIS A 968 31.01 -5.92 29.31
N LEU A 969 30.74 -5.39 30.51
CA LEU A 969 31.42 -4.22 31.05
C LEU A 969 32.87 -4.54 31.43
N ASN A 970 33.09 -5.72 32.02
CA ASN A 970 34.44 -6.25 32.22
C ASN A 970 35.19 -6.40 30.89
N GLY A 971 34.53 -6.93 29.85
CA GLY A 971 35.11 -7.10 28.51
C GLY A 971 35.53 -5.77 27.90
N PHE A 972 34.66 -4.76 27.96
CA PHE A 972 34.93 -3.40 27.48
C PHE A 972 36.15 -2.76 28.17
N VAL A 973 36.17 -2.74 29.51
CA VAL A 973 37.28 -2.11 30.26
C VAL A 973 38.59 -2.88 30.04
N ASN A 974 38.56 -4.21 30.10
CA ASN A 974 39.77 -5.02 29.87
C ASN A 974 40.26 -4.91 28.42
N GLY A 975 39.36 -4.81 27.44
CA GLY A 975 39.71 -4.57 26.04
C GLY A 975 40.50 -3.29 25.86
N LEU A 976 40.05 -2.18 26.47
CA LEU A 976 40.77 -0.90 26.45
C LEU A 976 42.16 -0.99 27.10
N LEU A 977 42.25 -1.57 28.30
CA LEU A 977 43.52 -1.73 29.02
C LEU A 977 44.51 -2.61 28.23
N LEU A 978 44.02 -3.68 27.60
CA LEU A 978 44.83 -4.59 26.80
C LEU A 978 45.34 -3.92 25.51
N SER A 979 44.46 -3.18 24.81
CA SER A 979 44.85 -2.44 23.61
C SER A 979 45.89 -1.37 23.92
N ALA A 980 45.81 -0.71 25.07
CA ALA A 980 46.84 0.22 25.53
C ALA A 980 48.17 -0.47 25.87
N ALA A 981 48.12 -1.64 26.51
CA ALA A 981 49.32 -2.45 26.77
C ALA A 981 50.03 -2.90 25.48
N GLN A 982 49.30 -3.00 24.37
CA GLN A 982 49.83 -3.29 23.03
C GLN A 982 50.32 -2.04 22.28
N GLY A 983 50.32 -0.87 22.92
CA GLY A 983 50.83 0.39 22.36
C GLY A 983 49.84 1.15 21.47
N SER A 984 48.55 0.81 21.50
CA SER A 984 47.52 1.57 20.76
C SER A 984 46.95 2.73 21.59
N SER A 985 46.61 3.84 20.94
CA SER A 985 45.93 4.99 21.56
C SER A 985 44.40 4.80 21.67
N ALA A 986 43.97 3.60 22.07
CA ALA A 986 42.58 3.13 22.00
C ALA A 986 41.59 4.08 22.70
N MET A 987 41.91 4.54 23.92
CA MET A 987 41.07 5.49 24.66
C MET A 987 40.89 6.82 23.92
N GLN A 988 41.99 7.39 23.40
CA GLN A 988 41.91 8.65 22.65
C GLN A 988 41.03 8.50 21.41
N SER A 989 41.21 7.40 20.67
CA SER A 989 40.45 7.13 19.45
C SER A 989 38.97 6.86 19.72
N LEU A 990 38.64 6.14 20.80
CA LEU A 990 37.25 5.93 21.23
C LEU A 990 36.57 7.25 21.57
N LEU A 991 37.23 8.06 22.38
CA LEU A 991 36.68 9.34 22.78
C LEU A 991 36.56 10.32 21.59
N ASP A 992 37.42 10.20 20.56
CA ASP A 992 37.33 11.00 19.34
C ASP A 992 36.04 10.69 18.57
N VAL A 993 35.68 9.40 18.45
CA VAL A 993 34.42 8.97 17.84
C VAL A 993 33.22 9.49 18.62
N ILE A 994 33.24 9.36 19.95
CA ILE A 994 32.14 9.81 20.82
C ILE A 994 31.90 11.32 20.66
N ASP A 995 32.94 12.13 20.75
CA ASP A 995 32.81 13.58 20.74
C ASP A 995 32.40 14.10 19.34
N ALA A 996 32.94 13.51 18.27
CA ALA A 996 32.56 13.85 16.90
C ALA A 996 31.07 13.62 16.62
N SER A 997 30.49 12.55 17.18
CA SER A 997 29.05 12.28 17.07
C SER A 997 28.21 13.29 17.85
N LEU A 998 28.56 13.51 19.12
CA LEU A 998 27.79 14.35 20.03
C LEU A 998 27.71 15.80 19.56
N TRP A 999 28.74 16.32 18.89
CA TRP A 999 28.72 17.65 18.28
C TRP A 999 27.70 17.80 17.15
N LYS A 1000 27.39 16.74 16.40
CA LYS A 1000 26.43 16.82 15.29
C LYS A 1000 24.99 16.62 15.74
N VAL A 1001 24.75 15.68 16.65
CA VAL A 1001 23.41 15.33 17.13
C VAL A 1001 22.78 16.48 17.93
N ASP A 1002 23.61 17.26 18.65
CA ASP A 1002 23.15 18.42 19.41
C ASP A 1002 24.33 19.41 19.67
N PRO A 1003 24.68 20.27 18.68
CA PRO A 1003 25.88 21.11 18.71
C PRO A 1003 25.92 22.14 19.85
N LEU A 1004 24.81 22.40 20.53
CA LEU A 1004 24.70 23.46 21.52
C LEU A 1004 24.04 23.05 22.84
N GLY A 1005 23.36 21.90 22.94
CA GLY A 1005 22.61 21.53 24.13
C GLY A 1005 21.42 22.48 24.33
N GLN A 1006 20.20 21.97 24.42
CA GLN A 1006 19.18 22.73 25.16
C GLN A 1006 19.74 22.95 26.58
N PRO A 1007 19.89 24.21 27.05
CA PRO A 1007 20.41 24.48 28.38
C PRO A 1007 19.32 24.15 29.43
N MET A 1008 19.04 22.86 29.63
CA MET A 1008 18.27 22.41 30.77
C MET A 1008 19.21 22.30 31.98
N GLN A 1009 19.21 23.37 32.77
CA GLN A 1009 19.52 23.49 34.21
C GLN A 1009 20.82 22.92 34.81
N GLY A 1010 21.80 22.44 34.03
CA GLY A 1010 23.13 22.09 34.56
C GLY A 1010 24.28 22.22 33.56
N ASN A 1011 25.26 23.09 33.86
CA ASN A 1011 26.51 23.24 33.10
C ASN A 1011 27.52 22.07 33.29
N LEU A 1012 27.06 20.89 33.74
CA LEU A 1012 27.95 19.76 34.02
C LEU A 1012 28.42 19.08 32.74
N ALA A 1013 27.53 18.91 31.75
CA ALA A 1013 27.81 18.30 30.45
C ALA A 1013 28.86 19.05 29.60
N ILE A 1014 29.26 20.26 30.03
CA ILE A 1014 30.32 21.07 29.43
C ILE A 1014 31.70 20.69 29.99
N LEU A 1015 31.76 20.22 31.24
CA LEU A 1015 32.99 19.86 31.95
C LEU A 1015 33.22 18.34 31.96
N LEU A 1016 32.15 17.59 32.18
CA LEU A 1016 32.06 16.14 32.03
C LEU A 1016 31.25 15.86 30.76
N GLY A 1017 31.60 14.83 30.00
CA GLY A 1017 30.81 14.38 28.87
C GLY A 1017 29.45 13.84 29.30
N ARG A 1018 28.63 13.43 28.33
CA ARG A 1018 27.27 12.91 28.59
C ARG A 1018 27.30 11.43 29.01
N PRO A 1019 26.35 10.97 29.85
CA PRO A 1019 26.17 9.54 30.11
C PRO A 1019 25.75 8.78 28.86
N LEU A 1020 26.55 7.77 28.49
CA LEU A 1020 26.28 6.84 27.41
C LEU A 1020 25.93 5.48 28.00
N ALA A 1021 24.84 4.89 27.54
CA ALA A 1021 24.43 3.55 27.90
C ALA A 1021 25.22 2.53 27.06
N MET A 1022 25.72 1.48 27.70
CA MET A 1022 26.21 0.29 27.01
C MET A 1022 25.09 -0.74 26.96
N VAL A 1023 24.68 -1.16 25.77
CA VAL A 1023 23.42 -1.88 25.54
C VAL A 1023 23.68 -3.19 24.82
N ARG A 1024 23.05 -4.28 25.27
CA ARG A 1024 23.11 -5.59 24.62
C ARG A 1024 21.96 -5.79 23.63
N ALA A 1025 22.30 -6.18 22.41
CA ALA A 1025 21.35 -6.51 21.36
C ALA A 1025 21.80 -7.72 20.54
N LEU A 1026 20.84 -8.36 19.87
CA LEU A 1026 21.05 -9.41 18.90
C LEU A 1026 20.44 -9.02 17.57
N VAL A 1027 21.04 -9.50 16.49
CA VAL A 1027 20.49 -9.31 15.14
C VAL A 1027 20.52 -10.62 14.37
N THR A 1028 19.37 -10.98 13.81
CA THR A 1028 19.15 -12.19 13.00
C THR A 1028 18.34 -11.81 11.77
N LEU A 1029 18.72 -12.31 10.58
CA LEU A 1029 17.95 -12.09 9.35
C LEU A 1029 17.18 -13.37 9.01
N GLY A 1030 15.87 -13.26 8.97
CA GLY A 1030 14.96 -14.35 8.65
C GLY A 1030 14.21 -14.13 7.33
N VAL A 1031 13.66 -15.22 6.80
CA VAL A 1031 12.70 -15.22 5.68
C VAL A 1031 11.32 -15.68 6.16
N ASP A 1032 10.28 -15.28 5.45
CA ASP A 1032 8.89 -15.64 5.74
C ASP A 1032 8.65 -17.14 5.50
N GLY A 1033 8.48 -17.92 6.57
CA GLY A 1033 8.31 -19.36 6.52
C GLY A 1033 9.57 -20.12 6.08
N THR A 1034 9.44 -21.05 5.13
CA THR A 1034 10.57 -21.85 4.63
C THR A 1034 11.27 -21.14 3.46
N PRO A 1035 12.61 -21.24 3.31
CA PRO A 1035 13.32 -20.66 2.17
C PRO A 1035 12.72 -21.03 0.81
N ALA A 1036 12.55 -20.04 -0.06
CA ALA A 1036 12.08 -20.25 -1.42
C ALA A 1036 12.98 -21.25 -2.16
N CYS A 1037 12.37 -22.13 -2.94
CA CYS A 1037 13.08 -23.17 -3.68
C CYS A 1037 12.65 -23.24 -5.13
N ASP A 1038 13.54 -23.78 -5.97
CA ASP A 1038 13.30 -24.04 -7.38
C ASP A 1038 12.06 -24.95 -7.56
N GLN A 1039 11.09 -24.46 -8.34
CA GLN A 1039 9.80 -25.13 -8.55
C GLN A 1039 9.77 -26.08 -9.73
N SER A 1040 10.88 -26.30 -10.45
CA SER A 1040 10.99 -27.28 -11.52
C SER A 1040 10.58 -28.69 -11.06
N TYR A 1041 10.01 -29.46 -11.98
CA TYR A 1041 9.46 -30.79 -11.66
C TYR A 1041 10.48 -31.72 -10.99
N LEU A 1042 11.71 -31.74 -11.49
CA LEU A 1042 12.80 -32.59 -11.00
C LEU A 1042 13.36 -32.16 -9.62
N ASN A 1043 13.07 -30.94 -9.18
CA ASN A 1043 13.49 -30.41 -7.88
C ASN A 1043 12.38 -30.51 -6.81
N THR A 1044 11.23 -31.11 -7.14
CA THR A 1044 10.15 -31.37 -6.18
C THR A 1044 10.66 -32.15 -4.97
N GLY A 1045 10.49 -31.58 -3.78
CA GLY A 1045 10.88 -32.18 -2.50
C GLY A 1045 12.38 -32.14 -2.18
N LYS A 1046 13.22 -31.53 -3.02
CA LYS A 1046 14.67 -31.41 -2.78
C LYS A 1046 15.09 -30.13 -2.07
N ASN A 1047 14.20 -29.13 -1.97
CA ASN A 1047 14.44 -27.83 -1.33
C ASN A 1047 15.69 -27.10 -1.87
N VAL A 1048 15.83 -27.06 -3.21
CA VAL A 1048 16.98 -26.41 -3.86
C VAL A 1048 16.85 -24.88 -3.79
N THR A 1049 17.69 -24.23 -2.99
CA THR A 1049 17.70 -22.76 -2.80
C THR A 1049 18.73 -22.03 -3.66
N ASN A 1050 19.55 -22.72 -4.47
CA ASN A 1050 20.71 -22.14 -5.16
C ASN A 1050 21.73 -21.42 -4.22
N GLY A 1051 21.68 -21.70 -2.91
CA GLY A 1051 22.61 -21.14 -1.92
C GLY A 1051 22.37 -19.66 -1.61
N PHE A 1052 21.17 -19.10 -1.85
CA PHE A 1052 20.88 -17.70 -1.49
C PHE A 1052 20.91 -17.47 0.03
N THR A 1053 20.59 -18.49 0.81
CA THR A 1053 20.59 -18.44 2.27
C THR A 1053 21.99 -18.28 2.86
N SER A 1054 23.06 -18.44 2.08
CA SER A 1054 24.44 -18.21 2.55
C SER A 1054 25.05 -16.92 2.00
N VAL A 1055 24.27 -16.08 1.32
CA VAL A 1055 24.77 -14.83 0.72
C VAL A 1055 24.97 -13.79 1.84
N PRO A 1056 26.17 -13.22 2.01
CA PRO A 1056 26.43 -12.21 3.04
C PRO A 1056 25.81 -10.86 2.64
N LEU A 1057 24.69 -10.47 3.25
CA LEU A 1057 24.02 -9.20 2.97
C LEU A 1057 24.51 -8.09 3.91
N PRO A 1058 24.90 -6.90 3.42
CA PRO A 1058 25.51 -5.85 4.24
C PRO A 1058 24.52 -5.19 5.21
N LEU A 1059 24.99 -4.88 6.42
CA LEU A 1059 24.22 -4.25 7.48
C LEU A 1059 25.11 -3.24 8.22
N ARG A 1060 24.53 -2.09 8.58
CA ARG A 1060 25.17 -1.03 9.38
C ARG A 1060 24.30 -0.69 10.59
N ILE A 1061 24.94 -0.35 11.70
CA ILE A 1061 24.29 0.09 12.94
C ILE A 1061 24.81 1.49 13.27
N GLY A 1062 23.90 2.46 13.39
CA GLY A 1062 24.26 3.86 13.60
C GLY A 1062 24.71 4.57 12.33
N ASP A 1063 24.20 5.78 12.11
CA ASP A 1063 24.57 6.62 10.97
C ASP A 1063 24.51 8.10 11.34
N ILE A 1064 25.61 8.81 11.13
CA ILE A 1064 25.72 10.23 11.47
C ILE A 1064 24.83 11.13 10.59
N GLY A 1065 24.42 10.66 9.41
CA GLY A 1065 23.49 11.35 8.51
C GLY A 1065 22.09 11.50 9.11
N LEU A 1066 21.74 10.69 10.10
CA LEU A 1066 20.44 10.69 10.74
C LEU A 1066 20.42 11.63 11.96
N SER A 1067 19.49 12.59 11.98
CA SER A 1067 19.39 13.60 13.05
C SER A 1067 19.13 13.03 14.44
N ASN A 1068 18.46 11.88 14.54
CA ASN A 1068 18.14 11.21 15.80
C ASN A 1068 19.06 10.02 16.10
N ASN A 1069 20.24 9.92 15.48
CA ASN A 1069 21.19 8.85 15.77
C ASN A 1069 21.70 8.92 17.21
N GLY A 1070 21.41 7.89 18.00
CA GLY A 1070 21.94 7.72 19.35
C GLY A 1070 23.22 6.89 19.40
N VAL A 1071 23.64 6.25 18.30
CA VAL A 1071 24.76 5.29 18.32
C VAL A 1071 26.10 6.00 18.21
N MET A 1072 27.00 5.73 19.15
CA MET A 1072 28.41 6.15 19.11
C MET A 1072 29.29 5.09 18.44
N GLY A 1073 28.88 3.83 18.52
CA GLY A 1073 29.54 2.69 17.92
C GLY A 1073 29.20 1.41 18.67
N TYR A 1074 29.77 0.28 18.26
CA TYR A 1074 29.46 -1.02 18.84
C TYR A 1074 30.64 -1.99 18.79
N PHE A 1075 30.53 -3.07 19.55
CA PHE A 1075 31.41 -4.23 19.54
C PHE A 1075 30.63 -5.42 18.98
N LEU A 1076 31.26 -6.19 18.09
CA LEU A 1076 30.67 -7.33 17.41
C LEU A 1076 31.15 -8.64 18.05
N ASP A 1077 30.23 -9.57 18.32
CA ASP A 1077 30.53 -10.94 18.77
C ASP A 1077 31.41 -11.04 20.01
N ASP A 1078 31.17 -10.12 20.97
CA ASP A 1078 31.92 -9.97 22.23
C ASP A 1078 33.45 -9.75 22.04
N ASP A 1079 33.87 -9.31 20.85
CA ASP A 1079 35.22 -8.84 20.58
C ASP A 1079 35.38 -7.36 20.96
N PHE A 1080 35.86 -7.14 22.19
CA PHE A 1080 36.13 -5.79 22.72
C PHE A 1080 37.48 -5.21 22.29
N SER A 1081 38.24 -5.89 21.42
CA SER A 1081 39.49 -5.38 20.87
C SER A 1081 39.31 -4.51 19.63
N HIS A 1082 38.14 -4.59 18.98
CA HIS A 1082 37.78 -3.80 17.79
C HIS A 1082 36.47 -3.04 18.02
N PHE A 1083 36.54 -1.72 17.97
CA PHE A 1083 35.40 -0.82 18.08
C PHE A 1083 34.92 -0.39 16.69
N TYR A 1084 33.66 -0.67 16.37
CA TYR A 1084 33.01 -0.28 15.13
C TYR A 1084 32.32 1.07 15.35
N PRO A 1085 32.80 2.18 14.76
CA PRO A 1085 32.16 3.49 14.91
C PRO A 1085 30.81 3.53 14.17
N TYR A 1086 30.02 4.58 14.36
CA TYR A 1086 28.83 4.82 13.51
C TYR A 1086 29.24 5.10 12.04
N HIS A 1087 28.32 4.91 11.09
CA HIS A 1087 28.59 5.22 9.68
C HIS A 1087 28.77 6.73 9.44
N GLY A 1088 29.79 7.10 8.66
CA GLY A 1088 30.14 8.49 8.37
C GLY A 1088 31.16 9.12 9.33
N TYR A 1089 31.76 8.34 10.24
CA TYR A 1089 32.91 8.79 11.00
C TYR A 1089 34.14 8.97 10.09
N ASP A 1090 34.73 10.16 10.12
CA ASP A 1090 35.99 10.49 9.47
C ASP A 1090 37.00 10.87 10.57
N PRO A 1091 38.20 10.25 10.64
CA PRO A 1091 39.23 10.59 11.61
C PRO A 1091 39.63 12.08 11.61
N THR A 1092 39.42 12.82 10.52
CA THR A 1092 39.66 14.27 10.47
C THR A 1092 38.71 15.06 11.37
N LEU A 1093 37.51 14.54 11.68
CA LEU A 1093 36.57 15.14 12.63
C LEU A 1093 37.10 15.15 14.07
N ALA A 1094 38.12 14.34 14.37
CA ALA A 1094 38.81 14.33 15.65
C ALA A 1094 39.78 15.51 15.83
N VAL A 1095 40.17 16.19 14.74
CA VAL A 1095 41.18 17.26 14.77
C VAL A 1095 40.79 18.42 15.68
N PRO A 1096 39.58 19.02 15.55
CA PRO A 1096 39.17 20.12 16.44
C PRO A 1096 39.21 19.71 17.91
N ARG A 1097 38.83 18.47 18.18
CA ARG A 1097 38.75 17.91 19.52
C ARG A 1097 40.12 17.76 20.16
N ARG A 1098 41.09 17.18 19.44
CA ARG A 1098 42.48 17.07 19.89
C ARG A 1098 43.16 18.43 20.07
N VAL A 1099 42.84 19.41 19.23
CA VAL A 1099 43.33 20.80 19.40
C VAL A 1099 42.73 21.45 20.64
N ILE A 1100 41.42 21.31 20.88
CA ILE A 1100 40.75 21.82 22.09
C ILE A 1100 41.36 21.18 23.35
N ALA A 1101 41.60 19.87 23.33
CA ALA A 1101 42.24 19.13 24.42
C ALA A 1101 43.69 19.55 24.70
N SER A 1102 44.40 20.10 23.71
CA SER A 1102 45.82 20.46 23.85
C SER A 1102 46.11 21.73 24.68
N GLY A 1103 45.06 22.40 25.20
CA GLY A 1103 45.21 23.52 26.13
C GLY A 1103 45.74 24.82 25.50
N ILE A 1104 45.65 24.94 24.17
CA ILE A 1104 46.17 26.10 23.42
C ILE A 1104 45.26 27.31 23.59
N ALA A 1105 45.82 28.52 23.53
CA ALA A 1105 45.04 29.74 23.71
C ALA A 1105 43.91 29.83 22.65
N PRO A 1106 42.69 30.25 23.01
CA PRO A 1106 41.55 30.30 22.07
C PRO A 1106 41.81 31.06 20.76
N ALA A 1107 42.67 32.09 20.82
CA ALA A 1107 43.04 32.89 19.66
C ALA A 1107 43.90 32.14 18.61
N GLN A 1108 44.54 31.02 18.98
CA GLN A 1108 45.43 30.23 18.11
C GLN A 1108 44.79 28.89 17.67
N MET A 1109 43.68 28.49 18.30
CA MET A 1109 43.01 27.23 18.01
C MET A 1109 42.51 27.14 16.56
N LEU A 1110 41.87 28.19 16.06
CA LEU A 1110 41.31 28.21 14.70
C LEU A 1110 42.38 28.08 13.63
N ASP A 1111 43.50 28.81 13.76
CA ASP A 1111 44.63 28.74 12.81
C ASP A 1111 45.28 27.36 12.80
N GLN A 1112 45.34 26.69 13.96
CA GLN A 1112 45.90 25.35 14.06
C GLN A 1112 44.94 24.27 13.55
N ILE A 1113 43.64 24.41 13.80
CA ILE A 1113 42.62 23.53 13.22
C ILE A 1113 42.65 23.65 11.70
N ASP A 1114 42.66 24.88 11.15
CA ASP A 1114 42.73 25.12 9.72
C ASP A 1114 44.03 24.57 9.11
N GLY A 1115 45.17 24.78 9.79
CA GLY A 1115 46.46 24.22 9.38
C GLY A 1115 46.53 22.69 9.38
N LEU A 1116 45.85 22.02 10.32
CA LEU A 1116 45.78 20.56 10.42
C LEU A 1116 44.74 19.93 9.46
N LEU A 1117 43.67 20.67 9.14
CA LEU A 1117 42.66 20.26 8.16
C LEU A 1117 43.07 20.52 6.70
N ALA A 1118 44.17 21.26 6.47
CA ALA A 1118 44.72 21.44 5.13
C ALA A 1118 45.09 20.09 4.47
N ALA A 1119 44.76 19.90 3.20
CA ALA A 1119 44.74 18.59 2.51
C ALA A 1119 45.96 17.66 2.71
N PRO A 1120 47.23 18.12 2.72
CA PRO A 1120 48.38 17.24 2.98
C PRO A 1120 48.50 16.83 4.46
N ALA A 1121 48.11 17.71 5.38
CA ALA A 1121 48.14 17.49 6.81
C ALA A 1121 46.97 16.60 7.26
N ALA A 1122 45.77 16.82 6.71
CA ALA A 1122 44.59 16.00 6.97
C ALA A 1122 44.81 14.53 6.55
N ALA A 1123 45.44 14.29 5.40
CA ALA A 1123 45.81 12.94 4.96
C ALA A 1123 46.82 12.27 5.89
N ALA A 1124 47.87 13.00 6.33
CA ALA A 1124 48.84 12.49 7.29
C ALA A 1124 48.23 12.24 8.68
N TYR A 1125 47.24 13.04 9.09
CA TYR A 1125 46.52 12.89 10.36
C TYR A 1125 45.52 11.74 10.31
N ALA A 1126 44.90 11.48 9.16
CA ALA A 1126 44.05 10.31 8.92
C ALA A 1126 44.86 9.00 8.94
N ASP A 1127 46.05 8.97 8.31
CA ASP A 1127 46.97 7.82 8.35
C ASP A 1127 47.55 7.59 9.77
N ALA A 1128 47.91 8.64 10.50
CA ALA A 1128 48.35 8.54 11.90
C ALA A 1128 47.18 8.25 12.87
N GLY A 1129 45.94 8.52 12.47
CA GLY A 1129 44.70 8.26 13.20
C GLY A 1129 44.11 6.87 12.96
N ALA A 1130 44.66 6.08 12.04
CA ALA A 1130 44.28 4.69 11.79
C ALA A 1130 44.77 3.78 12.95
N ASN A 1131 44.13 3.92 14.11
CA ASN A 1131 44.36 3.06 15.25
C ASN A 1131 43.76 1.67 14.99
N PRO A 1132 44.50 0.56 15.19
CA PRO A 1132 43.96 -0.80 15.03
C PRO A 1132 42.71 -1.10 15.88
N TYR A 1133 42.47 -0.30 16.93
CA TYR A 1133 41.27 -0.39 17.77
C TYR A 1133 39.98 0.07 17.08
N VAL A 1134 40.01 1.08 16.19
CA VAL A 1134 38.81 1.61 15.53
C VAL A 1134 38.72 1.07 14.10
N VAL A 1135 37.62 0.38 13.80
CA VAL A 1135 37.41 -0.23 12.47
C VAL A 1135 37.07 0.85 11.45
N ALA A 1136 37.79 0.88 10.33
CA ALA A 1136 37.60 1.89 9.27
C ALA A 1136 36.25 1.75 8.54
N ASN A 1137 35.75 0.53 8.35
CA ASN A 1137 34.44 0.27 7.74
C ASN A 1137 33.51 -0.37 8.78
N PRO A 1138 32.55 0.38 9.34
CA PRO A 1138 31.67 -0.12 10.39
C PRO A 1138 30.52 -1.01 9.90
N GLY A 1139 30.54 -1.47 8.65
CA GLY A 1139 29.57 -2.45 8.15
C GLY A 1139 29.97 -3.89 8.47
N PHE A 1140 28.99 -4.75 8.68
CA PHE A 1140 29.16 -6.21 8.69
C PHE A 1140 28.11 -6.87 7.79
N SER A 1141 28.11 -8.20 7.67
CA SER A 1141 27.18 -8.91 6.79
C SER A 1141 26.41 -9.99 7.53
N LEU A 1142 25.16 -10.21 7.13
CA LEU A 1142 24.27 -11.19 7.74
C LEU A 1142 23.59 -12.03 6.64
N PRO A 1143 23.68 -13.36 6.64
CA PRO A 1143 22.99 -14.20 5.68
C PRO A 1143 21.49 -14.38 6.03
N PRO A 1144 20.60 -14.52 5.03
CA PRO A 1144 19.17 -14.75 5.26
C PRO A 1144 18.87 -16.24 5.50
N ASP A 1145 19.44 -16.82 6.57
CA ASP A 1145 19.35 -18.25 6.90
C ASP A 1145 18.46 -18.55 8.12
N CYS A 1146 17.89 -17.53 8.76
CA CYS A 1146 17.13 -17.61 10.01
C CYS A 1146 17.93 -18.16 11.22
N SER A 1147 19.25 -18.34 11.11
CA SER A 1147 20.04 -19.08 12.11
C SER A 1147 21.28 -18.33 12.57
N THR A 1148 21.97 -17.65 11.65
CA THR A 1148 23.13 -16.83 11.95
C THR A 1148 22.66 -15.61 12.74
N THR A 1149 23.20 -15.44 13.94
CA THR A 1149 22.88 -14.32 14.84
C THR A 1149 24.18 -13.68 15.28
N HIS A 1150 24.32 -12.37 15.06
CA HIS A 1150 25.42 -11.59 15.60
C HIS A 1150 24.99 -10.96 16.92
N THR A 1151 25.94 -10.93 17.87
CA THR A 1151 25.75 -10.26 19.15
C THR A 1151 26.37 -8.87 19.08
N LEU A 1152 25.66 -7.87 19.61
CA LEU A 1152 26.05 -6.47 19.56
C LEU A 1152 26.10 -5.90 20.97
N THR A 1153 27.21 -5.25 21.32
CA THR A 1153 27.31 -4.40 22.51
C THR A 1153 27.50 -2.96 22.05
N ILE A 1154 26.45 -2.15 22.18
CA ILE A 1154 26.33 -0.84 21.53
C ILE A 1154 26.50 0.28 22.56
N LEU A 1155 27.29 1.31 22.25
CA LEU A 1155 27.34 2.56 23.02
C LEU A 1155 26.31 3.54 22.46
N VAL A 1156 25.38 3.96 23.32
CA VAL A 1156 24.16 4.68 22.92
C VAL A 1156 23.94 5.91 23.81
N ASP A 1157 23.71 7.08 23.22
CA ASP A 1157 23.08 8.21 23.93
C ASP A 1157 21.61 7.86 24.16
N PRO A 1158 21.14 7.79 25.42
CA PRO A 1158 19.78 7.36 25.76
C PRO A 1158 18.66 8.26 25.19
N ARG A 1159 19.00 9.43 24.64
CA ARG A 1159 18.06 10.37 24.02
C ARG A 1159 17.82 10.08 22.54
N GLY A 1160 18.74 9.37 21.89
CA GLY A 1160 18.66 9.02 20.47
C GLY A 1160 18.06 7.63 20.22
N TRP A 1161 17.89 7.30 18.95
CA TRP A 1161 17.46 5.97 18.50
C TRP A 1161 18.65 5.17 17.98
N ILE A 1162 18.48 3.84 17.92
CA ILE A 1162 19.48 2.92 17.39
C ILE A 1162 19.00 2.47 16.00
N PRO A 1163 19.44 3.13 14.90
CA PRO A 1163 19.09 2.72 13.55
C PRO A 1163 19.89 1.50 13.09
N ALA A 1164 19.23 0.61 12.36
CA ALA A 1164 19.85 -0.44 11.57
C ALA A 1164 19.50 -0.25 10.08
N ILE A 1165 20.53 -0.09 9.25
CA ILE A 1165 20.41 0.25 7.82
C ILE A 1165 21.01 -0.87 6.98
N SER A 1166 20.24 -1.38 6.03
CA SER A 1166 20.65 -2.51 5.19
C SER A 1166 20.41 -2.31 3.69
N GLY A 1167 19.57 -1.34 3.30
CA GLY A 1167 19.13 -1.11 1.92
C GLY A 1167 18.12 -2.14 1.38
N TYR A 1168 18.24 -3.40 1.79
CA TYR A 1168 17.33 -4.48 1.40
C TYR A 1168 16.07 -4.60 2.28
N LEU A 1169 15.99 -3.84 3.38
CA LEU A 1169 14.80 -3.66 4.22
C LEU A 1169 14.63 -2.18 4.58
N PRO A 1170 13.42 -1.75 4.99
CA PRO A 1170 13.21 -0.46 5.64
C PRO A 1170 14.10 -0.32 6.89
N VAL A 1171 14.55 0.91 7.17
CA VAL A 1171 15.37 1.21 8.35
C VAL A 1171 14.64 0.81 9.63
N GLN A 1172 15.27 -0.04 10.44
CA GLN A 1172 14.72 -0.50 11.72
C GLN A 1172 15.26 0.37 12.86
N TRP A 1173 14.42 0.61 13.86
CA TRP A 1173 14.75 1.50 14.98
C TRP A 1173 14.50 0.81 16.31
N LEU A 1174 15.45 0.94 17.23
CA LEU A 1174 15.25 0.61 18.64
C LEU A 1174 15.40 1.86 19.52
N SER A 1175 14.68 1.87 20.64
CA SER A 1175 14.79 2.89 21.68
C SER A 1175 15.01 2.22 23.03
N LEU A 1176 15.67 2.92 23.96
CA LEU A 1176 15.94 2.38 25.29
C LEU A 1176 14.70 2.48 26.21
N PRO A 1177 14.51 1.50 27.11
CA PRO A 1177 13.38 1.52 28.04
C PRO A 1177 13.54 2.67 29.05
N ALA A 1178 12.50 3.51 29.17
CA ALA A 1178 12.59 4.74 29.97
C ALA A 1178 12.79 4.50 31.48
N GLY A 1179 12.21 3.43 32.05
CA GLY A 1179 12.30 3.12 33.48
C GLY A 1179 13.74 2.87 33.96
N PRO A 1180 14.46 1.87 33.40
CA PRO A 1180 15.87 1.62 33.72
C PRO A 1180 16.77 2.82 33.48
N VAL A 1181 16.54 3.58 32.40
CA VAL A 1181 17.29 4.81 32.08
C VAL A 1181 17.11 5.86 33.18
N ASN A 1182 15.87 6.21 33.53
CA ASN A 1182 15.58 7.22 34.54
C ASN A 1182 16.11 6.82 35.91
N LYS A 1183 15.97 5.54 36.28
CA LYS A 1183 16.50 4.99 37.53
C LYS A 1183 18.03 5.14 37.59
N ALA A 1184 18.74 4.77 36.53
CA ALA A 1184 20.19 4.87 36.48
C ALA A 1184 20.67 6.33 36.56
N LEU A 1185 20.13 7.21 35.72
CA LEU A 1185 20.50 8.63 35.70
C LEU A 1185 20.28 9.32 37.05
N SER A 1186 19.21 8.96 37.78
CA SER A 1186 18.94 9.50 39.12
C SER A 1186 19.92 9.03 40.21
N THR A 1187 20.61 7.90 39.98
CA THR A 1187 21.54 7.28 40.94
C THR A 1187 23.00 7.74 40.72
N MET A 1188 23.33 8.21 39.51
CA MET A 1188 24.68 8.57 39.13
C MET A 1188 25.29 9.70 39.97
N PHE A 1189 26.55 9.51 40.35
CA PHE A 1189 27.40 10.52 40.97
C PHE A 1189 28.83 10.42 40.42
N VAL A 1190 29.51 11.55 40.30
CA VAL A 1190 30.89 11.60 39.80
C VAL A 1190 31.82 12.03 40.91
N THR A 1191 33.01 11.43 40.94
CA THR A 1191 34.09 11.76 41.88
C THR A 1191 35.27 12.34 41.13
N PHE A 1192 35.75 13.51 41.55
CA PHE A 1192 36.94 14.15 41.01
C PHE A 1192 38.06 13.99 42.01
N ARG A 1193 39.23 13.53 41.58
CA ARG A 1193 40.40 13.51 42.46
C ARG A 1193 40.82 14.95 42.75
N THR A 1194 40.98 15.29 44.02
CA THR A 1194 41.28 16.66 44.42
C THR A 1194 42.32 16.59 45.54
N GLY A 1195 43.55 17.04 45.28
CA GLY A 1195 44.57 17.03 46.31
C GLY A 1195 45.97 17.48 45.87
N PRO A 1196 46.84 17.80 46.85
CA PRO A 1196 46.51 17.93 48.27
C PRO A 1196 45.84 19.28 48.61
N VAL A 1197 44.85 19.25 49.51
CA VAL A 1197 44.11 20.45 49.96
C VAL A 1197 44.44 20.76 51.42
N LEU A 1198 44.55 22.04 51.76
CA LEU A 1198 44.76 22.49 53.14
C LEU A 1198 43.40 22.71 53.83
N LEU A 1199 43.10 21.88 54.82
CA LEU A 1199 41.88 21.96 55.63
C LEU A 1199 42.18 22.62 56.99
N GLU A 1200 41.26 23.44 57.51
CA GLU A 1200 41.47 24.16 58.78
C GLU A 1200 41.43 23.25 60.03
N THR A 1201 40.80 22.07 59.95
CA THR A 1201 40.64 21.13 61.07
C THR A 1201 40.55 19.67 60.58
N ALA A 1202 41.09 18.74 61.37
CA ALA A 1202 41.05 17.28 61.12
C ALA A 1202 39.79 16.58 61.68
N GLN A 1203 38.82 17.32 62.23
CA GLN A 1203 37.60 16.72 62.80
C GLN A 1203 36.55 16.43 61.71
N GLN A 1204 36.13 15.16 61.60
CA GLN A 1204 35.17 14.64 60.61
C GLN A 1204 33.77 15.32 60.61
N SER A 1205 33.43 16.09 61.64
CA SER A 1205 32.15 16.79 61.80
C SER A 1205 32.20 18.29 61.51
N ALA A 1206 33.34 18.84 61.08
CA ALA A 1206 33.45 20.23 60.65
C ALA A 1206 33.03 20.38 59.17
N GLN A 1207 32.31 21.45 58.84
CA GLN A 1207 31.88 21.73 57.47
C GLN A 1207 33.09 22.19 56.64
N ILE A 1208 33.53 21.38 55.68
CA ILE A 1208 34.64 21.70 54.78
C ILE A 1208 34.19 22.79 53.81
N ALA A 1209 34.95 23.89 53.71
CA ALA A 1209 34.70 24.98 52.79
C ALA A 1209 35.71 24.95 51.64
N LEU A 1210 35.22 24.87 50.40
CA LEU A 1210 36.04 24.89 49.18
C LEU A 1210 35.46 25.85 48.14
N PRO A 1211 36.29 26.40 47.24
CA PRO A 1211 35.78 27.15 46.10
C PRO A 1211 35.02 26.18 45.18
N LEU A 1212 33.69 26.25 45.24
CA LEU A 1212 32.80 25.45 44.40
C LEU A 1212 32.45 26.22 43.12
N PRO A 1213 32.38 25.57 41.95
CA PRO A 1213 31.97 26.23 40.71
C PRO A 1213 30.54 26.77 40.81
N ALA A 1214 30.36 28.10 40.70
CA ALA A 1214 29.06 28.76 40.87
C ALA A 1214 28.00 28.34 39.83
N ALA A 1215 28.40 27.73 38.71
CA ALA A 1215 27.53 27.31 37.63
C ALA A 1215 27.07 25.83 37.70
N ILE A 1216 27.58 25.05 38.66
CA ILE A 1216 27.26 23.62 38.79
C ILE A 1216 26.31 23.41 39.97
N ASN A 1217 25.09 22.99 39.67
CA ASN A 1217 24.08 22.64 40.66
C ASN A 1217 24.25 21.17 41.09
N GLY A 1218 24.13 20.90 42.39
CA GLY A 1218 24.21 19.54 42.95
C GLY A 1218 24.78 19.53 44.36
N LYS A 1219 24.80 18.35 44.99
CA LYS A 1219 25.33 18.15 46.35
C LYS A 1219 26.80 17.72 46.27
N TRP A 1220 27.69 18.64 46.62
CA TRP A 1220 29.14 18.41 46.73
C TRP A 1220 29.51 17.89 48.13
N THR A 1221 30.31 16.84 48.18
CA THR A 1221 30.86 16.24 49.42
C THR A 1221 32.34 15.92 49.22
N TRP A 1222 33.11 15.89 50.30
CA TRP A 1222 34.51 15.46 50.31
C TRP A 1222 34.62 14.03 50.82
N VAL A 1223 35.31 13.18 50.06
CA VAL A 1223 35.59 11.77 50.38
C VAL A 1223 37.09 11.59 50.55
N GLU A 1224 37.53 11.06 51.67
CA GLU A 1224 38.96 10.81 51.94
C GLU A 1224 39.19 9.48 52.63
N ARG A 1225 40.43 9.00 52.54
CA ARG A 1225 40.88 7.77 53.19
C ARG A 1225 41.44 8.11 54.57
N SER A 1226 40.62 7.98 55.61
CA SER A 1226 40.97 8.31 56.99
C SER A 1226 41.76 7.21 57.73
N GLY A 1227 41.97 6.04 57.10
CA GLY A 1227 42.86 4.97 57.57
C GLY A 1227 43.20 3.94 56.49
N VAL A 1228 43.94 2.87 56.83
CA VAL A 1228 44.45 1.89 55.85
C VAL A 1228 43.33 1.22 55.04
N THR A 1229 42.12 1.04 55.60
CA THR A 1229 40.95 0.46 54.91
C THR A 1229 39.66 1.24 55.18
N THR A 1230 39.76 2.42 55.78
CA THR A 1230 38.62 3.21 56.25
C THR A 1230 38.46 4.46 55.42
N TRP A 1231 37.27 4.61 54.85
CA TRP A 1231 36.85 5.76 54.07
C TRP A 1231 35.89 6.63 54.89
N SER A 1232 35.99 7.93 54.74
CA SER A 1232 35.07 8.90 55.35
C SER A 1232 34.55 9.87 54.31
N GLU A 1233 33.23 10.08 54.31
CA GLU A 1233 32.53 11.09 53.51
C GLU A 1233 32.02 12.19 54.46
N SER A 1234 32.23 13.44 54.06
CA SER A 1234 31.84 14.63 54.82
C SER A 1234 30.38 15.03 54.59
N ALA A 1235 29.88 15.92 55.45
CA ALA A 1235 28.65 16.67 55.18
C ALA A 1235 28.79 17.57 53.93
N PRO A 1236 27.68 18.01 53.28
CA PRO A 1236 27.77 18.87 52.11
C PRO A 1236 28.67 20.10 52.32
N LEU A 1237 29.52 20.34 51.32
CA LEU A 1237 30.54 21.39 51.35
C LEU A 1237 29.92 22.79 51.44
N ALA A 1238 30.55 23.67 52.19
CA ALA A 1238 30.26 25.10 52.16
C ALA A 1238 31.02 25.77 51.00
N SER A 1239 30.41 26.76 50.36
CA SER A 1239 31.12 27.63 49.42
C SER A 1239 32.05 28.56 50.20
N SER A 1240 33.33 28.64 49.81
CA SER A 1240 34.29 29.56 50.43
C SER A 1240 33.90 31.02 50.19
N ASP A 1241 33.98 31.87 51.22
CA ASP A 1241 33.82 33.32 51.04
C ASP A 1241 35.06 33.95 50.39
N SER A 1242 34.93 35.19 49.89
CA SER A 1242 36.02 35.91 49.23
C SER A 1242 36.98 36.62 50.20
N VAL A 1243 36.91 36.31 51.50
CA VAL A 1243 37.68 36.99 52.54
C VAL A 1243 38.89 36.14 52.92
N ALA A 1244 40.08 36.54 52.46
CA ALA A 1244 41.32 35.86 52.79
C ALA A 1244 41.63 35.98 54.30
N GLY A 1245 41.46 34.88 55.04
CA GLY A 1245 41.85 34.74 56.45
C GLY A 1245 42.88 33.63 56.64
N LEU A 1246 43.81 33.82 57.60
CA LEU A 1246 44.68 32.74 58.06
C LEU A 1246 43.93 31.93 59.15
N PRO A 1247 43.85 30.60 59.05
CA PRO A 1247 43.14 29.78 60.03
C PRO A 1247 43.74 29.92 61.43
N ALA A 1248 42.87 29.93 62.46
CA ALA A 1248 43.30 29.99 63.85
C ALA A 1248 43.99 28.69 64.34
N SER A 1249 43.82 27.59 63.60
CA SER A 1249 44.40 26.27 63.81
C SER A 1249 45.46 25.94 62.76
N ARG A 1250 46.37 25.02 63.08
CA ARG A 1250 47.35 24.53 62.11
C ARG A 1250 46.61 23.80 60.97
N PRO A 1251 46.78 24.21 59.71
CA PRO A 1251 46.12 23.55 58.59
C PRO A 1251 46.67 22.12 58.43
N VAL A 1252 45.78 21.20 58.05
CA VAL A 1252 46.09 19.80 57.81
C VAL A 1252 46.03 19.56 56.30
N LEU A 1253 47.07 18.92 55.78
CA LEU A 1253 47.10 18.47 54.40
C LEU A 1253 46.23 17.22 54.29
N SER A 1254 45.21 17.25 53.45
CA SER A 1254 44.42 16.07 53.11
C SER A 1254 44.38 15.84 51.61
N GLU A 1255 44.45 14.57 51.22
CA GLU A 1255 44.24 14.12 49.84
C GLU A 1255 42.94 13.34 49.78
N GLY A 1256 42.10 13.66 48.80
CA GLY A 1256 40.79 13.05 48.69
C GLY A 1256 40.14 13.28 47.34
N TRP A 1257 38.82 13.15 47.33
CA TRP A 1257 37.97 13.27 46.16
C TRP A 1257 36.79 14.20 46.47
N LEU A 1258 36.46 15.06 45.51
CA LEU A 1258 35.19 15.76 45.48
C LEU A 1258 34.14 14.86 44.84
N LYS A 1259 33.07 14.55 45.57
CA LYS A 1259 31.93 13.77 45.08
C LYS A 1259 30.76 14.69 44.82
N LEU A 1260 30.25 14.68 43.60
CA LEU A 1260 29.08 15.41 43.15
C LEU A 1260 27.91 14.45 42.91
N SER A 1261 26.81 14.67 43.62
CA SER A 1261 25.57 13.89 43.50
C SER A 1261 24.39 14.80 43.13
N GLY A 1262 23.41 14.25 42.40
CA GLY A 1262 22.18 14.97 42.03
C GLY A 1262 22.39 16.11 41.01
N ALA A 1263 23.41 16.02 40.17
CA ALA A 1263 23.76 17.06 39.20
C ALA A 1263 22.83 17.10 37.97
N GLU A 1264 22.20 15.97 37.62
CA GLU A 1264 21.31 15.84 36.46
C GLU A 1264 19.83 16.19 36.78
N GLY A 1265 19.54 16.64 38.02
CA GLY A 1265 18.18 16.94 38.49
C GLY A 1265 17.34 15.68 38.76
N SER A 1266 16.45 15.73 39.73
CA SER A 1266 15.32 14.79 39.74
C SER A 1266 14.35 15.20 38.63
N PRO A 1267 13.79 14.26 37.85
CA PRO A 1267 12.82 14.59 36.80
C PRO A 1267 11.57 15.31 37.33
#